data_AF-A0A951ZFF1-F1
#
_entry.id   AF-A0A951ZFF1-F1
#
_cell.length_a   1.000
_cell.length_b   1.000
_cell.length_c   1.000
_cell.angle_alpha   90.00
_cell.angle_beta   90.00
_cell.angle_gamma   90.00
#
_symmetry.space_group_name_H-M   'P 1'
#
loop_
_entity.id
_entity.type
_entity.pdbx_description
1 polymer ?
#
loop_
_entity_poly.entity_id
_entity_poly.type
_entity_poly.pdbx_seq_one_letter_code
_entity_poly.pdbx_strand_id
1 'polypeptide(L)'
;GAAGQTITFTLQQIDPLVNFIGAGLQQPEQMLWLTLYPLSVGGAYNDATRTYQWQVNNAPAGRRWRSIRTVLNPSGNDLSRVENIQFWTLIDTTAARRARNPTLVLDFGDVSENAVAVSPTRLAVSRSGTGADTVYTGRAIVGLDSLHSERDAFSRAFNQERNDTGLPGDVVPLLPFTSPDSSGVLRDFPICQRGDVRLNRLGDAKTNCTVRNGRLDENDIDLDNTLNFVSSQRESERVLRYVVDLADPKAYTRVGKCEVPPVDGIGGVESGTRCWVFFRLPFNAPVDTIGGGPAIRRVRALRLTMVSGAGAGDDAFTMLPIAQFRLTGASWLKRADRPLTGVAGERTGLGSVQASTIGTMDRDSTSGLIYESPPGVNDAPDQILTGLENQRVQINERSMRLTAQQLAPYQRAEAYMRFAEGSRNFMQYRELRVWARGRGSGWGQDGEMNFFVRIGRDVDNFYLYRTPVAAGSGQAAWLPEVRVDFDKFFALRAQLQNAFLQNSPDSLACHGADSVLIARSGLPAGVDVRRYAACNGGYMVYTVDPNISPPNLAAVQDLAVGMIRVDSLGAGAGRVIPGDTLELWVDDMRLTKVDNTPGYAAQVGLSITAGDLGTFRAAFSHRDANFRQLNETPSYVSDNQFDIGTSLRLDKFLPAGLGYAIPVTVNHSSGANNPLYVSRSDLLGDGIRGLRTPRSGATNVSVALRRTAPAREGWVGTIVNNLGATANYGTATSRTEYSDGKSTNFNAGVDYNLASAANARPMPQWVDNAIDALPDWLQNAEWARALRNAQVRLNPANVRISSSMARADDRRTAYLKPADALADTGRLVTGLTRYWRNVAGVELRPFEALSARWDFTSLRDLRQYGDSSPTAIVATAERGKLLGLDVGLERERQVNTVFGFTPTVAFWMRPRIDFTSSYSMQRDPNTRLLVRDADTTGGFHLPRRVNNAQTLAIGANIDIPAALRAYLRDSVVARVLVNLLQPIDVQASRSLVSAFDGAPFTPGAGYQLGWGGIDHFRTQNGLSATTAGSSAQVTVSTGLRLPFGAALTTRLQHVNSRNWTRRLDNSLTVIDGEQRTFPDLALRLNLRPRFAERVITSIGGSVRYLNTRQSSVVPSEFAGGAADVRVSRVTSYPVNGSITWNVGTGLMTSFGVGSTHRLDSLPGSVAESRSRDLNADVSRSLKMPVKWKLRSDLRTRVSYQQSSAQSWVQNLGASATRARLADNGRQAINVNADADVAENLTFSLTGARIVTFDNNLNRRFSQLVFTAVLQVSFFAGEFK
;
A
#
# COMPACT_ATOMS: atom_id res chain seq x y z
N GLY A 1 47.34 -7.23 5.25
CA GLY A 1 48.70 -7.05 4.70
C GLY A 1 49.71 -7.86 5.48
N ALA A 2 50.94 -8.00 4.98
CA ALA A 2 51.97 -8.90 5.54
C ALA A 2 52.32 -8.68 7.04
N ALA A 3 51.99 -7.51 7.61
CA ALA A 3 52.19 -7.17 9.01
C ALA A 3 50.91 -7.30 9.90
N GLY A 4 49.84 -7.93 9.40
CA GLY A 4 48.58 -8.11 10.15
C GLY A 4 47.65 -6.88 10.18
N GLN A 5 47.99 -5.80 9.49
CA GLN A 5 47.16 -4.60 9.38
C GLN A 5 46.06 -4.76 8.33
N THR A 6 44.86 -4.24 8.64
CA THR A 6 43.73 -4.11 7.71
C THR A 6 44.04 -3.05 6.66
N ILE A 7 43.83 -3.37 5.38
CA ILE A 7 44.05 -2.43 4.27
C ILE A 7 42.74 -1.67 4.05
N THR A 8 42.70 -0.41 4.47
CA THR A 8 41.55 0.49 4.31
C THR A 8 42.00 1.77 3.62
N PHE A 9 41.17 2.30 2.74
CA PHE A 9 41.37 3.60 2.10
C PHE A 9 40.19 4.49 2.44
N THR A 10 40.47 5.73 2.79
CA THR A 10 39.46 6.78 2.89
C THR A 10 39.33 7.48 1.53
N LEU A 11 38.21 8.15 1.27
CA LEU A 11 38.02 8.89 0.01
C LEU A 11 39.11 9.95 -0.20
N GLN A 12 39.62 10.59 0.86
CA GLN A 12 40.72 11.57 0.76
C GLN A 12 42.06 10.92 0.36
N GLN A 13 42.26 9.64 0.70
CA GLN A 13 43.43 8.88 0.27
C GLN A 13 43.31 8.41 -1.19
N ILE A 14 42.10 8.34 -1.74
CA ILE A 14 41.86 8.02 -3.16
C ILE A 14 41.95 9.31 -3.99
N ASP A 15 41.16 10.32 -3.62
CA ASP A 15 41.07 11.62 -4.26
C ASP A 15 41.37 12.75 -3.25
N PRO A 16 42.55 13.39 -3.34
CA PRO A 16 42.95 14.45 -2.41
C PRO A 16 42.22 15.78 -2.63
N LEU A 17 41.45 15.95 -3.72
CA LEU A 17 40.68 17.19 -3.99
C LEU A 17 39.27 17.15 -3.40
N VAL A 18 38.88 16.07 -2.71
CA VAL A 18 37.56 15.98 -2.08
C VAL A 18 37.50 16.84 -0.82
N ASN A 19 36.52 17.74 -0.78
CA ASN A 19 36.22 18.58 0.38
C ASN A 19 35.17 17.95 1.29
N PHE A 20 35.33 18.13 2.60
CA PHE A 20 34.42 17.62 3.64
C PHE A 20 34.05 18.73 4.63
N ILE A 21 32.86 18.64 5.20
CA ILE A 21 32.42 19.44 6.35
C ILE A 21 32.07 18.54 7.53
N GLY A 22 32.26 19.05 8.76
CA GLY A 22 32.02 18.35 10.02
C GLY A 22 33.30 17.89 10.72
N ALA A 23 33.20 17.71 12.05
CA ALA A 23 34.32 17.35 12.92
C ALA A 23 34.50 15.82 13.13
N GLY A 24 33.68 15.00 12.47
CA GLY A 24 33.65 13.54 12.63
C GLY A 24 34.81 12.76 11.97
N LEU A 25 34.87 11.45 12.20
CA LEU A 25 35.79 10.54 11.50
C LEU A 25 35.27 10.18 10.11
N GLN A 26 36.15 10.15 9.12
CA GLN A 26 35.84 9.64 7.79
C GLN A 26 35.81 8.11 7.81
N GLN A 27 34.73 7.51 7.31
CA GLN A 27 34.61 6.06 7.19
C GLN A 27 35.49 5.54 6.04
N PRO A 28 36.07 4.32 6.16
CA PRO A 28 36.72 3.65 5.04
C PRO A 28 35.79 3.43 3.85
N GLU A 29 36.33 3.56 2.64
CA GLU A 29 35.66 3.23 1.39
C GLU A 29 35.54 1.72 1.22
N GLN A 30 34.35 1.27 0.82
CA GLN A 30 34.15 -0.13 0.42
C GLN A 30 34.76 -0.34 -0.96
N MET A 31 35.62 -1.35 -1.08
CA MET A 31 36.34 -1.63 -2.32
C MET A 31 36.08 -3.05 -2.82
N LEU A 32 36.01 -3.19 -4.13
CA LEU A 32 36.00 -4.47 -4.82
C LEU A 32 37.43 -4.84 -5.23
N TRP A 33 38.01 -5.84 -4.57
CA TRP A 33 39.32 -6.37 -4.92
C TRP A 33 39.18 -7.52 -5.91
N LEU A 34 39.77 -7.37 -7.10
CA LEU A 34 39.86 -8.43 -8.09
C LEU A 34 41.28 -8.97 -8.13
N THR A 35 41.43 -10.29 -8.08
CA THR A 35 42.72 -10.97 -8.18
C THR A 35 42.68 -12.04 -9.27
N LEU A 36 43.53 -11.90 -10.29
CA LEU A 36 43.83 -12.95 -11.25
C LEU A 36 45.05 -13.74 -10.78
N TYR A 37 44.83 -15.04 -10.62
CA TYR A 37 45.85 -16.01 -10.27
C TYR A 37 46.63 -16.43 -11.53
N PRO A 38 47.91 -16.81 -11.38
CA PRO A 38 48.62 -17.59 -12.38
C PRO A 38 47.85 -18.85 -12.77
N LEU A 39 47.88 -19.23 -14.04
CA LEU A 39 47.18 -20.45 -14.51
C LEU A 39 47.78 -21.73 -13.94
N SER A 40 49.00 -21.66 -13.41
CA SER A 40 49.68 -22.71 -12.67
C SER A 40 49.15 -22.88 -11.23
N VAL A 41 48.29 -21.97 -10.75
CA VAL A 41 47.75 -21.96 -9.38
C VAL A 41 46.23 -21.93 -9.43
N GLY A 42 45.58 -22.96 -8.86
CA GLY A 42 44.12 -23.03 -8.81
C GLY A 42 43.50 -22.90 -7.42
N GLY A 43 44.27 -23.07 -6.35
CA GLY A 43 43.73 -23.31 -5.01
C GLY A 43 44.07 -22.27 -3.95
N ALA A 44 43.60 -22.54 -2.74
CA ALA A 44 43.87 -21.72 -1.58
C ALA A 44 45.35 -21.73 -1.18
N TYR A 45 45.78 -20.62 -0.59
CA TYR A 45 47.12 -20.51 -0.03
C TYR A 45 47.15 -21.22 1.34
N ASN A 46 48.23 -21.96 1.62
CA ASN A 46 48.49 -22.54 2.93
C ASN A 46 49.57 -21.70 3.63
N ASP A 47 49.17 -20.94 4.66
CA ASP A 47 50.08 -20.07 5.40
C ASP A 47 51.17 -20.84 6.16
N ALA A 48 50.91 -22.10 6.56
CA ALA A 48 51.87 -22.90 7.32
C ALA A 48 53.00 -23.44 6.44
N THR A 49 52.66 -23.95 5.26
CA THR A 49 53.65 -24.49 4.29
C THR A 49 54.16 -23.44 3.31
N ARG A 50 53.56 -22.24 3.29
CA ARG A 50 53.83 -21.14 2.35
C ARG A 50 53.70 -21.53 0.87
N THR A 51 52.88 -22.54 0.58
CA THR A 51 52.63 -23.06 -0.76
C THR A 51 51.14 -23.03 -1.10
N TYR A 52 50.81 -23.00 -2.39
CA TYR A 52 49.43 -23.19 -2.85
C TYR A 52 49.08 -24.68 -2.83
N GLN A 53 47.89 -25.00 -2.33
CA GLN A 53 47.45 -26.39 -2.16
C GLN A 53 47.10 -27.09 -3.49
N TRP A 54 46.87 -26.31 -4.55
CA TRP A 54 46.54 -26.80 -5.88
C TRP A 54 47.40 -26.10 -6.94
N GLN A 55 48.28 -26.88 -7.55
CA GLN A 55 49.08 -26.46 -8.69
C GLN A 55 48.66 -27.23 -9.95
N VAL A 56 48.72 -26.54 -11.09
CA VAL A 56 48.37 -27.10 -12.40
C VAL A 56 49.65 -27.21 -13.23
N ASN A 57 50.05 -28.45 -13.54
CA ASN A 57 51.18 -28.72 -14.44
C ASN A 57 50.80 -28.37 -15.88
N ASN A 58 51.75 -27.88 -16.68
CA ASN A 58 51.57 -27.50 -18.09
C ASN A 58 50.48 -26.43 -18.32
N ALA A 59 50.48 -25.37 -17.52
CA ALA A 59 49.57 -24.26 -17.71
C ALA A 59 49.74 -23.63 -19.11
N PRO A 60 48.65 -23.37 -19.85
CA PRO A 60 48.75 -22.74 -21.17
C PRO A 60 49.27 -21.31 -21.04
N ALA A 61 50.16 -20.91 -21.94
CA ALA A 61 50.70 -19.55 -22.00
C ALA A 61 49.68 -18.56 -22.58
N GLY A 62 49.67 -17.32 -22.10
CA GLY A 62 48.85 -16.24 -22.66
C GLY A 62 48.01 -15.46 -21.65
N ARG A 63 47.24 -14.47 -22.16
CA ARG A 63 46.42 -13.58 -21.33
C ARG A 63 45.36 -14.37 -20.55
N ARG A 64 45.24 -14.04 -19.26
CA ARG A 64 44.36 -14.71 -18.30
C ARG A 64 43.14 -13.85 -18.08
N TRP A 65 41.98 -14.46 -17.85
CA TRP A 65 40.77 -13.73 -17.55
C TRP A 65 39.92 -14.42 -16.49
N ARG A 66 39.10 -13.64 -15.80
CA ARG A 66 38.08 -14.12 -14.88
C ARG A 66 36.92 -13.15 -14.87
N SER A 67 35.71 -13.70 -14.85
CA SER A 67 34.48 -12.91 -14.81
C SER A 67 33.82 -13.06 -13.45
N ILE A 68 33.21 -11.98 -12.99
CA ILE A 68 32.21 -11.99 -11.93
C ILE A 68 30.93 -11.38 -12.49
N ARG A 69 29.78 -11.80 -11.97
CA ARG A 69 28.49 -11.23 -12.33
C ARG A 69 27.70 -10.84 -11.08
N THR A 70 26.80 -9.90 -11.24
CA THR A 70 25.84 -9.51 -10.21
C THR A 70 24.49 -9.22 -10.83
N VAL A 71 23.43 -9.57 -10.12
CA VAL A 71 22.05 -9.28 -10.51
C VAL A 71 21.72 -7.87 -10.05
N LEU A 72 21.39 -6.99 -11.00
CA LEU A 72 20.92 -5.63 -10.69
C LEU A 72 19.48 -5.68 -10.17
N ASN A 73 18.63 -6.44 -10.87
CA ASN A 73 17.25 -6.76 -10.48
C ASN A 73 16.76 -7.94 -11.35
N PRO A 74 16.21 -9.03 -10.79
CA PRO A 74 15.70 -10.17 -11.57
C PRO A 74 14.65 -9.75 -12.63
N SER A 75 13.83 -8.74 -12.32
CA SER A 75 12.82 -8.19 -13.23
C SER A 75 13.38 -7.16 -14.23
N GLY A 76 14.62 -6.69 -14.01
CA GLY A 76 15.32 -5.65 -14.77
C GLY A 76 15.24 -4.26 -14.14
N ASN A 77 16.33 -3.49 -14.26
CA ASN A 77 16.42 -2.09 -13.86
C ASN A 77 16.41 -1.15 -15.07
N ASP A 78 15.86 0.06 -14.88
CA ASP A 78 15.88 1.12 -15.89
C ASP A 78 17.17 1.92 -15.82
N LEU A 79 18.05 1.72 -16.80
CA LEU A 79 19.32 2.44 -16.94
C LEU A 79 19.23 3.61 -17.94
N SER A 80 18.03 4.05 -18.33
CA SER A 80 17.86 5.12 -19.33
C SER A 80 18.42 6.49 -18.91
N ARG A 81 18.61 6.69 -17.60
CA ARG A 81 19.20 7.91 -17.02
C ARG A 81 20.72 7.86 -16.91
N VAL A 82 21.32 6.70 -17.16
CA VAL A 82 22.77 6.53 -17.02
C VAL A 82 23.44 7.07 -18.27
N GLU A 83 24.38 8.00 -18.07
CA GLU A 83 25.21 8.55 -19.14
C GLU A 83 26.68 8.13 -19.01
N ASN A 84 27.14 7.82 -17.79
CA ASN A 84 28.53 7.46 -17.55
C ASN A 84 28.67 6.29 -16.58
N ILE A 85 29.62 5.40 -16.87
CA ILE A 85 30.17 4.42 -15.95
C ILE A 85 31.43 5.04 -15.34
N GLN A 86 31.51 5.10 -14.02
CA GLN A 86 32.59 5.76 -13.30
C GLN A 86 33.17 4.84 -12.23
N PHE A 87 34.49 4.84 -12.07
CA PHE A 87 35.17 4.15 -10.98
C PHE A 87 36.59 4.66 -10.77
N TRP A 88 37.12 4.44 -9.57
CA TRP A 88 38.52 4.66 -9.23
C TRP A 88 39.24 3.32 -9.13
N THR A 89 40.48 3.25 -9.59
CA THR A 89 41.32 2.06 -9.44
C THR A 89 42.78 2.39 -9.24
N LEU A 90 43.50 1.56 -8.47
CA LEU A 90 44.91 1.77 -8.14
C LEU A 90 45.81 1.00 -9.13
N ILE A 91 46.47 1.70 -10.04
CA ILE A 91 47.25 1.13 -11.15
C ILE A 91 48.65 1.74 -11.28
N ASP A 92 49.55 1.08 -12.02
CA ASP A 92 50.88 1.63 -12.30
C ASP A 92 50.82 2.59 -13.50
N THR A 93 51.10 3.86 -13.27
CA THR A 93 51.07 4.91 -14.30
C THR A 93 52.43 5.13 -14.98
N THR A 94 53.48 4.43 -14.54
CA THR A 94 54.83 4.57 -15.11
C THR A 94 54.92 3.87 -16.48
N ALA A 95 55.56 4.53 -17.46
CA ALA A 95 55.62 4.03 -18.83
C ALA A 95 56.21 2.61 -18.96
N ALA A 96 57.19 2.26 -18.12
CA ALA A 96 57.85 0.95 -18.14
C ALA A 96 56.96 -0.21 -17.63
N ARG A 97 55.96 0.07 -16.78
CA ARG A 97 55.17 -0.96 -16.10
C ARG A 97 53.67 -0.89 -16.39
N ARG A 98 53.16 0.20 -16.98
CA ARG A 98 51.72 0.35 -17.31
C ARG A 98 51.15 -0.78 -18.19
N ALA A 99 51.96 -1.41 -19.04
CA ALA A 99 51.54 -2.55 -19.87
C ALA A 99 51.14 -3.80 -19.04
N ARG A 100 51.47 -3.83 -17.74
CA ARG A 100 51.06 -4.86 -16.78
C ARG A 100 49.64 -4.62 -16.25
N ASN A 101 49.10 -3.41 -16.37
CA ASN A 101 47.74 -3.09 -15.93
C ASN A 101 46.71 -3.93 -16.73
N PRO A 102 45.65 -4.43 -16.08
CA PRO A 102 44.66 -5.27 -16.76
C PRO A 102 43.71 -4.45 -17.65
N THR A 103 43.00 -5.15 -18.54
CA THR A 103 41.86 -4.63 -19.27
C THR A 103 40.57 -5.08 -18.59
N LEU A 104 39.59 -4.20 -18.42
CA LEU A 104 38.26 -4.55 -17.90
C LEU A 104 37.24 -4.58 -19.03
N VAL A 105 36.36 -5.59 -19.00
CA VAL A 105 35.20 -5.73 -19.88
C VAL A 105 33.94 -5.73 -19.04
N LEU A 106 33.01 -4.82 -19.34
CA LEU A 106 31.75 -4.64 -18.63
C LEU A 106 30.61 -4.97 -19.60
N ASP A 107 29.86 -6.03 -19.31
CA ASP A 107 28.69 -6.44 -20.09
C ASP A 107 27.42 -6.17 -19.28
N PHE A 108 26.57 -5.27 -19.76
CA PHE A 108 25.26 -4.97 -19.16
C PHE A 108 24.15 -5.59 -19.99
N GLY A 109 23.28 -6.42 -19.40
CA GLY A 109 22.13 -6.97 -20.12
C GLY A 109 21.63 -8.31 -19.60
N ASP A 110 21.19 -9.14 -20.53
CA ASP A 110 20.77 -10.53 -20.30
C ASP A 110 22.00 -11.44 -20.35
N VAL A 111 22.78 -11.41 -19.27
CA VAL A 111 23.99 -12.23 -19.11
C VAL A 111 23.59 -13.69 -18.95
N SER A 112 24.33 -14.62 -19.58
CA SER A 112 24.09 -16.05 -19.43
C SER A 112 24.25 -16.52 -17.98
N GLU A 113 23.34 -17.41 -17.57
CA GLU A 113 23.33 -18.11 -16.29
C GLU A 113 24.27 -19.30 -16.27
N ASN A 114 24.66 -19.80 -17.45
CA ASN A 114 25.59 -20.90 -17.66
C ASN A 114 27.02 -20.50 -17.22
N ALA A 115 27.31 -20.73 -15.94
CA ALA A 115 28.59 -20.42 -15.34
C ALA A 115 29.42 -21.68 -15.16
N VAL A 116 30.68 -21.60 -15.55
CA VAL A 116 31.66 -22.66 -15.34
C VAL A 116 32.68 -22.28 -14.29
N ALA A 117 33.17 -23.26 -13.55
CA ALA A 117 34.27 -23.12 -12.63
C ALA A 117 35.39 -24.13 -12.94
N VAL A 118 36.56 -23.90 -12.35
CA VAL A 118 37.73 -24.76 -12.51
C VAL A 118 37.93 -25.53 -11.21
N SER A 119 38.07 -26.86 -11.31
CA SER A 119 38.28 -27.75 -10.16
C SER A 119 39.46 -28.71 -10.38
N PRO A 120 40.09 -29.21 -9.30
CA PRO A 120 41.13 -30.24 -9.41
C PRO A 120 40.52 -31.58 -9.86
N THR A 121 41.34 -32.43 -10.49
CA THR A 121 40.90 -33.76 -10.96
C THR A 121 41.37 -34.90 -10.08
N ARG A 122 42.37 -34.67 -9.21
CA ARG A 122 42.91 -35.69 -8.29
C ARG A 122 43.38 -35.06 -6.98
N LEU A 123 43.26 -35.82 -5.90
CA LEU A 123 43.79 -35.52 -4.57
C LEU A 123 44.84 -36.58 -4.18
N ALA A 124 46.06 -36.16 -3.86
CA ALA A 124 47.07 -37.02 -3.27
C ALA A 124 47.25 -36.69 -1.79
N VAL A 125 47.21 -37.69 -0.93
CA VAL A 125 47.46 -37.55 0.51
C VAL A 125 48.82 -38.19 0.80
N SER A 126 49.77 -37.45 1.37
CA SER A 126 51.06 -37.97 1.81
C SER A 126 51.15 -37.92 3.34
N ARG A 127 51.86 -38.87 3.96
CA ARG A 127 52.16 -38.83 5.40
C ARG A 127 53.54 -38.24 5.63
N SER A 128 53.62 -37.28 6.55
CA SER A 128 54.88 -36.72 7.06
C SER A 128 54.80 -36.69 8.58
N GLY A 129 55.49 -37.62 9.26
CA GLY A 129 55.44 -37.76 10.71
C GLY A 129 54.02 -38.10 11.23
N THR A 130 53.53 -37.34 12.23
CA THR A 130 52.17 -37.48 12.78
C THR A 130 51.09 -36.75 11.98
N GLY A 131 51.44 -36.06 10.88
CA GLY A 131 50.53 -35.30 10.04
C GLY A 131 50.29 -35.93 8.67
N ALA A 132 49.13 -35.64 8.08
CA ALA A 132 48.81 -35.91 6.68
C ALA A 132 48.82 -34.59 5.90
N ASP A 133 49.54 -34.54 4.77
CA ASP A 133 49.54 -33.42 3.84
C ASP A 133 48.72 -33.80 2.60
N THR A 134 48.01 -32.82 2.04
CA THR A 134 47.06 -33.02 0.94
C THR A 134 47.42 -32.10 -0.22
N VAL A 135 47.67 -32.68 -1.38
CA VAL A 135 48.02 -31.95 -2.60
C VAL A 135 46.98 -32.24 -3.68
N TYR A 136 46.35 -31.17 -4.20
CA TYR A 136 45.44 -31.27 -5.33
C TYR A 136 46.20 -31.10 -6.64
N THR A 137 45.85 -31.91 -7.65
CA THR A 137 46.49 -31.85 -8.97
C THR A 137 45.48 -31.97 -10.12
N GLY A 138 45.90 -31.50 -11.29
CA GLY A 138 45.11 -31.51 -12.53
C GLY A 138 44.07 -30.40 -12.60
N ARG A 139 43.33 -30.32 -13.70
CA ARG A 139 42.40 -29.21 -14.00
C ARG A 139 41.22 -29.73 -14.81
N ALA A 140 40.00 -29.51 -14.33
CA ALA A 140 38.75 -29.78 -15.04
C ALA A 140 37.82 -28.56 -14.99
N ILE A 141 36.94 -28.46 -16.00
CA ILE A 141 35.84 -27.49 -16.04
C ILE A 141 34.58 -28.18 -15.50
N VAL A 142 33.89 -27.54 -14.57
CA VAL A 142 32.65 -28.02 -13.96
C VAL A 142 31.54 -26.98 -14.07
N GLY A 143 30.28 -27.43 -14.08
CA GLY A 143 29.09 -26.54 -14.13
C GLY A 143 28.62 -26.13 -15.53
N LEU A 144 29.22 -26.66 -16.60
CA LEU A 144 28.80 -26.37 -17.96
C LEU A 144 27.43 -26.98 -18.27
N ASP A 145 26.52 -26.18 -18.81
CA ASP A 145 25.14 -26.55 -19.20
C ASP A 145 24.29 -27.10 -18.04
N SER A 146 24.61 -26.71 -16.81
CA SER A 146 23.83 -27.05 -15.62
C SER A 146 23.49 -25.83 -14.77
N LEU A 147 22.20 -25.68 -14.44
CA LEU A 147 21.76 -24.70 -13.47
C LEU A 147 22.13 -25.19 -12.06
N HIS A 148 22.84 -24.35 -11.31
CA HIS A 148 23.16 -24.62 -9.92
C HIS A 148 22.46 -23.59 -9.03
N SER A 149 21.63 -24.08 -8.12
CA SER A 149 21.00 -23.29 -7.07
C SER A 149 21.01 -24.13 -5.81
N GLU A 150 21.35 -23.50 -4.69
CA GLU A 150 21.29 -24.15 -3.38
C GLU A 150 19.85 -24.33 -2.87
N ARG A 151 18.85 -23.69 -3.49
CA ARG A 151 17.45 -23.84 -3.07
C ARG A 151 16.98 -25.28 -3.09
N ASP A 152 16.13 -25.64 -2.14
CA ASP A 152 15.45 -26.94 -2.13
C ASP A 152 14.67 -27.15 -3.44
N ALA A 153 14.90 -28.29 -4.10
CA ALA A 153 14.34 -28.55 -5.44
C ALA A 153 12.80 -28.59 -5.46
N PHE A 154 12.16 -28.93 -4.35
CA PHE A 154 10.70 -29.02 -4.24
C PHE A 154 10.07 -27.69 -3.77
N SER A 155 10.53 -27.18 -2.64
CA SER A 155 9.93 -26.00 -1.99
C SER A 155 10.53 -24.66 -2.44
N ARG A 156 11.69 -24.68 -3.11
CA ARG A 156 12.50 -23.50 -3.46
C ARG A 156 12.96 -22.67 -2.27
N ALA A 157 12.76 -23.17 -1.05
CA ALA A 157 13.24 -22.54 0.17
C ALA A 157 14.74 -22.80 0.34
N PHE A 158 15.44 -21.82 0.90
CA PHE A 158 16.84 -21.96 1.29
C PHE A 158 16.92 -22.20 2.79
N ASN A 159 17.51 -23.31 3.19
CA ASN A 159 17.83 -23.64 4.57
C ASN A 159 19.33 -23.83 4.71
N GLN A 160 20.00 -22.88 5.37
CA GLN A 160 21.45 -22.87 5.49
C GLN A 160 22.03 -24.21 5.99
N GLU A 161 21.40 -24.88 6.94
CA GLU A 161 21.93 -26.12 7.51
C GLU A 161 22.02 -27.27 6.51
N ARG A 162 21.13 -27.28 5.49
CA ARG A 162 21.03 -28.37 4.50
C ARG A 162 21.43 -27.96 3.09
N ASN A 163 21.20 -26.71 2.73
CA ASN A 163 21.28 -26.20 1.37
C ASN A 163 22.57 -25.43 1.08
N ASP A 164 23.26 -24.89 2.09
CA ASP A 164 24.53 -24.15 1.97
C ASP A 164 25.69 -25.14 1.69
N THR A 165 25.58 -25.82 0.57
CA THR A 165 26.48 -26.89 0.12
C THR A 165 27.58 -26.37 -0.77
N GLY A 166 27.45 -25.15 -1.31
CA GLY A 166 28.35 -24.50 -2.25
C GLY A 166 28.00 -24.74 -3.71
N LEU A 167 28.59 -23.93 -4.59
CA LEU A 167 28.48 -24.01 -6.04
C LEU A 167 29.71 -24.71 -6.66
N PRO A 168 29.64 -25.15 -7.93
CA PRO A 168 30.81 -25.69 -8.63
C PRO A 168 32.00 -24.75 -8.57
N GLY A 169 33.19 -25.30 -8.34
CA GLY A 169 34.43 -24.54 -8.11
C GLY A 169 34.88 -24.60 -6.66
N ASP A 170 33.96 -24.49 -5.71
CA ASP A 170 34.22 -24.72 -4.28
C ASP A 170 33.85 -26.14 -3.86
N VAL A 171 32.94 -26.77 -4.60
CA VAL A 171 32.56 -28.18 -4.48
C VAL A 171 32.98 -28.91 -5.75
N VAL A 172 33.69 -30.03 -5.57
CA VAL A 172 34.12 -30.89 -6.67
C VAL A 172 33.19 -32.11 -6.75
N PRO A 173 32.41 -32.29 -7.83
CA PRO A 173 31.40 -33.35 -7.92
C PRO A 173 31.98 -34.77 -7.78
N LEU A 174 33.15 -35.01 -8.39
CA LEU A 174 33.87 -36.28 -8.35
C LEU A 174 35.37 -36.01 -8.23
N LEU A 175 35.96 -36.36 -7.08
CA LEU A 175 37.38 -36.19 -6.80
C LEU A 175 38.04 -37.53 -6.43
N PRO A 176 38.68 -38.21 -7.39
CA PRO A 176 39.56 -39.34 -7.11
C PRO A 176 40.68 -38.95 -6.14
N PHE A 177 40.92 -39.79 -5.12
CA PHE A 177 42.03 -39.62 -4.18
C PHE A 177 42.95 -40.84 -4.11
N THR A 178 44.22 -40.61 -3.78
CA THR A 178 45.21 -41.65 -3.52
C THR A 178 45.97 -41.33 -2.23
N SER A 179 46.07 -42.30 -1.34
CA SER A 179 46.76 -42.25 -0.05
C SER A 179 47.64 -43.51 0.08
N PRO A 180 48.72 -43.51 0.90
CA PRO A 180 49.53 -44.70 1.17
C PRO A 180 48.73 -45.95 1.54
N ASP A 181 47.56 -45.79 2.17
CA ASP A 181 46.76 -46.89 2.70
C ASP A 181 45.50 -47.21 1.87
N SER A 182 45.06 -46.31 0.97
CA SER A 182 43.82 -46.49 0.20
C SER A 182 43.72 -45.57 -1.01
N SER A 183 42.86 -45.92 -1.97
CA SER A 183 42.45 -45.05 -3.07
C SER A 183 40.93 -45.14 -3.26
N GLY A 184 40.31 -44.08 -3.78
CA GLY A 184 38.86 -44.00 -3.96
C GLY A 184 38.41 -42.74 -4.67
N VAL A 185 37.10 -42.48 -4.70
CA VAL A 185 36.51 -41.26 -5.29
C VAL A 185 35.59 -40.61 -4.27
N LEU A 186 35.87 -39.34 -3.96
CA LEU A 186 35.01 -38.50 -3.13
C LEU A 186 33.93 -37.87 -4.02
N ARG A 187 32.68 -37.84 -3.56
CA ARG A 187 31.58 -37.16 -4.25
C ARG A 187 31.24 -35.86 -3.56
N ASP A 188 30.90 -34.82 -4.33
CA ASP A 188 30.52 -33.49 -3.84
C ASP A 188 31.46 -32.97 -2.75
N PHE A 189 32.77 -33.07 -3.02
CA PHE A 189 33.81 -32.80 -2.04
C PHE A 189 34.07 -31.29 -1.94
N PRO A 190 33.84 -30.65 -0.78
CA PRO A 190 34.14 -29.24 -0.59
C PRO A 190 35.65 -29.04 -0.44
N ILE A 191 36.25 -28.24 -1.33
CA ILE A 191 37.70 -27.91 -1.28
C ILE A 191 37.99 -26.65 -0.45
N CYS A 192 36.96 -25.90 -0.10
CA CYS A 192 37.00 -24.85 0.89
C CYS A 192 35.81 -24.98 1.84
N GLN A 193 35.95 -24.40 3.02
CA GLN A 193 34.86 -24.16 3.94
C GLN A 193 35.15 -22.81 4.57
N ARG A 194 34.11 -22.00 4.82
CA ARG A 194 34.29 -20.77 5.60
C ARG A 194 34.76 -21.10 7.03
N GLY A 195 36.07 -20.96 7.27
CA GLY A 195 36.66 -20.90 8.60
C GLY A 195 36.56 -19.50 9.20
N ASP A 196 36.80 -19.40 10.50
CA ASP A 196 36.72 -18.18 11.35
C ASP A 196 37.09 -16.85 10.68
N VAL A 197 36.46 -15.78 11.17
CA VAL A 197 36.50 -14.35 10.75
C VAL A 197 37.89 -13.68 10.85
N ARG A 198 38.98 -14.42 10.69
CA ARG A 198 40.32 -13.84 10.62
C ARG A 198 40.47 -13.07 9.31
N LEU A 199 41.14 -11.93 9.39
CA LEU A 199 41.55 -11.14 8.23
C LEU A 199 42.43 -12.00 7.31
N ASN A 200 41.83 -12.57 6.27
CA ASN A 200 42.54 -13.36 5.26
C ASN A 200 43.32 -12.43 4.33
N ARG A 201 44.31 -12.99 3.63
CA ARG A 201 45.06 -12.32 2.57
C ARG A 201 44.12 -11.84 1.46
N LEU A 202 44.42 -10.69 0.88
CA LEU A 202 43.72 -10.13 -0.27
C LEU A 202 43.76 -11.12 -1.44
N GLY A 203 42.58 -11.50 -1.91
CA GLY A 203 42.43 -12.41 -3.04
C GLY A 203 42.36 -13.89 -2.66
N ASP A 204 42.54 -14.29 -1.39
CA ASP A 204 42.42 -15.70 -0.99
C ASP A 204 41.05 -16.27 -1.37
N ALA A 205 41.06 -17.34 -2.18
CA ALA A 205 39.88 -18.06 -2.64
C ALA A 205 38.96 -18.53 -1.49
N LYS A 206 39.49 -18.80 -0.29
CA LYS A 206 38.68 -19.17 0.89
C LYS A 206 37.73 -18.06 1.36
N THR A 207 38.02 -16.80 1.02
CA THR A 207 37.25 -15.63 1.50
C THR A 207 35.85 -15.55 0.87
N ASN A 208 35.72 -16.02 -0.38
CA ASN A 208 34.45 -16.06 -1.11
C ASN A 208 33.94 -17.49 -1.31
N CYS A 209 34.37 -18.42 -0.45
CA CYS A 209 33.89 -19.79 -0.49
C CYS A 209 32.36 -19.81 -0.34
N THR A 210 31.67 -20.48 -1.27
CA THR A 210 30.22 -20.68 -1.26
C THR A 210 29.79 -21.73 -0.25
N VAL A 211 30.69 -22.63 0.17
CA VAL A 211 30.39 -23.67 1.16
C VAL A 211 30.29 -23.11 2.58
N ARG A 212 29.11 -23.23 3.19
CA ARG A 212 28.81 -22.86 4.58
C ARG A 212 28.99 -21.37 4.87
N ASN A 213 28.66 -20.52 3.91
CA ASN A 213 28.89 -19.08 4.01
C ASN A 213 27.70 -18.29 4.64
N GLY A 214 26.54 -18.93 4.81
CA GLY A 214 25.30 -18.37 5.35
C GLY A 214 24.53 -17.43 4.43
N ARG A 215 24.79 -17.53 3.13
CA ARG A 215 24.13 -16.82 2.05
C ARG A 215 23.59 -17.85 1.07
N LEU A 216 22.55 -17.47 0.35
CA LEU A 216 22.06 -18.27 -0.76
C LEU A 216 22.93 -17.97 -1.97
N ASP A 217 23.57 -19.01 -2.51
CA ASP A 217 24.33 -18.92 -3.74
C ASP A 217 23.59 -19.66 -4.87
N GLU A 218 23.38 -18.96 -6.00
CA GLU A 218 22.72 -19.54 -7.17
C GLU A 218 23.16 -18.87 -8.48
N ASN A 219 23.01 -19.63 -9.57
CA ASN A 219 23.27 -19.18 -10.94
C ASN A 219 22.03 -18.62 -11.64
N ASP A 220 20.85 -18.79 -11.02
CA ASP A 220 19.52 -18.38 -11.52
C ASP A 220 19.32 -16.86 -11.32
N ILE A 221 19.41 -16.08 -12.40
CA ILE A 221 19.38 -14.61 -12.39
C ILE A 221 17.95 -14.09 -12.39
N ASP A 222 17.05 -14.74 -13.14
CA ASP A 222 15.66 -14.31 -13.27
C ASP A 222 14.63 -15.12 -12.49
N LEU A 223 15.10 -16.11 -11.71
CA LEU A 223 14.35 -16.91 -10.74
C LEU A 223 13.32 -17.85 -11.37
N ASP A 224 13.55 -18.28 -12.60
CA ASP A 224 12.65 -19.19 -13.33
C ASP A 224 13.03 -20.68 -13.17
N ASN A 225 14.13 -20.97 -12.46
CA ASN A 225 14.69 -22.31 -12.24
C ASN A 225 15.09 -23.05 -13.53
N THR A 226 15.38 -22.33 -14.58
CA THR A 226 15.94 -22.87 -15.82
C THR A 226 17.22 -22.11 -16.18
N LEU A 227 17.99 -22.63 -17.14
CA LEU A 227 19.08 -21.86 -17.72
C LEU A 227 18.50 -20.98 -18.82
N ASN A 228 18.75 -19.68 -18.76
CA ASN A 228 18.38 -18.76 -19.82
C ASN A 228 19.06 -19.09 -21.18
N PHE A 229 20.30 -19.57 -21.16
CA PHE A 229 21.06 -19.98 -22.35
C PHE A 229 21.97 -21.18 -22.04
N VAL A 230 21.97 -22.19 -22.92
CA VAL A 230 22.96 -23.27 -22.93
C VAL A 230 24.18 -22.91 -23.79
N SER A 231 25.24 -23.73 -23.76
CA SER A 231 26.51 -23.51 -24.46
C SER A 231 26.34 -23.32 -25.97
N SER A 232 25.38 -24.01 -26.59
CA SER A 232 25.03 -23.85 -28.01
C SER A 232 24.36 -22.51 -28.33
N GLN A 233 23.82 -21.82 -27.32
CA GLN A 233 23.11 -20.55 -27.44
C GLN A 233 23.91 -19.36 -26.88
N ARG A 234 25.22 -19.52 -26.65
CA ARG A 234 26.06 -18.46 -26.04
C ARG A 234 26.04 -17.13 -26.79
N GLU A 235 25.86 -17.15 -28.11
CA GLU A 235 25.82 -15.93 -28.95
C GLU A 235 24.47 -15.20 -28.87
N SER A 236 23.48 -15.80 -28.19
CA SER A 236 22.15 -15.21 -27.98
C SER A 236 22.10 -14.25 -26.79
N GLU A 237 23.21 -14.05 -26.07
CA GLU A 237 23.30 -13.01 -25.04
C GLU A 237 23.00 -11.64 -25.65
N ARG A 238 22.22 -10.83 -24.93
CA ARG A 238 21.89 -9.46 -25.33
C ARG A 238 22.54 -8.50 -24.35
N VAL A 239 23.72 -8.00 -24.70
CA VAL A 239 24.54 -7.16 -23.80
C VAL A 239 25.11 -5.92 -24.50
N LEU A 240 25.23 -4.84 -23.73
CA LEU A 240 26.07 -3.69 -24.07
C LEU A 240 27.45 -3.91 -23.47
N ARG A 241 28.49 -3.94 -24.31
CA ARG A 241 29.86 -4.22 -23.90
C ARG A 241 30.70 -2.94 -23.89
N TYR A 242 31.35 -2.68 -22.75
CA TYR A 242 32.34 -1.63 -22.60
C TYR A 242 33.69 -2.25 -22.29
N VAL A 243 34.73 -1.83 -23.01
CA VAL A 243 36.10 -2.32 -22.82
C VAL A 243 36.97 -1.13 -22.46
N VAL A 244 37.70 -1.23 -21.34
CA VAL A 244 38.64 -0.20 -20.89
C VAL A 244 40.00 -0.84 -20.61
N ASP A 245 41.00 -0.42 -21.39
CA ASP A 245 42.39 -0.79 -21.16
C ASP A 245 43.01 0.15 -20.14
N LEU A 246 43.29 -0.36 -18.93
CA LEU A 246 43.88 0.46 -17.87
C LEU A 246 45.36 0.79 -18.13
N ALA A 247 45.98 0.19 -19.16
CA ALA A 247 47.32 0.56 -19.60
C ALA A 247 47.35 1.82 -20.49
N ASP A 248 46.21 2.26 -21.04
CA ASP A 248 46.14 3.40 -21.96
C ASP A 248 45.92 4.73 -21.20
N PRO A 249 46.90 5.66 -21.19
CA PRO A 249 46.73 6.95 -20.54
C PRO A 249 45.62 7.82 -21.15
N LYS A 250 45.21 7.58 -22.41
CA LYS A 250 44.11 8.33 -23.03
C LYS A 250 42.76 8.06 -22.37
N ALA A 251 42.64 6.93 -21.68
CA ALA A 251 41.43 6.57 -20.92
C ALA A 251 41.41 7.20 -19.52
N TYR A 252 42.50 7.81 -19.06
CA TYR A 252 42.60 8.38 -17.72
C TYR A 252 41.86 9.71 -17.68
N THR A 253 40.79 9.77 -16.87
CA THR A 253 40.08 11.04 -16.66
C THR A 253 40.81 11.91 -15.66
N ARG A 254 41.37 11.31 -14.60
CA ARG A 254 42.09 12.03 -13.55
C ARG A 254 43.01 11.10 -12.77
N VAL A 255 44.14 11.62 -12.30
CA VAL A 255 45.06 10.90 -11.40
C VAL A 255 44.94 11.50 -10.00
N GLY A 256 44.59 10.65 -9.03
CA GLY A 256 44.48 10.96 -7.60
C GLY A 256 45.81 10.72 -6.87
N LYS A 257 45.73 10.23 -5.63
CA LYS A 257 46.93 10.02 -4.81
C LYS A 257 47.77 8.85 -5.33
N CYS A 258 49.08 9.03 -5.36
CA CYS A 258 50.05 7.96 -5.63
C CYS A 258 50.69 7.48 -4.33
N GLU A 259 50.74 6.17 -4.13
CA GLU A 259 51.38 5.55 -2.97
C GLU A 259 51.89 4.14 -3.30
N VAL A 260 52.78 3.63 -2.45
CA VAL A 260 53.21 2.23 -2.53
C VAL A 260 52.13 1.40 -1.82
N PRO A 261 51.35 0.58 -2.53
CA PRO A 261 50.31 -0.21 -1.90
C PRO A 261 50.91 -1.21 -0.90
N PRO A 262 50.19 -1.55 0.19
CA PRO A 262 50.64 -2.55 1.14
C PRO A 262 50.86 -3.90 0.43
N VAL A 263 52.06 -4.48 0.57
CA VAL A 263 52.39 -5.80 -0.02
C VAL A 263 51.77 -6.90 0.85
N ASP A 264 51.01 -7.81 0.24
CA ASP A 264 50.24 -8.83 0.98
C ASP A 264 50.98 -10.16 1.22
N GLY A 265 52.30 -10.20 0.99
CA GLY A 265 53.12 -11.39 1.19
C GLY A 265 52.76 -12.58 0.28
N ILE A 266 51.83 -12.42 -0.67
CA ILE A 266 51.67 -13.29 -1.83
C ILE A 266 52.92 -13.08 -2.68
N GLY A 267 53.84 -14.06 -2.64
CA GLY A 267 55.06 -14.01 -3.44
C GLY A 267 54.72 -13.72 -4.90
N GLY A 268 55.24 -12.61 -5.44
CA GLY A 268 55.07 -12.21 -6.84
C GLY A 268 54.35 -10.89 -7.11
N VAL A 269 53.82 -10.16 -6.12
CA VAL A 269 53.37 -8.76 -6.32
C VAL A 269 54.53 -7.82 -6.05
N GLU A 270 55.12 -7.24 -7.11
CA GLU A 270 56.23 -6.28 -6.99
C GLU A 270 55.82 -5.03 -6.18
N SER A 271 56.73 -4.60 -5.29
CA SER A 271 56.65 -3.32 -4.61
C SER A 271 56.95 -2.19 -5.61
N GLY A 272 55.96 -1.32 -5.84
CA GLY A 272 56.09 -0.18 -6.75
C GLY A 272 55.01 0.85 -6.50
N THR A 273 55.33 2.12 -6.70
CA THR A 273 54.35 3.22 -6.59
C THR A 273 53.23 3.04 -7.59
N ARG A 274 51.98 3.07 -7.11
CA ARG A 274 50.77 3.05 -7.92
C ARG A 274 49.95 4.30 -7.64
N CYS A 275 49.13 4.71 -8.60
CA CYS A 275 48.28 5.89 -8.45
C CYS A 275 46.81 5.49 -8.57
N TRP A 276 45.97 6.11 -7.75
CA TRP A 276 44.53 6.06 -7.94
C TRP A 276 44.21 6.81 -9.24
N VAL A 277 43.55 6.14 -10.19
CA VAL A 277 43.16 6.71 -11.47
C VAL A 277 41.65 6.60 -11.61
N PHE A 278 41.03 7.71 -11.97
CA PHE A 278 39.61 7.82 -12.24
C PHE A 278 39.32 7.55 -13.71
N PHE A 279 38.35 6.67 -13.95
CA PHE A 279 37.85 6.35 -15.28
C PHE A 279 36.39 6.77 -15.39
N ARG A 280 36.05 7.44 -16.49
CA ARG A 280 34.68 7.82 -16.86
C ARG A 280 34.41 7.38 -18.30
N LEU A 281 33.58 6.34 -18.47
CA LEU A 281 33.22 5.78 -19.76
C LEU A 281 31.79 6.24 -20.14
N PRO A 282 31.56 6.73 -21.37
CA PRO A 282 30.22 7.08 -21.84
C PRO A 282 29.35 5.84 -21.99
N PHE A 283 28.22 5.78 -21.29
CA PHE A 283 27.29 4.65 -21.33
C PHE A 283 26.57 4.54 -22.68
N ASN A 284 26.34 5.64 -23.39
CA ASN A 284 25.69 5.62 -24.70
C ASN A 284 26.61 5.19 -25.86
N ALA A 285 27.90 4.96 -25.60
CA ALA A 285 28.87 4.53 -26.60
C ALA A 285 29.53 3.21 -26.18
N PRO A 286 28.78 2.09 -26.18
CA PRO A 286 29.37 0.78 -25.98
C PRO A 286 30.37 0.48 -27.11
N VAL A 287 31.44 -0.23 -26.78
CA VAL A 287 32.43 -0.71 -27.75
C VAL A 287 31.79 -1.73 -28.69
N ASP A 288 30.87 -2.55 -28.16
CA ASP A 288 30.14 -3.55 -28.92
C ASP A 288 28.72 -3.77 -28.37
N THR A 289 27.79 -4.18 -29.23
CA THR A 289 26.38 -4.46 -28.90
C THR A 289 26.01 -5.85 -29.39
N ILE A 290 26.05 -6.82 -28.49
CA ILE A 290 25.84 -8.24 -28.81
C ILE A 290 24.33 -8.54 -28.78
N GLY A 291 23.85 -9.33 -29.75
CA GLY A 291 22.44 -9.74 -29.83
C GLY A 291 21.46 -8.55 -30.00
N GLY A 292 21.92 -7.43 -30.57
CA GLY A 292 21.13 -6.19 -30.69
C GLY A 292 20.94 -5.42 -29.37
N GLY A 293 21.63 -5.83 -28.30
CA GLY A 293 21.61 -5.18 -26.99
C GLY A 293 20.32 -5.42 -26.19
N PRO A 294 20.35 -5.29 -24.86
CA PRO A 294 19.17 -5.37 -24.02
C PRO A 294 18.29 -4.12 -24.18
N ALA A 295 17.03 -4.21 -23.77
CA ALA A 295 16.25 -2.99 -23.55
C ALA A 295 16.85 -2.21 -22.36
N ILE A 296 17.34 -0.99 -22.58
CA ILE A 296 18.00 -0.16 -21.53
C ILE A 296 17.06 0.08 -20.33
N ARG A 297 15.74 0.07 -20.55
CA ARG A 297 14.73 0.17 -19.48
C ARG A 297 14.57 -1.10 -18.63
N ARG A 298 15.21 -2.20 -19.02
CA ARG A 298 15.09 -3.52 -18.39
C ARG A 298 16.42 -4.28 -18.53
N VAL A 299 17.43 -3.82 -17.80
CA VAL A 299 18.74 -4.48 -17.71
C VAL A 299 18.78 -5.32 -16.44
N ARG A 300 18.98 -6.64 -16.57
CA ARG A 300 18.90 -7.59 -15.44
C ARG A 300 20.21 -7.72 -14.66
N ALA A 301 21.33 -7.84 -15.36
CA ALA A 301 22.62 -8.18 -14.74
C ALA A 301 23.79 -7.39 -15.34
N LEU A 302 24.89 -7.37 -14.60
CA LEU A 302 26.20 -6.88 -15.00
C LEU A 302 27.22 -8.02 -14.88
N ARG A 303 27.99 -8.27 -15.94
CA ARG A 303 29.20 -9.12 -15.92
C ARG A 303 30.45 -8.27 -16.07
N LEU A 304 31.33 -8.33 -15.09
CA LEU A 304 32.64 -7.69 -15.07
C LEU A 304 33.71 -8.76 -15.32
N THR A 305 34.46 -8.64 -16.40
CA THR A 305 35.58 -9.53 -16.73
C THR A 305 36.89 -8.77 -16.64
N MET A 306 37.83 -9.26 -15.84
CA MET A 306 39.20 -8.75 -15.80
C MET A 306 40.09 -9.61 -16.67
N VAL A 307 40.84 -9.00 -17.58
CA VAL A 307 41.83 -9.65 -18.46
C VAL A 307 43.22 -9.14 -18.09
N SER A 308 44.18 -10.02 -17.81
CA SER A 308 45.54 -9.63 -17.41
C SER A 308 46.21 -8.75 -18.47
N GLY A 309 47.06 -7.80 -18.06
CA GLY A 309 47.79 -6.94 -19.00
C GLY A 309 48.71 -7.72 -19.93
N ALA A 310 48.99 -7.18 -21.13
CA ALA A 310 49.85 -7.84 -22.11
C ALA A 310 51.31 -7.96 -21.63
N GLY A 311 51.77 -7.06 -20.77
CA GLY A 311 53.10 -7.08 -20.16
C GLY A 311 53.18 -7.84 -18.84
N ALA A 312 52.08 -8.43 -18.36
CA ALA A 312 52.08 -9.24 -17.13
C ALA A 312 52.50 -10.67 -17.46
N GLY A 313 53.52 -11.19 -16.76
CA GLY A 313 53.96 -12.58 -16.91
C GLY A 313 52.87 -13.60 -16.56
N ASP A 314 52.92 -14.78 -17.19
CA ASP A 314 51.94 -15.85 -17.01
C ASP A 314 51.92 -16.39 -15.56
N ASP A 315 53.05 -16.28 -14.87
CA ASP A 315 53.30 -16.66 -13.47
C ASP A 315 53.05 -15.55 -12.45
N ALA A 316 52.77 -14.30 -12.90
CA ALA A 316 52.63 -13.14 -12.02
C ALA A 316 51.18 -12.91 -11.56
N PHE A 317 50.93 -12.56 -10.30
CA PHE A 317 49.60 -12.16 -9.85
C PHE A 317 49.17 -10.80 -10.44
N THR A 318 47.89 -10.63 -10.76
CA THR A 318 47.33 -9.32 -11.11
C THR A 318 46.22 -8.96 -10.12
N MET A 319 46.43 -7.92 -9.32
CA MET A 319 45.46 -7.42 -8.34
C MET A 319 44.99 -6.01 -8.72
N LEU A 320 43.69 -5.79 -8.67
CA LEU A 320 43.05 -4.52 -9.02
C LEU A 320 41.96 -4.18 -7.98
N PRO A 321 42.17 -3.16 -7.14
CA PRO A 321 41.08 -2.59 -6.36
C PRO A 321 40.24 -1.66 -7.23
N ILE A 322 38.93 -1.76 -7.11
CA ILE A 322 37.96 -0.84 -7.70
C ILE A 322 37.18 -0.19 -6.54
N ALA A 323 37.22 1.14 -6.49
CA ALA A 323 36.46 1.95 -5.56
C ALA A 323 35.43 2.78 -6.32
N GLN A 324 34.28 3.06 -5.69
CA GLN A 324 33.25 3.94 -6.23
C GLN A 324 32.79 3.57 -7.66
N PHE A 325 32.55 2.27 -7.92
CA PHE A 325 31.93 1.84 -9.18
C PHE A 325 30.48 2.32 -9.23
N ARG A 326 30.21 3.34 -10.04
CA ARG A 326 28.93 4.04 -10.12
C ARG A 326 28.45 4.16 -11.56
N LEU A 327 27.14 4.02 -11.72
CA LEU A 327 26.43 4.45 -12.91
C LEU A 327 25.87 5.85 -12.61
N THR A 328 26.23 6.84 -13.42
CA THR A 328 25.93 8.25 -13.17
C THR A 328 25.30 8.92 -14.38
N GLY A 329 24.48 9.94 -14.14
CA GLY A 329 23.84 10.76 -15.15
C GLY A 329 23.15 11.96 -14.50
N ALA A 330 22.58 12.86 -15.30
CA ALA A 330 21.81 13.97 -14.75
C ALA A 330 20.53 13.46 -14.07
N SER A 331 20.10 14.16 -13.01
CA SER A 331 18.76 13.95 -12.44
C SER A 331 17.65 14.33 -13.41
N TRP A 332 17.96 15.24 -14.35
CA TRP A 332 17.11 15.68 -15.43
C TRP A 332 17.19 14.70 -16.60
N LEU A 333 16.03 14.38 -17.16
CA LEU A 333 15.89 13.50 -18.32
C LEU A 333 16.06 14.29 -19.60
N LYS A 334 16.93 13.86 -20.51
CA LYS A 334 16.89 14.36 -21.89
C LYS A 334 15.54 14.01 -22.51
N ARG A 335 14.92 14.95 -23.22
CA ARG A 335 13.63 14.69 -23.88
C ARG A 335 13.81 13.74 -25.06
N ALA A 336 14.90 13.88 -25.79
CA ALA A 336 15.33 12.97 -26.82
C ALA A 336 16.86 12.85 -26.80
N ASP A 337 17.37 11.75 -27.34
CA ASP A 337 18.80 11.50 -27.59
C ASP A 337 19.33 12.26 -28.82
N ARG A 338 18.43 12.92 -29.56
CA ARG A 338 18.71 13.77 -30.72
C ARG A 338 18.07 15.15 -30.56
N PRO A 339 18.56 16.18 -31.28
CA PRO A 339 17.92 17.47 -31.34
C PRO A 339 16.43 17.41 -31.72
N LEU A 340 15.62 18.32 -31.20
CA LEU A 340 14.19 18.44 -31.47
C LEU A 340 13.90 19.67 -32.33
N THR A 341 12.93 19.59 -33.24
CA THR A 341 12.56 20.70 -34.12
C THR A 341 11.51 21.61 -33.48
N GLY A 342 11.66 22.95 -33.63
CA GLY A 342 10.70 23.93 -33.12
C GLY A 342 10.71 24.07 -31.58
N VAL A 343 9.62 24.57 -31.01
CA VAL A 343 9.45 24.77 -29.54
C VAL A 343 8.55 23.73 -28.87
N ALA A 344 7.73 23.01 -29.65
CA ALA A 344 6.81 21.98 -29.17
C ALA A 344 6.96 20.66 -29.94
N GLY A 345 6.38 19.59 -29.41
CA GLY A 345 6.47 18.23 -29.95
C GLY A 345 7.85 17.57 -29.85
N GLU A 346 7.94 16.34 -30.35
CA GLU A 346 9.12 15.46 -30.23
C GLU A 346 9.74 15.07 -31.57
N ARG A 347 9.52 15.86 -32.63
CA ARG A 347 10.10 15.59 -33.95
C ARG A 347 11.62 15.76 -33.91
N THR A 348 12.36 14.67 -34.09
CA THR A 348 13.83 14.63 -34.00
C THR A 348 14.52 15.13 -35.27
N GLY A 349 15.70 15.71 -35.10
CA GLY A 349 16.65 16.12 -36.12
C GLY A 349 17.84 15.16 -36.24
N LEU A 350 18.90 15.65 -36.90
CA LEU A 350 20.21 14.98 -36.97
C LEU A 350 21.07 15.43 -35.78
N GLY A 351 22.01 14.59 -35.34
CA GLY A 351 22.92 14.87 -34.24
C GLY A 351 22.64 14.05 -32.98
N SER A 352 23.26 14.45 -31.88
CA SER A 352 23.21 13.78 -30.58
C SER A 352 23.04 14.77 -29.44
N VAL A 353 22.37 14.34 -28.36
CA VAL A 353 22.14 15.11 -27.13
C VAL A 353 22.51 14.26 -25.92
N GLN A 354 23.25 14.85 -24.98
CA GLN A 354 23.63 14.19 -23.72
C GLN A 354 23.38 15.11 -22.53
N ALA A 355 22.84 14.56 -21.43
CA ALA A 355 22.55 15.30 -20.20
C ALA A 355 23.35 14.70 -19.03
N SER A 356 24.49 15.30 -18.71
CA SER A 356 25.37 14.87 -17.62
C SER A 356 25.38 15.87 -16.47
N THR A 357 26.21 15.62 -15.45
CA THR A 357 26.51 16.58 -14.39
C THR A 357 27.93 17.10 -14.55
N ILE A 358 28.18 18.31 -14.08
CA ILE A 358 29.51 18.88 -13.87
C ILE A 358 29.52 19.52 -12.49
N GLY A 359 30.61 19.41 -11.73
CA GLY A 359 30.66 19.99 -10.39
C GLY A 359 32.06 20.35 -9.92
N THR A 360 32.18 20.75 -8.66
CA THR A 360 33.46 21.18 -8.08
C THR A 360 34.51 20.07 -8.03
N MET A 361 34.08 18.81 -8.07
CA MET A 361 34.94 17.62 -8.18
C MET A 361 35.52 17.35 -9.58
N ASP A 362 34.98 17.98 -10.63
CA ASP A 362 35.45 17.88 -12.02
C ASP A 362 36.59 18.89 -12.33
N ARG A 363 37.12 19.58 -11.31
CA ARG A 363 38.32 20.42 -11.44
C ARG A 363 39.52 19.56 -11.83
N ASP A 364 39.80 19.52 -13.13
CA ASP A 364 40.84 18.67 -13.70
C ASP A 364 41.89 19.51 -14.44
N SER A 365 43.17 19.23 -14.17
CA SER A 365 44.31 19.84 -14.84
C SER A 365 44.60 19.23 -16.22
N THR A 366 44.01 18.07 -16.55
CA THR A 366 44.32 17.29 -17.76
C THR A 366 43.40 17.57 -18.95
N SER A 367 42.12 17.86 -18.70
CA SER A 367 41.09 18.11 -19.73
C SER A 367 40.80 19.59 -20.03
N GLY A 368 41.37 20.52 -19.24
CA GLY A 368 41.11 21.97 -19.37
C GLY A 368 39.66 22.37 -19.04
N LEU A 369 38.88 21.47 -18.43
CA LEU A 369 37.53 21.71 -17.95
C LEU A 369 37.58 22.18 -16.49
N ILE A 370 37.30 23.46 -16.25
CA ILE A 370 37.24 24.02 -14.89
C ILE A 370 35.81 24.45 -14.61
N TYR A 371 35.25 23.90 -13.54
CA TYR A 371 33.95 24.28 -13.02
C TYR A 371 34.09 25.23 -11.82
N GLU A 372 33.37 26.35 -11.89
CA GLU A 372 33.21 27.34 -10.84
C GLU A 372 31.73 27.59 -10.60
N SER A 373 31.30 27.47 -9.34
CA SER A 373 29.93 27.69 -8.91
C SER A 373 29.43 29.10 -9.24
N PRO A 374 28.14 29.28 -9.55
CA PRO A 374 27.55 30.59 -9.79
C PRO A 374 27.73 31.55 -8.59
N PRO A 375 27.68 32.88 -8.80
CA PRO A 375 27.75 33.86 -7.71
C PRO A 375 26.72 33.61 -6.62
N GLY A 376 27.17 33.49 -5.36
CA GLY A 376 26.31 33.29 -4.19
C GLY A 376 25.86 31.85 -3.94
N VAL A 377 26.20 30.90 -4.84
CA VAL A 377 26.05 29.46 -4.60
C VAL A 377 27.31 28.97 -3.91
N ASN A 378 27.16 28.43 -2.71
CA ASN A 378 28.27 27.93 -1.90
C ASN A 378 28.20 26.41 -1.80
N ASP A 379 29.37 25.77 -1.73
CA ASP A 379 29.55 24.37 -1.40
C ASP A 379 28.97 24.09 0.00
N ALA A 380 27.74 23.55 0.05
CA ALA A 380 27.03 23.20 1.28
C ALA A 380 26.62 21.71 1.29
N PRO A 381 26.52 21.07 2.47
CA PRO A 381 26.04 19.69 2.55
C PRO A 381 24.55 19.59 2.19
N ASP A 382 24.15 18.49 1.53
CA ASP A 382 22.76 18.18 1.17
C ASP A 382 21.80 18.08 2.39
N GLN A 383 22.35 17.91 3.60
CA GLN A 383 21.60 17.87 4.86
C GLN A 383 22.05 19.01 5.78
N ILE A 384 21.07 19.70 6.37
CA ILE A 384 21.33 20.72 7.40
C ILE A 384 21.77 20.01 8.67
N LEU A 385 23.08 19.90 8.86
CA LEU A 385 23.68 19.32 10.05
C LEU A 385 23.38 20.23 11.25
N THR A 386 22.70 19.71 12.27
CA THR A 386 22.36 20.43 13.51
C THR A 386 23.56 20.63 14.45
N GLY A 387 24.78 20.29 14.00
CA GLY A 387 26.03 20.43 14.75
C GLY A 387 26.33 19.31 15.75
N LEU A 388 25.38 18.40 16.00
CA LEU A 388 25.51 17.28 16.96
C LEU A 388 25.93 15.95 16.32
N GLU A 389 26.08 15.92 15.00
CA GLU A 389 26.39 14.70 14.25
C GLU A 389 27.90 14.47 14.12
N ASN A 390 28.34 13.28 14.50
CA ASN A 390 29.76 12.91 14.56
C ASN A 390 30.30 12.38 13.22
N GLN A 391 29.72 12.81 12.10
CA GLN A 391 30.04 12.32 10.74
C GLN A 391 30.63 13.45 9.88
N ARG A 392 31.58 13.09 9.01
CA ARG A 392 32.09 13.96 7.95
C ARG A 392 31.32 13.71 6.67
N VAL A 393 30.73 14.77 6.11
CA VAL A 393 29.96 14.70 4.87
C VAL A 393 30.77 15.34 3.74
N GLN A 394 30.86 14.65 2.61
CA GLN A 394 31.48 15.18 1.39
C GLN A 394 30.65 16.35 0.88
N ILE A 395 31.31 17.47 0.55
CA ILE A 395 30.67 18.58 -0.14
C ILE A 395 31.00 18.48 -1.63
N ASN A 396 29.97 18.57 -2.46
CA ASN A 396 30.11 18.58 -3.91
C ASN A 396 28.93 19.33 -4.53
N GLU A 397 29.12 20.61 -4.85
CA GLU A 397 28.19 21.32 -5.71
C GLU A 397 28.24 20.75 -7.13
N ARG A 398 27.07 20.69 -7.78
CA ARG A 398 26.91 20.19 -9.15
C ARG A 398 25.89 21.02 -9.95
N SER A 399 26.25 21.31 -11.18
CA SER A 399 25.39 21.82 -12.25
C SER A 399 24.95 20.70 -13.20
N MET A 400 23.81 20.89 -13.86
CA MET A 400 23.44 20.10 -15.03
C MET A 400 24.25 20.57 -16.24
N ARG A 401 24.86 19.63 -16.98
CA ARG A 401 25.59 19.88 -18.22
C ARG A 401 24.85 19.23 -19.39
N LEU A 402 24.33 20.04 -20.29
CA LEU A 402 23.66 19.60 -21.52
C LEU A 402 24.58 19.85 -22.71
N THR A 403 24.91 18.81 -23.47
CA THR A 403 25.70 18.91 -24.70
C THR A 403 24.89 18.48 -25.92
N ALA A 404 25.09 19.17 -27.04
CA ALA A 404 24.43 18.88 -28.31
C ALA A 404 25.41 19.00 -29.48
N GLN A 405 25.33 18.08 -30.43
CA GLN A 405 26.08 18.12 -31.69
C GLN A 405 25.13 18.23 -32.88
N GLN A 406 25.59 18.87 -33.97
CA GLN A 406 24.82 19.05 -35.21
C GLN A 406 23.44 19.73 -35.02
N LEU A 407 23.29 20.60 -34.01
CA LEU A 407 22.06 21.34 -33.76
C LEU A 407 21.79 22.35 -34.90
N ALA A 408 20.80 22.09 -35.74
CA ALA A 408 20.48 22.96 -36.88
C ALA A 408 19.67 24.20 -36.43
N PRO A 409 19.60 25.28 -37.24
CA PRO A 409 18.76 26.43 -36.94
C PRO A 409 17.30 26.04 -36.69
N TYR A 410 16.70 26.64 -35.65
CA TYR A 410 15.35 26.37 -35.15
C TYR A 410 15.15 24.96 -34.57
N GLN A 411 16.24 24.31 -34.16
CA GLN A 411 16.21 23.10 -33.33
C GLN A 411 16.65 23.40 -31.90
N ARG A 412 16.22 22.54 -30.97
CA ARG A 412 16.53 22.62 -29.55
C ARG A 412 17.10 21.30 -29.02
N ALA A 413 17.93 21.41 -27.99
CA ALA A 413 18.24 20.30 -27.10
C ALA A 413 17.66 20.63 -25.72
N GLU A 414 16.98 19.66 -25.11
CA GLU A 414 16.16 19.89 -23.93
C GLU A 414 16.34 18.76 -22.90
N ALA A 415 16.54 19.15 -21.65
CA ALA A 415 16.42 18.29 -20.50
C ALA A 415 15.24 18.74 -19.63
N TYR A 416 14.53 17.78 -19.05
CA TYR A 416 13.32 18.02 -18.28
C TYR A 416 13.27 17.21 -17.00
N MET A 417 12.56 17.74 -16.02
CA MET A 417 12.26 17.10 -14.76
C MET A 417 10.74 17.01 -14.63
N ARG A 418 10.25 15.77 -14.49
CA ARG A 418 8.85 15.49 -14.19
C ARG A 418 8.68 15.25 -12.70
N PHE A 419 7.77 15.97 -12.07
CA PHE A 419 7.50 15.81 -10.64
C PHE A 419 6.78 14.49 -10.37
N ALA A 420 7.50 13.52 -9.80
CA ALA A 420 6.98 12.18 -9.51
C ALA A 420 5.86 12.19 -8.46
N GLU A 421 5.84 13.18 -7.56
CA GLU A 421 4.82 13.31 -6.51
C GLU A 421 3.50 13.93 -7.02
N GLY A 422 3.42 14.25 -8.32
CA GLY A 422 2.29 14.93 -8.94
C GLY A 422 2.57 16.39 -9.24
N SER A 423 1.54 17.12 -9.69
CA SER A 423 1.68 18.52 -10.08
C SER A 423 2.03 19.43 -8.91
N ARG A 424 2.96 20.36 -9.12
CA ARG A 424 3.37 21.39 -8.15
C ARG A 424 2.67 22.72 -8.43
N ASN A 425 2.39 23.48 -7.38
CA ASN A 425 1.75 24.80 -7.47
C ASN A 425 2.80 25.91 -7.33
N PHE A 426 3.00 26.69 -8.39
CA PHE A 426 3.97 27.79 -8.43
C PHE A 426 3.32 29.15 -8.11
N MET A 427 1.99 29.21 -7.94
CA MET A 427 1.22 30.46 -7.75
C MET A 427 1.56 31.23 -6.46
N GLN A 428 2.24 30.61 -5.50
CA GLN A 428 2.70 31.28 -4.27
C GLN A 428 3.89 32.21 -4.50
N TYR A 429 4.51 32.12 -5.68
CA TYR A 429 5.71 32.85 -6.07
C TYR A 429 5.41 33.66 -7.32
N ARG A 430 6.16 34.74 -7.53
CA ARG A 430 5.99 35.63 -8.69
C ARG A 430 7.14 35.54 -9.68
N GLU A 431 8.24 34.88 -9.31
CA GLU A 431 9.44 34.84 -10.14
C GLU A 431 10.17 33.50 -10.01
N LEU A 432 10.63 32.93 -11.12
CA LEU A 432 11.60 31.84 -11.14
C LEU A 432 12.99 32.40 -11.50
N ARG A 433 13.99 32.05 -10.70
CA ARG A 433 15.40 32.39 -10.95
C ARG A 433 16.19 31.13 -11.25
N VAL A 434 17.14 31.25 -12.17
CA VAL A 434 18.04 30.15 -12.54
C VAL A 434 19.36 30.70 -13.04
N TRP A 435 20.46 30.02 -12.72
CA TRP A 435 21.76 30.29 -13.32
C TRP A 435 21.94 29.44 -14.57
N ALA A 436 22.35 30.07 -15.66
CA ALA A 436 22.64 29.37 -16.90
C ALA A 436 23.83 30.03 -17.61
N ARG A 437 24.73 29.21 -18.17
CA ARG A 437 25.85 29.70 -18.99
C ARG A 437 26.12 28.79 -20.17
N GLY A 438 26.57 29.39 -21.25
CA GLY A 438 27.08 28.69 -22.43
C GLY A 438 28.57 28.36 -22.32
N ARG A 439 29.00 27.38 -23.12
CA ARG A 439 30.41 27.12 -23.41
C ARG A 439 30.55 26.74 -24.89
N GLY A 440 31.56 27.29 -25.55
CA GLY A 440 31.82 27.11 -26.98
C GLY A 440 31.22 28.22 -27.86
N SER A 441 31.17 27.97 -29.16
CA SER A 441 30.61 28.88 -30.18
C SER A 441 29.10 29.03 -30.04
N GLY A 442 28.56 30.12 -30.60
CA GLY A 442 27.12 30.38 -30.70
C GLY A 442 26.50 31.10 -29.51
N TRP A 443 27.16 31.22 -28.36
CA TRP A 443 26.64 31.90 -27.17
C TRP A 443 26.98 33.40 -27.13
N GLY A 444 26.22 34.19 -26.35
CA GLY A 444 26.34 35.64 -26.24
C GLY A 444 25.11 36.39 -26.76
N GLN A 445 25.08 37.72 -26.58
CA GLN A 445 23.93 38.57 -26.95
C GLN A 445 23.61 38.53 -28.46
N ASP A 446 24.64 38.49 -29.30
CA ASP A 446 24.52 38.40 -30.76
C ASP A 446 24.76 36.97 -31.29
N GLY A 447 24.72 35.97 -30.39
CA GLY A 447 24.95 34.57 -30.72
C GLY A 447 23.73 33.90 -31.37
N GLU A 448 23.96 32.74 -32.01
CA GLU A 448 22.89 31.90 -32.55
C GLU A 448 22.18 31.05 -31.47
N MET A 449 22.71 31.00 -30.24
CA MET A 449 22.23 30.12 -29.17
C MET A 449 21.51 30.90 -28.07
N ASN A 450 20.28 30.49 -27.79
CA ASN A 450 19.50 30.98 -26.66
C ASN A 450 19.30 29.87 -25.63
N PHE A 451 19.37 30.25 -24.35
CA PHE A 451 18.86 29.45 -23.25
C PHE A 451 17.34 29.61 -23.16
N PHE A 452 16.63 28.56 -22.73
CA PHE A 452 15.22 28.68 -22.38
C PHE A 452 14.87 27.92 -21.11
N VAL A 453 13.86 28.44 -20.41
CA VAL A 453 13.13 27.76 -19.34
C VAL A 453 11.72 27.51 -19.83
N ARG A 454 11.22 26.29 -19.60
CA ARG A 454 9.89 25.86 -19.98
C ARG A 454 9.17 25.26 -18.78
N ILE A 455 8.01 25.82 -18.45
CA ILE A 455 7.18 25.43 -17.31
C ILE A 455 5.85 24.94 -17.88
N GLY A 456 5.55 23.66 -17.77
CA GLY A 456 4.40 23.10 -18.47
C GLY A 456 3.78 21.91 -17.80
N ARG A 457 2.83 21.34 -18.54
CA ARG A 457 2.20 20.06 -18.22
C ARG A 457 2.82 18.94 -19.04
N ASP A 458 3.13 19.24 -20.29
CA ASP A 458 3.66 18.31 -21.29
C ASP A 458 4.45 19.08 -22.39
N VAL A 459 4.80 18.36 -23.47
CA VAL A 459 5.57 18.89 -24.59
C VAL A 459 4.88 19.94 -25.44
N ASP A 460 3.54 20.03 -25.36
CA ASP A 460 2.68 20.79 -26.23
C ASP A 460 1.85 21.85 -25.49
N ASN A 461 1.89 21.87 -24.15
CA ASN A 461 1.18 22.80 -23.28
C ASN A 461 2.12 23.39 -22.22
N PHE A 462 2.69 24.56 -22.51
CA PHE A 462 3.72 25.15 -21.67
C PHE A 462 3.81 26.68 -21.73
N TYR A 463 4.38 27.24 -20.67
CA TYR A 463 5.00 28.56 -20.60
C TYR A 463 6.47 28.46 -20.96
N LEU A 464 7.00 29.36 -21.78
CA LEU A 464 8.40 29.38 -22.17
C LEU A 464 8.96 30.79 -22.07
N TYR A 465 10.15 30.91 -21.50
CA TYR A 465 10.97 32.13 -21.57
C TYR A 465 12.32 31.79 -22.21
N ARG A 466 12.67 32.48 -23.29
CA ARG A 466 13.98 32.35 -23.96
C ARG A 466 14.79 33.63 -23.87
N THR A 467 16.10 33.50 -23.67
CA THR A 467 17.06 34.61 -23.59
C THR A 467 18.46 34.17 -24.02
N PRO A 468 19.29 35.05 -24.60
CA PRO A 468 20.72 34.76 -24.73
C PRO A 468 21.37 34.69 -23.34
N VAL A 469 22.40 33.85 -23.20
CA VAL A 469 23.24 33.74 -21.99
C VAL A 469 24.72 33.91 -22.35
N ALA A 470 25.51 34.34 -21.37
CA ALA A 470 26.94 34.54 -21.55
C ALA A 470 27.71 33.21 -21.64
N ALA A 471 28.92 33.27 -22.19
CA ALA A 471 29.87 32.17 -22.22
C ALA A 471 31.27 32.68 -21.83
N GLY A 472 32.09 31.81 -21.25
CA GLY A 472 33.42 32.14 -20.76
C GLY A 472 34.00 31.03 -19.88
N SER A 473 35.23 31.20 -19.36
CA SER A 473 35.91 30.20 -18.54
C SER A 473 35.68 30.33 -17.04
N GLY A 474 35.34 31.52 -16.53
CA GLY A 474 35.18 31.78 -15.09
C GLY A 474 33.76 32.16 -14.66
N GLN A 475 33.63 32.56 -13.40
CA GLN A 475 32.36 32.89 -12.76
C GLN A 475 31.54 33.99 -13.46
N ALA A 476 32.19 34.92 -14.18
CA ALA A 476 31.51 35.97 -14.95
C ALA A 476 30.60 35.43 -16.07
N ALA A 477 30.84 34.21 -16.56
CA ALA A 477 30.01 33.57 -17.58
C ALA A 477 28.59 33.24 -17.08
N TRP A 478 28.35 33.22 -15.77
CA TRP A 478 27.02 33.03 -15.18
C TRP A 478 26.16 34.29 -15.17
N LEU A 479 26.74 35.48 -15.42
CA LEU A 479 26.02 36.74 -15.34
C LEU A 479 25.41 37.12 -16.70
N PRO A 480 24.19 37.71 -16.72
CA PRO A 480 23.29 37.93 -15.59
C PRO A 480 22.49 36.67 -15.21
N GLU A 481 22.00 36.61 -13.95
CA GLU A 481 21.02 35.60 -13.49
C GLU A 481 19.76 35.66 -14.36
N VAL A 482 19.26 34.51 -14.82
CA VAL A 482 18.04 34.45 -15.63
C VAL A 482 16.84 34.55 -14.70
N ARG A 483 15.97 35.55 -14.95
CA ARG A 483 14.75 35.80 -14.17
C ARG A 483 13.51 35.71 -15.04
N VAL A 484 12.61 34.82 -14.65
CA VAL A 484 11.34 34.55 -15.32
C VAL A 484 10.22 35.17 -14.48
N ASP A 485 9.58 36.21 -15.01
CA ASP A 485 8.48 36.92 -14.36
C ASP A 485 7.13 36.26 -14.70
N PHE A 486 6.44 35.73 -13.69
CA PHE A 486 5.16 35.05 -13.89
C PHE A 486 4.01 36.00 -14.22
N ASP A 487 4.10 37.28 -13.85
CA ASP A 487 3.04 38.26 -14.14
C ASP A 487 2.92 38.47 -15.67
N LYS A 488 4.02 38.34 -16.41
CA LYS A 488 4.02 38.33 -17.89
C LYS A 488 3.34 37.09 -18.47
N PHE A 489 3.52 35.92 -17.84
CA PHE A 489 2.82 34.71 -18.27
C PHE A 489 1.31 34.81 -18.03
N PHE A 490 0.87 35.34 -16.89
CA PHE A 490 -0.56 35.57 -16.63
C PHE A 490 -1.19 36.49 -17.69
N ALA A 491 -0.51 37.59 -18.04
CA ALA A 491 -0.99 38.52 -19.06
C ALA A 491 -1.12 37.86 -20.45
N LEU A 492 -0.09 37.13 -20.89
CA LEU A 492 -0.11 36.41 -22.17
C LEU A 492 -1.17 35.28 -22.18
N ARG A 493 -1.33 34.57 -21.06
CA ARG A 493 -2.32 33.50 -20.92
C ARG A 493 -3.76 34.05 -21.00
N ALA A 494 -4.02 35.20 -20.39
CA ALA A 494 -5.31 35.89 -20.45
C ALA A 494 -5.60 36.44 -21.86
N GLN A 495 -4.58 37.01 -22.52
CA GLN A 495 -4.70 37.46 -23.91
C GLN A 495 -5.09 36.31 -24.85
N LEU A 496 -4.40 35.17 -24.74
CA LEU A 496 -4.68 33.96 -25.51
C LEU A 496 -6.08 33.42 -25.23
N GLN A 497 -6.50 33.35 -23.96
CA GLN A 497 -7.83 32.86 -23.59
C GLN A 497 -8.94 33.75 -24.16
N ASN A 498 -8.85 35.07 -24.01
CA ASN A 498 -9.87 36.00 -24.50
C ASN A 498 -9.99 35.96 -26.03
N ALA A 499 -8.87 35.83 -26.74
CA ALA A 499 -8.86 35.65 -28.19
C ALA A 499 -9.57 34.35 -28.61
N PHE A 500 -9.32 33.24 -27.89
CA PHE A 500 -10.00 31.97 -28.12
C PHE A 500 -11.52 32.03 -27.82
N LEU A 501 -11.92 32.76 -26.77
CA LEU A 501 -13.36 32.99 -26.47
C LEU A 501 -14.06 33.78 -27.59
N GLN A 502 -13.32 34.66 -28.28
CA GLN A 502 -13.81 35.51 -29.39
C GLN A 502 -13.63 34.86 -30.78
N ASN A 503 -13.13 33.62 -30.88
CA ASN A 503 -12.84 32.95 -32.15
C ASN A 503 -11.84 33.71 -33.05
N SER A 504 -10.84 34.36 -32.43
CA SER A 504 -9.75 35.13 -33.05
C SER A 504 -8.59 34.23 -33.55
N PRO A 505 -7.55 34.76 -34.25
CA PRO A 505 -6.44 33.98 -34.79
C PRO A 505 -5.64 33.16 -33.76
N ASP A 506 -5.02 32.10 -34.25
CA ASP A 506 -4.33 31.09 -33.43
C ASP A 506 -3.01 31.63 -32.81
N SER A 507 -2.24 32.48 -33.50
CA SER A 507 -1.00 33.07 -32.96
C SER A 507 -1.08 34.60 -32.80
N LEU A 508 -0.79 35.09 -31.60
CA LEU A 508 -0.96 36.48 -31.18
C LEU A 508 0.37 37.10 -30.77
N ALA A 509 0.73 38.24 -31.37
CA ALA A 509 1.94 39.01 -31.04
C ALA A 509 3.27 38.21 -31.14
N CYS A 510 3.29 37.08 -31.85
CA CYS A 510 4.48 36.28 -32.10
C CYS A 510 5.17 36.72 -33.40
N HIS A 511 6.42 37.17 -33.31
CA HIS A 511 7.19 37.72 -34.43
C HIS A 511 8.62 37.16 -34.47
N GLY A 512 9.31 37.29 -35.61
CA GLY A 512 10.71 36.89 -35.78
C GLY A 512 10.93 35.40 -35.50
N ALA A 513 11.96 35.09 -34.70
CA ALA A 513 12.32 33.72 -34.36
C ALA A 513 11.17 32.94 -33.69
N ASP A 514 10.33 33.60 -32.88
CA ASP A 514 9.22 32.94 -32.17
C ASP A 514 8.17 32.39 -33.13
N SER A 515 7.76 33.17 -34.13
CA SER A 515 6.81 32.72 -35.15
C SER A 515 7.33 31.54 -35.99
N VAL A 516 8.63 31.54 -36.32
CA VAL A 516 9.25 30.44 -37.09
C VAL A 516 9.36 29.18 -36.25
N LEU A 517 9.73 29.31 -34.98
CA LEU A 517 9.79 28.20 -34.04
C LEU A 517 8.43 27.52 -33.86
N ILE A 518 7.36 28.31 -33.69
CA ILE A 518 5.98 27.82 -33.61
C ILE A 518 5.55 27.12 -34.90
N ALA A 519 5.89 27.70 -36.06
CA ALA A 519 5.56 27.12 -37.36
C ALA A 519 6.25 25.75 -37.58
N ARG A 520 7.48 25.60 -37.06
CA ARG A 520 8.29 24.37 -37.19
C ARG A 520 7.98 23.30 -36.13
N SER A 521 7.28 23.64 -35.06
CA SER A 521 6.84 22.66 -34.05
C SER A 521 5.98 21.56 -34.66
N GLY A 522 6.22 20.30 -34.27
CA GLY A 522 5.37 19.18 -34.66
C GLY A 522 3.99 19.25 -33.99
N LEU A 523 2.94 18.80 -34.68
CA LEU A 523 1.63 18.54 -34.05
C LEU A 523 1.59 17.10 -33.52
N PRO A 524 0.78 16.81 -32.48
CA PRO A 524 0.48 15.45 -32.08
C PRO A 524 -0.03 14.62 -33.26
N ALA A 525 0.40 13.36 -33.35
CA ALA A 525 -0.02 12.48 -34.45
C ALA A 525 -1.54 12.20 -34.39
N GLY A 526 -2.23 12.37 -35.52
CA GLY A 526 -3.65 12.00 -35.67
C GLY A 526 -4.67 13.06 -35.25
N VAL A 527 -4.27 14.31 -35.04
CA VAL A 527 -5.19 15.39 -34.65
C VAL A 527 -4.98 16.65 -35.50
N ASP A 528 -6.01 17.10 -36.22
CA ASP A 528 -6.04 18.40 -36.90
C ASP A 528 -6.27 19.52 -35.86
N VAL A 529 -5.20 19.97 -35.21
CA VAL A 529 -5.27 20.98 -34.14
C VAL A 529 -4.73 22.33 -34.59
N ARG A 530 -5.43 23.39 -34.17
CA ARG A 530 -4.99 24.79 -34.27
C ARG A 530 -3.91 25.08 -33.22
N ARG A 531 -2.86 25.83 -33.57
CA ARG A 531 -1.73 26.11 -32.67
C ARG A 531 -1.93 27.44 -31.97
N TYR A 532 -2.25 27.42 -30.68
CA TYR A 532 -2.47 28.66 -29.95
C TYR A 532 -1.19 29.14 -29.28
N ALA A 533 -0.77 30.36 -29.62
CA ALA A 533 0.41 30.96 -29.01
C ALA A 533 0.26 32.47 -28.78
N ALA A 534 0.77 32.96 -27.65
CA ALA A 534 0.89 34.39 -27.36
C ALA A 534 2.33 34.70 -26.93
N CYS A 535 2.97 35.68 -27.58
CA CYS A 535 4.39 35.99 -27.35
C CYS A 535 4.63 37.47 -27.03
N ASN A 536 5.63 37.75 -26.18
CA ASN A 536 6.16 39.10 -25.98
C ASN A 536 7.57 39.05 -25.35
N GLY A 537 8.58 39.67 -25.99
CA GLY A 537 9.90 39.87 -25.39
C GLY A 537 10.60 38.59 -24.91
N GLY A 538 10.51 37.50 -25.69
CA GLY A 538 11.06 36.18 -25.35
C GLY A 538 10.16 35.31 -24.46
N TYR A 539 9.07 35.86 -23.91
CA TYR A 539 8.01 35.10 -23.24
C TYR A 539 7.04 34.53 -24.27
N MET A 540 6.60 33.29 -24.05
CA MET A 540 5.66 32.58 -24.89
C MET A 540 4.72 31.72 -24.03
N VAL A 541 3.43 31.75 -24.35
CA VAL A 541 2.44 30.76 -23.89
C VAL A 541 2.05 29.94 -25.10
N TYR A 542 2.22 28.63 -25.06
CA TYR A 542 1.90 27.73 -26.17
C TYR A 542 0.98 26.61 -25.70
N THR A 543 -0.09 26.36 -26.47
CA THR A 543 -1.04 25.26 -26.22
C THR A 543 -1.67 24.79 -27.52
N VAL A 544 -1.98 23.50 -27.59
CA VAL A 544 -2.75 22.93 -28.71
C VAL A 544 -4.25 23.22 -28.55
N ASP A 545 -4.76 23.34 -27.33
CA ASP A 545 -6.17 23.69 -27.09
C ASP A 545 -6.31 24.39 -25.72
N PRO A 546 -6.73 25.67 -25.70
CA PRO A 546 -6.89 26.43 -24.45
C PRO A 546 -7.91 25.82 -23.46
N ASN A 547 -8.79 24.93 -23.91
CA ASN A 547 -9.76 24.21 -23.07
C ASN A 547 -9.29 22.80 -22.66
N ILE A 548 -8.40 22.17 -23.43
CA ILE A 548 -7.93 20.80 -23.16
C ILE A 548 -6.50 20.86 -22.62
N SER A 549 -6.39 20.77 -21.30
CA SER A 549 -5.09 20.73 -20.61
C SER A 549 -4.16 21.90 -20.93
N PRO A 550 -4.63 23.16 -20.87
CA PRO A 550 -3.78 24.33 -21.10
C PRO A 550 -2.61 24.39 -20.09
N PRO A 551 -1.52 25.12 -20.43
CA PRO A 551 -0.47 25.42 -19.46
C PRO A 551 -1.05 26.08 -18.22
N ASN A 552 -0.57 25.67 -17.05
CA ASN A 552 -1.13 26.05 -15.75
C ASN A 552 -0.07 26.06 -14.63
N LEU A 553 0.29 27.24 -14.13
CA LEU A 553 1.22 27.45 -13.03
C LEU A 553 0.70 26.94 -11.68
N ALA A 554 -0.61 26.74 -11.52
CA ALA A 554 -1.18 26.09 -10.33
C ALA A 554 -0.94 24.56 -10.31
N ALA A 555 -0.61 23.96 -11.47
CA ALA A 555 -0.46 22.52 -11.63
C ALA A 555 0.66 22.16 -12.62
N VAL A 556 1.88 22.63 -12.35
CA VAL A 556 3.08 22.33 -13.14
C VAL A 556 3.47 20.86 -12.96
N GLN A 557 3.62 20.12 -14.06
CA GLN A 557 4.05 18.71 -14.03
C GLN A 557 5.44 18.51 -14.61
N ASP A 558 5.81 19.36 -15.56
CA ASP A 558 7.02 19.27 -16.36
C ASP A 558 7.76 20.61 -16.30
N LEU A 559 9.01 20.58 -15.84
CA LEU A 559 9.91 21.71 -15.85
C LEU A 559 11.08 21.34 -16.74
N ALA A 560 11.36 22.14 -17.77
CA ALA A 560 12.41 21.87 -18.74
C ALA A 560 13.30 23.07 -18.96
N VAL A 561 14.56 22.79 -19.26
CA VAL A 561 15.57 23.78 -19.62
C VAL A 561 16.36 23.26 -20.81
N GLY A 562 16.89 24.17 -21.61
CA GLY A 562 17.64 23.75 -22.77
C GLY A 562 18.25 24.87 -23.55
N MET A 563 18.84 24.48 -24.67
CA MET A 563 19.43 25.39 -25.64
C MET A 563 18.64 25.31 -26.94
N ILE A 564 18.43 26.46 -27.58
CA ILE A 564 17.74 26.56 -28.86
C ILE A 564 18.56 27.41 -29.81
N ARG A 565 18.79 26.88 -31.03
CA ARG A 565 19.49 27.63 -32.06
C ARG A 565 18.50 28.50 -32.81
N VAL A 566 18.71 29.80 -32.81
CA VAL A 566 17.97 30.79 -33.58
C VAL A 566 18.87 31.35 -34.68
N ASP A 567 18.28 32.00 -35.67
CA ASP A 567 19.04 32.68 -36.72
C ASP A 567 19.58 34.02 -36.17
N SER A 568 20.86 34.33 -36.39
CA SER A 568 21.48 35.58 -35.92
C SER A 568 21.38 36.66 -36.98
N LEU A 569 21.10 37.91 -36.57
CA LEU A 569 21.01 39.06 -37.48
C LEU A 569 22.36 39.79 -37.67
N GLY A 570 23.47 39.31 -37.10
CA GLY A 570 24.75 40.02 -37.08
C GLY A 570 25.97 39.14 -37.36
N ALA A 571 26.86 39.59 -38.25
CA ALA A 571 28.18 39.00 -38.45
C ALA A 571 29.16 39.57 -37.41
N GLY A 572 29.27 38.97 -36.23
CA GLY A 572 30.10 39.57 -35.16
C GLY A 572 30.61 38.69 -34.01
N ALA A 573 30.05 37.50 -33.73
CA ALA A 573 30.57 36.61 -32.68
C ALA A 573 30.41 35.13 -33.06
N GLY A 574 31.31 34.28 -32.55
CA GLY A 574 31.61 32.92 -33.03
C GLY A 574 30.40 32.10 -33.50
N ARG A 575 30.24 32.01 -34.83
CA ARG A 575 29.20 31.20 -35.48
C ARG A 575 29.35 29.73 -35.14
N VAL A 576 28.24 29.01 -35.08
CA VAL A 576 28.23 27.56 -34.87
C VAL A 576 28.62 26.87 -36.18
N ILE A 577 29.74 26.15 -36.18
CA ILE A 577 30.27 25.41 -37.32
C ILE A 577 29.82 23.94 -37.23
N PRO A 578 29.54 23.26 -38.36
CA PRO A 578 29.28 21.82 -38.36
C PRO A 578 30.43 21.04 -37.70
N GLY A 579 30.11 20.30 -36.63
CA GLY A 579 31.09 19.56 -35.82
C GLY A 579 31.31 20.14 -34.42
N ASP A 580 30.87 21.37 -34.17
CA ASP A 580 30.92 21.96 -32.83
C ASP A 580 30.07 21.15 -31.84
N THR A 581 30.61 20.96 -30.64
CA THR A 581 29.84 20.46 -29.49
C THR A 581 29.37 21.66 -28.68
N LEU A 582 28.07 21.92 -28.76
CA LEU A 582 27.40 23.01 -28.04
C LEU A 582 27.15 22.58 -26.61
N GLU A 583 27.44 23.43 -25.65
CA GLU A 583 27.42 23.06 -24.24
C GLU A 583 26.72 24.15 -23.40
N LEU A 584 25.76 23.73 -22.57
CA LEU A 584 24.97 24.56 -21.64
C LEU A 584 25.11 24.00 -20.23
N TRP A 585 25.42 24.88 -19.26
CA TRP A 585 25.37 24.55 -17.83
C TRP A 585 24.21 25.28 -17.17
N VAL A 586 23.49 24.58 -16.28
CA VAL A 586 22.34 25.12 -15.55
C VAL A 586 22.46 24.76 -14.07
N ASP A 587 22.22 25.74 -13.21
CA ASP A 587 22.34 25.61 -11.75
C ASP A 587 21.31 26.45 -10.97
N ASP A 588 21.17 26.17 -9.68
CA ASP A 588 20.33 26.83 -8.66
C ASP A 588 19.01 27.40 -9.22
N MET A 589 18.09 26.50 -9.58
CA MET A 589 16.76 26.89 -10.03
C MET A 589 15.80 26.99 -8.84
N ARG A 590 15.28 28.20 -8.61
CA ARG A 590 14.50 28.53 -7.42
C ARG A 590 13.32 29.43 -7.72
N LEU A 591 12.25 29.26 -6.94
CA LEU A 591 11.10 30.15 -6.94
C LEU A 591 11.29 31.24 -5.87
N THR A 592 11.03 32.49 -6.25
CA THR A 592 11.28 33.68 -5.42
C THR A 592 10.12 34.67 -5.52
N LYS A 593 10.20 35.78 -4.77
CA LYS A 593 9.16 36.82 -4.69
C LYS A 593 7.81 36.21 -4.27
N VAL A 594 7.77 35.71 -3.04
CA VAL A 594 6.57 35.12 -2.42
C VAL A 594 5.43 36.15 -2.44
N ASP A 595 4.23 35.71 -2.80
CA ASP A 595 3.03 36.53 -2.75
C ASP A 595 2.63 36.82 -1.28
N ASN A 596 2.80 38.08 -0.89
CA ASN A 596 2.54 38.60 0.45
C ASN A 596 1.30 39.51 0.51
N THR A 597 0.36 39.36 -0.44
CA THR A 597 -0.90 40.12 -0.43
C THR A 597 -1.73 39.79 0.81
N PRO A 598 -2.11 40.78 1.66
CA PRO A 598 -2.92 40.54 2.84
C PRO A 598 -4.38 40.21 2.46
N GLY A 599 -5.04 39.38 3.29
CA GLY A 599 -6.47 39.09 3.19
C GLY A 599 -7.18 39.32 4.52
N TYR A 600 -8.51 39.41 4.51
CA TYR A 600 -9.34 39.64 5.70
C TYR A 600 -10.53 38.68 5.75
N ALA A 601 -11.09 38.48 6.95
CA ALA A 601 -12.31 37.70 7.16
C ALA A 601 -13.19 38.38 8.21
N ALA A 602 -14.51 38.31 8.04
CA ALA A 602 -15.51 38.88 8.92
C ALA A 602 -16.69 37.92 9.08
N GLN A 603 -17.27 37.86 10.27
CA GLN A 603 -18.48 37.09 10.55
C GLN A 603 -19.40 37.89 11.48
N VAL A 604 -20.68 37.97 11.14
CA VAL A 604 -21.73 38.64 11.91
C VAL A 604 -22.88 37.67 12.10
N GLY A 605 -23.36 37.53 13.33
CA GLY A 605 -24.48 36.66 13.68
C GLY A 605 -25.53 37.38 14.50
N LEU A 606 -26.81 37.14 14.20
CA LEU A 606 -27.98 37.60 14.94
C LEU A 606 -28.80 36.38 15.36
N SER A 607 -29.19 36.31 16.64
CA SER A 607 -30.09 35.27 17.15
C SER A 607 -31.17 35.90 18.02
N ILE A 608 -32.43 35.72 17.63
CA ILE A 608 -33.62 36.20 18.34
C ILE A 608 -34.41 34.98 18.81
N THR A 609 -34.70 34.91 20.11
CA THR A 609 -35.56 33.89 20.72
C THR A 609 -36.82 34.56 21.25
N ALA A 610 -37.96 34.30 20.63
CA ALA A 610 -39.26 34.76 21.11
C ALA A 610 -39.84 33.69 22.04
N GLY A 611 -39.97 34.01 23.34
CA GLY A 611 -40.40 33.09 24.39
C GLY A 611 -41.58 32.20 23.96
N ASP A 612 -41.33 30.91 23.89
CA ASP A 612 -42.28 29.86 23.49
C ASP A 612 -42.89 29.90 22.07
N LEU A 613 -42.61 30.91 21.25
CA LEU A 613 -43.14 31.02 19.89
C LEU A 613 -42.16 30.49 18.83
N GLY A 614 -40.87 30.81 18.96
CA GLY A 614 -39.90 30.45 17.93
C GLY A 614 -38.52 31.09 18.08
N THR A 615 -37.61 30.70 17.19
CA THR A 615 -36.25 31.26 17.08
C THR A 615 -35.99 31.72 15.66
N PHE A 616 -35.41 32.90 15.51
CA PHE A 616 -34.88 33.41 14.25
C PHE A 616 -33.36 33.58 14.39
N ARG A 617 -32.59 33.02 13.47
CA ARG A 617 -31.14 33.15 13.41
C ARG A 617 -30.76 33.63 12.02
N ALA A 618 -29.84 34.59 11.94
CA ALA A 618 -29.23 35.02 10.70
C ALA A 618 -27.71 35.11 10.91
N ALA A 619 -26.94 34.59 9.97
CA ALA A 619 -25.49 34.67 9.98
C ALA A 619 -25.00 35.11 8.61
N PHE A 620 -24.04 36.03 8.60
CA PHE A 620 -23.32 36.48 7.42
C PHE A 620 -21.83 36.29 7.67
N SER A 621 -21.13 35.66 6.74
CA SER A 621 -19.68 35.56 6.78
C SER A 621 -19.08 35.95 5.44
N HIS A 622 -17.92 36.59 5.50
CA HIS A 622 -17.13 36.99 4.35
C HIS A 622 -15.67 36.63 4.61
N ARG A 623 -15.08 35.86 3.69
CA ARG A 623 -13.65 35.55 3.69
C ARG A 623 -13.07 35.96 2.35
N ASP A 624 -12.06 36.82 2.38
CA ASP A 624 -11.34 37.24 1.18
C ASP A 624 -10.49 36.10 0.58
N ALA A 625 -10.20 36.17 -0.72
CA ALA A 625 -9.48 35.15 -1.48
C ALA A 625 -8.05 34.89 -0.96
N ASN A 626 -7.40 35.89 -0.37
CA ASN A 626 -6.05 35.81 0.16
C ASN A 626 -5.99 35.44 1.66
N PHE A 627 -7.14 35.37 2.35
CA PHE A 627 -7.17 35.11 3.79
C PHE A 627 -6.82 33.65 4.12
N ARG A 628 -5.85 33.47 5.03
CA ARG A 628 -5.34 32.17 5.48
C ARG A 628 -4.92 32.22 6.96
N GLN A 629 -5.05 31.10 7.66
CA GLN A 629 -4.46 30.92 9.00
C GLN A 629 -2.96 30.55 8.90
N LEU A 630 -2.22 30.53 10.02
CA LEU A 630 -0.75 30.31 10.03
C LEU A 630 -0.30 29.02 9.32
N ASN A 631 -1.14 27.98 9.31
CA ASN A 631 -0.83 26.69 8.68
C ASN A 631 -1.66 26.41 7.41
N GLU A 632 -2.37 27.40 6.87
CA GLU A 632 -3.22 27.25 5.70
C GLU A 632 -2.60 27.89 4.44
N THR A 633 -2.84 27.28 3.29
CA THR A 633 -2.61 27.92 1.98
C THR A 633 -3.82 28.78 1.59
N PRO A 634 -3.62 29.88 0.86
CA PRO A 634 -4.74 30.71 0.41
C PRO A 634 -5.63 29.90 -0.55
N SER A 635 -6.95 30.07 -0.42
CA SER A 635 -7.94 29.41 -1.29
C SER A 635 -8.02 30.05 -2.68
N TYR A 636 -7.58 31.30 -2.82
CA TYR A 636 -7.74 32.15 -4.00
C TYR A 636 -9.19 32.30 -4.48
N VAL A 637 -10.14 32.02 -3.61
CA VAL A 637 -11.57 32.13 -3.88
C VAL A 637 -12.20 32.83 -2.69
N SER A 638 -12.91 33.93 -2.95
CA SER A 638 -13.67 34.59 -1.91
C SER A 638 -14.84 33.70 -1.49
N ASP A 639 -15.21 33.74 -0.22
CA ASP A 639 -16.35 32.98 0.30
C ASP A 639 -17.29 33.91 1.05
N ASN A 640 -18.48 34.13 0.47
CA ASN A 640 -19.54 34.93 1.05
C ASN A 640 -20.69 34.00 1.38
N GLN A 641 -20.95 33.76 2.66
CA GLN A 641 -22.04 32.90 3.10
C GLN A 641 -23.09 33.72 3.84
N PHE A 642 -24.35 33.39 3.56
CA PHE A 642 -25.50 33.98 4.23
C PHE A 642 -26.51 32.91 4.58
N ASP A 643 -26.73 32.72 5.88
CA ASP A 643 -27.62 31.71 6.44
C ASP A 643 -28.74 32.37 7.23
N ILE A 644 -29.97 31.94 7.00
CA ILE A 644 -31.16 32.29 7.77
C ILE A 644 -31.80 30.99 8.24
N GLY A 645 -32.04 30.86 9.55
CA GLY A 645 -32.77 29.75 10.14
C GLY A 645 -33.91 30.25 11.02
N THR A 646 -35.13 29.86 10.69
CA THR A 646 -36.35 30.21 11.45
C THR A 646 -37.05 28.95 11.92
N SER A 647 -37.48 28.92 13.17
CA SER A 647 -38.30 27.84 13.74
C SER A 647 -39.49 28.47 14.45
N LEU A 648 -40.71 28.07 14.10
CA LEU A 648 -41.97 28.60 14.62
C LEU A 648 -42.85 27.46 15.12
N ARG A 649 -43.51 27.65 16.27
CA ARG A 649 -44.56 26.74 16.77
C ARG A 649 -45.94 27.28 16.40
N LEU A 650 -46.48 26.83 15.26
CA LEU A 650 -47.78 27.31 14.79
C LEU A 650 -48.94 26.87 15.69
N ASP A 651 -48.74 25.83 16.53
CA ASP A 651 -49.73 25.40 17.52
C ASP A 651 -50.10 26.47 18.55
N LYS A 652 -49.21 27.44 18.82
CA LYS A 652 -49.48 28.52 19.77
C LYS A 652 -50.52 29.55 19.27
N PHE A 653 -50.85 29.53 17.97
CA PHE A 653 -51.93 30.34 17.39
C PHE A 653 -53.29 29.62 17.38
N LEU A 654 -53.33 28.33 17.74
CA LEU A 654 -54.55 27.52 17.76
C LEU A 654 -55.07 27.36 19.20
N PRO A 655 -56.38 27.16 19.41
CA PRO A 655 -56.93 26.89 20.74
C PRO A 655 -56.27 25.68 21.41
N ALA A 656 -55.86 25.82 22.68
CA ALA A 656 -55.15 24.78 23.43
C ALA A 656 -55.92 23.43 23.49
N GLY A 657 -57.26 23.46 23.43
CA GLY A 657 -58.11 22.26 23.41
C GLY A 657 -57.95 21.37 22.17
N LEU A 658 -57.37 21.87 21.07
CA LEU A 658 -57.07 21.05 19.89
C LEU A 658 -55.89 20.10 20.11
N GLY A 659 -54.93 20.49 20.96
CA GLY A 659 -53.85 19.61 21.42
C GLY A 659 -52.91 19.12 20.32
N TYR A 660 -52.65 19.91 19.28
CA TYR A 660 -51.65 19.61 18.25
C TYR A 660 -50.35 20.37 18.50
N ALA A 661 -49.22 19.80 18.07
CA ALA A 661 -47.95 20.50 17.93
C ALA A 661 -47.61 20.60 16.45
N ILE A 662 -47.36 21.84 15.98
CA ILE A 662 -47.11 22.15 14.57
C ILE A 662 -45.82 22.97 14.45
N PRO A 663 -44.64 22.34 14.65
CA PRO A 663 -43.38 23.03 14.41
C PRO A 663 -43.15 23.19 12.90
N VAL A 664 -42.82 24.42 12.50
CA VAL A 664 -42.41 24.78 11.15
C VAL A 664 -40.99 25.31 11.21
N THR A 665 -40.08 24.73 10.43
CA THR A 665 -38.73 25.26 10.29
C THR A 665 -38.47 25.66 8.85
N VAL A 666 -37.85 26.83 8.67
CA VAL A 666 -37.45 27.39 7.38
C VAL A 666 -35.98 27.71 7.48
N ASN A 667 -35.16 27.03 6.70
CA ASN A 667 -33.72 27.30 6.60
C ASN A 667 -33.42 27.75 5.17
N HIS A 668 -32.75 28.88 5.02
CA HIS A 668 -32.24 29.38 3.76
C HIS A 668 -30.74 29.60 3.90
N SER A 669 -29.94 29.00 3.04
CA SER A 669 -28.52 29.26 2.93
C SER A 669 -28.20 29.72 1.52
N SER A 670 -27.30 30.68 1.39
CA SER A 670 -26.79 31.15 0.10
C SER A 670 -25.30 31.42 0.19
N GLY A 671 -24.60 31.07 -0.88
CA GLY A 671 -23.16 31.24 -1.04
C GLY A 671 -22.86 31.95 -2.34
N ALA A 672 -21.96 32.92 -2.31
CA ALA A 672 -21.41 33.54 -3.51
C ALA A 672 -19.89 33.52 -3.43
N ASN A 673 -19.25 32.98 -4.45
CA ASN A 673 -17.82 32.80 -4.47
C ASN A 673 -17.26 33.51 -5.70
N ASN A 674 -16.35 34.46 -5.49
CA ASN A 674 -15.67 35.15 -6.56
C ASN A 674 -14.22 34.64 -6.64
N PRO A 675 -13.89 33.80 -7.64
CA PRO A 675 -12.55 33.26 -7.77
C PRO A 675 -11.56 34.33 -8.25
N LEU A 676 -10.44 34.51 -7.54
CA LEU A 676 -9.33 35.36 -8.02
C LEU A 676 -8.68 34.75 -9.26
N TYR A 677 -8.54 33.42 -9.27
CA TYR A 677 -8.17 32.65 -10.45
C TYR A 677 -9.29 31.68 -10.82
N VAL A 678 -9.58 31.53 -12.11
CA VAL A 678 -10.56 30.53 -12.61
C VAL A 678 -10.26 29.17 -11.98
N SER A 679 -11.30 28.47 -11.53
CA SER A 679 -11.14 27.22 -10.79
C SER A 679 -10.16 26.24 -11.46
N ARG A 680 -9.15 25.82 -10.68
CA ARG A 680 -8.04 24.94 -11.11
C ARG A 680 -7.19 25.49 -12.26
N SER A 681 -7.14 26.79 -12.43
CA SER A 681 -6.32 27.48 -13.42
C SER A 681 -5.51 28.60 -12.75
N ASP A 682 -4.53 29.11 -13.49
CA ASP A 682 -3.72 30.28 -13.21
C ASP A 682 -4.23 31.54 -13.95
N LEU A 683 -5.36 31.44 -14.63
CA LEU A 683 -6.05 32.56 -15.26
C LEU A 683 -6.72 33.44 -14.22
N LEU A 684 -6.32 34.71 -14.15
CA LEU A 684 -7.00 35.71 -13.33
C LEU A 684 -8.46 35.86 -13.77
N GLY A 685 -9.38 35.81 -12.81
CA GLY A 685 -10.82 35.82 -13.07
C GLY A 685 -11.32 37.14 -13.66
N ASP A 686 -10.76 38.27 -13.23
CA ASP A 686 -11.03 39.61 -13.77
C ASP A 686 -10.46 39.81 -15.18
N GLY A 687 -9.43 39.05 -15.54
CA GLY A 687 -8.83 39.00 -16.86
C GLY A 687 -9.71 38.33 -17.92
N ILE A 688 -10.78 37.61 -17.54
CA ILE A 688 -11.68 36.92 -18.47
C ILE A 688 -13.02 37.66 -18.58
N ARG A 689 -13.33 38.15 -19.79
CA ARG A 689 -14.60 38.84 -20.04
C ARG A 689 -15.78 37.87 -19.95
N GLY A 690 -16.79 38.20 -19.15
CA GLY A 690 -18.02 37.39 -19.03
C GLY A 690 -17.86 36.09 -18.22
N LEU A 691 -16.91 36.04 -17.28
CA LEU A 691 -16.70 34.87 -16.42
C LEU A 691 -17.95 34.54 -15.59
N ARG A 692 -18.37 33.26 -15.60
CA ARG A 692 -19.48 32.79 -14.76
C ARG A 692 -18.99 32.57 -13.33
N THR A 693 -19.42 33.40 -12.39
CA THR A 693 -19.01 33.28 -10.99
C THR A 693 -19.82 32.22 -10.23
N PRO A 694 -19.18 31.34 -9.44
CA PRO A 694 -19.90 30.35 -8.65
C PRO A 694 -20.86 30.97 -7.62
N ARG A 695 -22.04 30.38 -7.49
CA ARG A 695 -23.05 30.75 -6.48
C ARG A 695 -23.91 29.55 -6.15
N SER A 696 -24.37 29.46 -4.91
CA SER A 696 -25.28 28.44 -4.45
C SER A 696 -26.39 29.05 -3.60
N GLY A 697 -27.54 28.40 -3.56
CA GLY A 697 -28.63 28.82 -2.71
C GLY A 697 -29.55 27.64 -2.45
N ALA A 698 -29.87 27.35 -1.20
CA ALA A 698 -30.75 26.28 -0.80
C ALA A 698 -31.77 26.79 0.21
N THR A 699 -33.05 26.48 -0.02
CA THR A 699 -34.13 26.75 0.93
C THR A 699 -34.78 25.43 1.27
N ASN A 700 -34.95 25.14 2.56
CA ASN A 700 -35.65 23.97 3.05
C ASN A 700 -36.73 24.39 4.05
N VAL A 701 -37.95 23.94 3.81
CA VAL A 701 -39.12 24.15 4.66
C VAL A 701 -39.56 22.79 5.18
N SER A 702 -39.62 22.61 6.49
CA SER A 702 -40.18 21.41 7.11
C SER A 702 -41.36 21.76 8.00
N VAL A 703 -42.40 20.93 7.92
CA VAL A 703 -43.60 21.02 8.74
C VAL A 703 -43.84 19.64 9.33
N ALA A 704 -44.07 19.58 10.64
CA ALA A 704 -44.55 18.37 11.29
C ALA A 704 -45.89 18.64 11.96
N LEU A 705 -46.74 17.62 12.02
CA LEU A 705 -48.03 17.63 12.70
C LEU A 705 -48.10 16.39 13.57
N ARG A 706 -48.28 16.57 14.88
CA ARG A 706 -48.56 15.49 15.82
C ARG A 706 -49.50 15.96 16.91
N ARG A 707 -50.29 15.06 17.47
CA ARG A 707 -51.15 15.37 18.62
C ARG A 707 -50.36 15.21 19.92
N THR A 708 -50.44 16.18 20.82
CA THR A 708 -49.79 16.19 22.14
C THR A 708 -50.78 15.96 23.29
N ALA A 709 -52.07 16.25 23.10
CA ALA A 709 -53.13 15.94 24.08
C ALA A 709 -54.03 14.79 23.57
N PRO A 710 -54.15 13.67 24.30
CA PRO A 710 -54.94 12.52 23.86
C PRO A 710 -56.44 12.87 23.72
N ALA A 711 -57.06 12.47 22.62
CA ALA A 711 -58.50 12.53 22.43
C ALA A 711 -59.24 11.49 23.29
N ARG A 712 -60.52 11.74 23.62
CA ARG A 712 -61.38 10.85 24.43
C ARG A 712 -61.40 9.42 23.88
N GLU A 713 -61.50 8.44 24.77
CA GLU A 713 -61.47 7.01 24.43
C GLU A 713 -62.59 6.62 23.44
N GLY A 714 -62.20 5.93 22.35
CA GLY A 714 -63.05 5.54 21.22
C GLY A 714 -62.21 5.22 19.97
N TRP A 715 -62.83 4.69 18.91
CA TRP A 715 -62.12 4.30 17.68
C TRP A 715 -61.36 5.47 17.02
N VAL A 716 -61.92 6.69 17.12
CA VAL A 716 -61.29 7.93 16.63
C VAL A 716 -60.01 8.22 17.41
N GLY A 717 -60.04 8.11 18.74
CA GLY A 717 -58.89 8.36 19.61
C GLY A 717 -57.71 7.43 19.32
N THR A 718 -57.98 6.14 19.08
CA THR A 718 -56.96 5.16 18.70
C THR A 718 -56.24 5.52 17.39
N ILE A 719 -56.95 6.12 16.43
CA ILE A 719 -56.39 6.55 15.16
C ILE A 719 -55.60 7.86 15.34
N VAL A 720 -56.22 8.91 15.86
CA VAL A 720 -55.63 10.26 15.86
C VAL A 720 -54.52 10.48 16.89
N ASN A 721 -54.50 9.73 18.00
CA ASN A 721 -53.47 9.90 19.04
C ASN A 721 -52.12 9.31 18.64
N ASN A 722 -52.12 8.35 17.71
CA ASN A 722 -50.93 7.61 17.26
C ASN A 722 -50.46 8.03 15.86
N LEU A 723 -51.10 9.05 15.27
CA LEU A 723 -50.82 9.56 13.94
C LEU A 723 -49.85 10.76 13.99
N GLY A 724 -48.80 10.70 13.19
CA GLY A 724 -47.90 11.82 12.89
C GLY A 724 -47.84 12.05 11.39
N ALA A 725 -47.68 13.31 10.98
CA ALA A 725 -47.45 13.67 9.59
C ALA A 725 -46.25 14.61 9.49
N THR A 726 -45.46 14.45 8.44
CA THR A 726 -44.31 15.32 8.13
C THR A 726 -44.33 15.69 6.66
N ALA A 727 -43.96 16.93 6.35
CA ALA A 727 -43.80 17.41 4.99
C ALA A 727 -42.54 18.28 4.91
N ASN A 728 -41.71 18.02 3.92
CA ASN A 728 -40.48 18.74 3.64
C ASN A 728 -40.49 19.21 2.19
N TYR A 729 -40.21 20.48 1.96
CA TYR A 729 -40.06 21.07 0.64
C TYR A 729 -38.74 21.82 0.57
N GLY A 730 -37.91 21.47 -0.40
CA GLY A 730 -36.62 22.08 -0.60
C GLY A 730 -36.41 22.50 -2.04
N THR A 731 -35.78 23.66 -2.23
CA THR A 731 -35.28 24.11 -3.54
C THR A 731 -33.82 24.47 -3.41
N ALA A 732 -33.01 24.06 -4.37
CA ALA A 732 -31.61 24.45 -4.44
C ALA A 732 -31.24 24.92 -5.84
N THR A 733 -30.33 25.87 -5.90
CA THR A 733 -29.69 26.38 -7.11
C THR A 733 -28.19 26.30 -6.91
N SER A 734 -27.46 25.92 -7.95
CA SER A 734 -26.01 25.87 -7.93
C SER A 734 -25.47 26.28 -9.29
N ARG A 735 -24.63 27.29 -9.33
CA ARG A 735 -23.86 27.70 -10.50
C ARG A 735 -22.39 27.57 -10.16
N THR A 736 -21.63 27.06 -11.12
CA THR A 736 -20.17 27.03 -11.16
C THR A 736 -19.71 27.69 -12.45
N GLU A 737 -18.40 27.77 -12.69
CA GLU A 737 -17.85 28.28 -13.96
C GLU A 737 -18.31 27.46 -15.17
N TYR A 738 -18.52 26.14 -14.97
CA TYR A 738 -18.80 25.16 -16.03
C TYR A 738 -20.20 24.55 -15.96
N SER A 739 -21.04 24.94 -15.02
CA SER A 739 -22.40 24.39 -14.94
C SER A 739 -23.37 25.28 -14.20
N ASP A 740 -24.65 25.16 -14.54
CA ASP A 740 -25.79 25.73 -13.82
C ASP A 740 -26.76 24.61 -13.46
N GLY A 741 -27.41 24.72 -12.31
CA GLY A 741 -28.15 23.64 -11.69
C GLY A 741 -29.31 24.15 -10.85
N LYS A 742 -30.44 23.48 -10.97
CA LYS A 742 -31.63 23.71 -10.14
C LYS A 742 -32.21 22.37 -9.71
N SER A 743 -32.41 22.20 -8.41
CA SER A 743 -33.10 21.04 -7.87
C SER A 743 -34.27 21.45 -7.00
N THR A 744 -35.32 20.62 -7.03
CA THR A 744 -36.48 20.73 -6.16
C THR A 744 -36.74 19.37 -5.54
N ASN A 745 -37.04 19.35 -4.26
CA ASN A 745 -37.39 18.16 -3.52
C ASN A 745 -38.67 18.39 -2.70
N PHE A 746 -39.49 17.36 -2.63
CA PHE A 746 -40.70 17.34 -1.83
C PHE A 746 -40.86 15.95 -1.25
N ASN A 747 -40.88 15.84 0.07
CA ASN A 747 -41.07 14.59 0.79
C ASN A 747 -42.22 14.77 1.77
N ALA A 748 -43.24 13.92 1.69
CA ALA A 748 -44.34 13.90 2.64
C ALA A 748 -44.50 12.50 3.21
N GLY A 749 -44.74 12.39 4.51
CA GLY A 749 -44.87 11.12 5.22
C GLY A 749 -45.99 11.17 6.25
N VAL A 750 -46.66 10.04 6.42
CA VAL A 750 -47.62 9.80 7.49
C VAL A 750 -47.18 8.54 8.23
N ASP A 751 -47.09 8.64 9.55
CA ASP A 751 -46.67 7.60 10.45
C ASP A 751 -47.81 7.29 11.44
N TYR A 752 -48.11 6.02 11.63
CA TYR A 752 -49.05 5.51 12.61
C TYR A 752 -48.33 4.50 13.49
N ASN A 753 -48.23 4.78 14.79
CA ASN A 753 -47.51 3.92 15.73
C ASN A 753 -48.36 3.65 16.98
N LEU A 754 -49.08 2.52 16.98
CA LEU A 754 -49.91 2.09 18.09
C LEU A 754 -49.15 1.11 18.97
N ALA A 755 -48.73 1.58 20.15
CA ALA A 755 -48.30 0.71 21.23
C ALA A 755 -49.49 0.40 22.14
N SER A 756 -49.97 -0.84 22.13
CA SER A 756 -51.15 -1.21 22.93
C SER A 756 -50.74 -1.52 24.38
N ALA A 757 -51.55 -1.07 25.34
CA ALA A 757 -51.48 -1.59 26.69
C ALA A 757 -51.82 -3.09 26.70
N ALA A 758 -51.23 -3.83 27.66
CA ALA A 758 -51.49 -5.25 27.82
C ALA A 758 -52.96 -5.48 28.21
N ASN A 759 -53.76 -6.06 27.31
CA ASN A 759 -55.13 -6.50 27.61
C ASN A 759 -55.14 -8.03 27.68
N ALA A 760 -54.84 -8.54 28.87
CA ALA A 760 -54.60 -9.95 29.09
C ALA A 760 -55.90 -10.64 29.55
N ARG A 761 -56.31 -11.71 28.86
CA ARG A 761 -57.47 -12.53 29.20
C ARG A 761 -57.01 -13.89 29.75
N PRO A 762 -57.78 -14.55 30.63
CA PRO A 762 -57.47 -15.93 31.02
C PRO A 762 -57.40 -16.85 29.79
N MET A 763 -56.61 -17.92 29.87
CA MET A 763 -56.52 -18.92 28.80
C MET A 763 -57.91 -19.47 28.43
N PRO A 764 -58.18 -19.76 27.14
CA PRO A 764 -59.41 -20.42 26.74
C PRO A 764 -59.54 -21.81 27.37
N GLN A 765 -60.76 -22.19 27.75
CA GLN A 765 -61.07 -23.45 28.46
C GLN A 765 -60.68 -24.73 27.67
N TRP A 766 -60.55 -24.65 26.35
CA TRP A 766 -60.06 -25.79 25.55
C TRP A 766 -58.59 -26.13 25.85
N VAL A 767 -57.80 -25.16 26.31
CA VAL A 767 -56.40 -25.37 26.71
C VAL A 767 -56.35 -26.19 27.99
N ASP A 768 -57.22 -25.88 28.94
CA ASP A 768 -57.40 -26.72 30.14
C ASP A 768 -57.79 -28.14 29.76
N ASN A 769 -58.80 -28.31 28.89
CA ASN A 769 -59.24 -29.62 28.42
C ASN A 769 -58.12 -30.40 27.68
N ALA A 770 -57.27 -29.69 26.92
CA ALA A 770 -56.14 -30.29 26.21
C ALA A 770 -55.02 -30.71 27.17
N ILE A 771 -54.78 -29.94 28.24
CA ILE A 771 -53.86 -30.32 29.30
C ILE A 771 -54.44 -31.49 30.11
N ASP A 772 -55.74 -31.51 30.37
CA ASP A 772 -56.47 -32.60 31.06
C ASP A 772 -56.52 -33.91 30.25
N ALA A 773 -56.23 -33.86 28.95
CA ALA A 773 -56.12 -35.04 28.09
C ALA A 773 -54.70 -35.65 28.05
N LEU A 774 -53.70 -35.00 28.65
CA LEU A 774 -52.33 -35.52 28.72
C LEU A 774 -52.20 -36.57 29.83
N PRO A 775 -51.20 -37.46 29.81
CA PRO A 775 -50.91 -38.34 30.95
C PRO A 775 -50.66 -37.56 32.26
N ASP A 776 -51.04 -38.11 33.42
CA ASP A 776 -50.97 -37.45 34.75
C ASP A 776 -49.63 -36.75 35.07
N TRP A 777 -48.51 -37.31 34.60
CA TRP A 777 -47.17 -36.75 34.79
C TRP A 777 -46.91 -35.47 33.98
N LEU A 778 -47.61 -35.28 32.85
CA LEU A 778 -47.58 -34.07 32.02
C LEU A 778 -48.63 -33.04 32.47
N GLN A 779 -49.82 -33.47 32.92
CA GLN A 779 -50.89 -32.57 33.36
C GLN A 779 -50.46 -31.70 34.57
N ASN A 780 -49.70 -32.30 35.48
CA ASN A 780 -49.30 -31.70 36.76
C ASN A 780 -47.95 -30.96 36.71
N ALA A 781 -47.29 -30.94 35.55
CA ALA A 781 -45.99 -30.32 35.39
C ALA A 781 -46.05 -28.78 35.52
N GLU A 782 -44.93 -28.15 35.90
CA GLU A 782 -44.86 -26.70 36.10
C GLU A 782 -45.22 -25.90 34.85
N TRP A 783 -44.88 -26.41 33.66
CA TRP A 783 -45.27 -25.80 32.39
C TRP A 783 -46.78 -25.80 32.17
N ALA A 784 -47.47 -26.88 32.55
CA ALA A 784 -48.91 -26.99 32.44
C ALA A 784 -49.59 -26.00 33.40
N ARG A 785 -49.11 -25.90 34.65
CA ARG A 785 -49.57 -24.87 35.61
C ARG A 785 -49.29 -23.45 35.15
N ALA A 786 -48.11 -23.20 34.59
CA ALA A 786 -47.74 -21.90 34.02
C ALA A 786 -48.61 -21.53 32.81
N LEU A 787 -48.98 -22.51 31.97
CA LEU A 787 -49.87 -22.31 30.83
C LEU A 787 -51.32 -22.04 31.28
N ARG A 788 -51.85 -22.79 32.27
CA ARG A 788 -53.20 -22.58 32.84
C ARG A 788 -53.34 -21.20 33.49
N ASN A 789 -52.28 -20.74 34.16
CA ASN A 789 -52.24 -19.41 34.79
C ASN A 789 -51.76 -18.31 33.84
N ALA A 790 -51.37 -18.63 32.60
CA ALA A 790 -50.92 -17.64 31.63
C ALA A 790 -52.10 -16.79 31.17
N GLN A 791 -51.87 -15.47 31.09
CA GLN A 791 -52.84 -14.57 30.50
C GLN A 791 -52.51 -14.36 29.02
N VAL A 792 -53.48 -14.65 28.15
CA VAL A 792 -53.35 -14.49 26.69
C VAL A 792 -53.64 -13.05 26.29
N ARG A 793 -52.73 -12.46 25.54
CA ARG A 793 -52.81 -11.11 24.95
C ARG A 793 -52.95 -11.23 23.43
N LEU A 794 -54.18 -11.25 22.92
CA LEU A 794 -54.42 -11.34 21.48
C LEU A 794 -54.31 -9.99 20.76
N ASN A 795 -54.31 -8.87 21.51
CA ASN A 795 -54.08 -7.56 20.92
C ASN A 795 -52.60 -7.38 20.55
N PRO A 796 -52.29 -6.70 19.43
CA PRO A 796 -50.91 -6.48 19.03
C PRO A 796 -50.18 -5.59 20.03
N ALA A 797 -48.98 -6.01 20.43
CA ALA A 797 -48.12 -5.24 21.33
C ALA A 797 -47.67 -3.94 20.66
N ASN A 798 -47.41 -3.99 19.36
CA ASN A 798 -47.08 -2.82 18.56
C ASN A 798 -47.58 -2.98 17.12
N VAL A 799 -48.19 -1.92 16.57
CA VAL A 799 -48.52 -1.80 15.15
C VAL A 799 -47.90 -0.50 14.63
N ARG A 800 -46.98 -0.63 13.67
CA ARG A 800 -46.33 0.49 13.00
C ARG A 800 -46.68 0.49 11.53
N ILE A 801 -47.17 1.61 11.01
CA ILE A 801 -47.43 1.80 9.59
C ILE A 801 -46.87 3.16 9.22
N SER A 802 -45.99 3.23 8.24
CA SER A 802 -45.56 4.48 7.65
C SER A 802 -45.72 4.46 6.14
N SER A 803 -46.22 5.57 5.59
CA SER A 803 -46.39 5.78 4.16
C SER A 803 -45.75 7.11 3.82
N SER A 804 -44.77 7.10 2.92
CA SER A 804 -44.03 8.29 2.52
C SER A 804 -43.92 8.40 1.01
N MET A 805 -44.11 9.61 0.48
CA MET A 805 -43.97 9.95 -0.92
C MET A 805 -42.85 10.97 -1.08
N ALA A 806 -41.95 10.70 -2.02
CA ALA A 806 -40.85 11.59 -2.36
C ALA A 806 -40.90 11.95 -3.84
N ARG A 807 -40.71 13.23 -4.15
CA ARG A 807 -40.57 13.77 -5.50
C ARG A 807 -39.35 14.68 -5.53
N ALA A 808 -38.41 14.39 -6.42
CA ALA A 808 -37.29 15.27 -6.71
C ALA A 808 -37.11 15.44 -8.23
N ASP A 809 -36.83 16.67 -8.64
CA ASP A 809 -36.48 17.08 -10.00
C ASP A 809 -35.16 17.85 -9.91
N ASP A 810 -34.11 17.35 -10.57
CA ASP A 810 -32.79 17.97 -10.70
C ASP A 810 -32.53 18.26 -12.17
N ARG A 811 -32.15 19.49 -12.50
CA ARG A 811 -31.80 19.91 -13.87
C ARG A 811 -30.47 20.60 -13.83
N ARG A 812 -29.52 20.15 -14.64
CA ARG A 812 -28.18 20.71 -14.73
C ARG A 812 -27.79 20.94 -16.17
N THR A 813 -27.30 22.13 -16.47
CA THR A 813 -26.73 22.50 -17.76
C THR A 813 -25.22 22.60 -17.58
N ALA A 814 -24.44 21.84 -18.36
CA ALA A 814 -22.98 21.89 -18.35
C ALA A 814 -22.45 22.65 -19.57
N TYR A 815 -21.36 23.40 -19.39
CA TYR A 815 -20.71 24.25 -20.38
C TYR A 815 -19.26 23.80 -20.59
N LEU A 816 -18.70 24.01 -21.78
CA LEU A 816 -17.29 23.69 -22.08
C LEU A 816 -16.35 24.84 -21.74
N LYS A 817 -16.85 26.09 -21.76
CA LYS A 817 -16.05 27.29 -21.49
C LYS A 817 -16.47 27.90 -20.14
N PRO A 818 -15.54 28.49 -19.37
CA PRO A 818 -15.85 29.11 -18.07
C PRO A 818 -16.61 30.45 -18.18
N ALA A 819 -16.70 30.99 -19.39
CA ALA A 819 -17.33 32.27 -19.71
C ALA A 819 -18.29 32.13 -20.89
N ASP A 820 -19.20 33.09 -21.04
CA ASP A 820 -20.10 33.13 -22.20
C ASP A 820 -19.31 33.30 -23.50
N ALA A 821 -19.54 32.40 -24.46
CA ALA A 821 -18.88 32.41 -25.76
C ALA A 821 -19.85 31.95 -26.86
N LEU A 822 -19.73 32.52 -28.06
CA LEU A 822 -20.62 32.24 -29.19
C LEU A 822 -20.66 30.77 -29.60
N ALA A 823 -19.56 30.04 -29.36
CA ALA A 823 -19.42 28.62 -29.72
C ALA A 823 -19.74 27.64 -28.56
N ASP A 824 -20.17 28.11 -27.38
CA ASP A 824 -20.45 27.25 -26.22
C ASP A 824 -21.95 26.99 -26.05
N THR A 825 -22.41 25.80 -26.46
CA THR A 825 -23.80 25.36 -26.27
C THR A 825 -23.90 24.49 -25.02
N GLY A 826 -24.67 24.93 -24.02
CA GLY A 826 -24.86 24.18 -22.77
C GLY A 826 -25.62 22.86 -22.98
N ARG A 827 -25.16 21.77 -22.35
CA ARG A 827 -25.82 20.46 -22.39
C ARG A 827 -26.68 20.25 -21.14
N LEU A 828 -27.99 20.06 -21.34
CA LEU A 828 -28.93 19.77 -20.26
C LEU A 828 -28.94 18.27 -19.86
N VAL A 829 -28.88 18.00 -18.57
CA VAL A 829 -29.05 16.70 -17.92
C VAL A 829 -30.15 16.83 -16.87
N THR A 830 -31.09 15.88 -16.86
CA THR A 830 -32.21 15.87 -15.91
C THR A 830 -32.24 14.59 -15.08
N GLY A 831 -32.40 14.73 -13.77
CA GLY A 831 -32.61 13.63 -12.82
C GLY A 831 -34.00 13.70 -12.22
N LEU A 832 -34.76 12.61 -12.30
CA LEU A 832 -36.11 12.51 -11.74
C LEU A 832 -36.17 11.37 -10.74
N THR A 833 -36.67 11.67 -9.54
CA THR A 833 -36.97 10.68 -8.50
C THR A 833 -38.41 10.86 -8.07
N ARG A 834 -39.25 9.83 -8.22
CA ARG A 834 -40.63 9.83 -7.72
C ARG A 834 -40.93 8.47 -7.14
N TYR A 835 -41.03 8.35 -5.83
CA TYR A 835 -41.36 7.07 -5.21
C TYR A 835 -42.38 7.20 -4.08
N TRP A 836 -43.08 6.10 -3.84
CA TRP A 836 -43.97 5.89 -2.72
C TRP A 836 -43.47 4.68 -1.93
N ARG A 837 -43.06 4.91 -0.69
CA ARG A 837 -42.51 3.90 0.21
C ARG A 837 -43.49 3.65 1.35
N ASN A 838 -43.86 2.38 1.52
CA ASN A 838 -44.72 1.91 2.60
C ASN A 838 -43.93 0.96 3.49
N VAL A 839 -44.02 1.16 4.79
CA VAL A 839 -43.48 0.26 5.81
C VAL A 839 -44.63 -0.14 6.72
N ALA A 840 -44.79 -1.42 7.00
CA ALA A 840 -45.75 -1.93 7.96
C ALA A 840 -45.03 -2.91 8.88
N GLY A 841 -45.36 -2.91 10.16
CA GLY A 841 -44.84 -3.85 11.12
C GLY A 841 -45.87 -4.18 12.18
N VAL A 842 -45.98 -5.45 12.53
CA VAL A 842 -46.88 -5.93 13.57
C VAL A 842 -46.08 -6.81 14.51
N GLU A 843 -46.18 -6.52 15.80
CA GLU A 843 -45.62 -7.34 16.88
C GLU A 843 -46.75 -7.90 17.74
N LEU A 844 -46.80 -9.22 17.83
CA LEU A 844 -47.69 -9.96 18.72
C LEU A 844 -46.87 -10.53 19.88
N ARG A 845 -47.38 -10.36 21.10
CA ARG A 845 -46.85 -11.02 22.30
C ARG A 845 -47.98 -11.75 23.04
N PRO A 846 -48.45 -12.90 22.53
CA PRO A 846 -49.60 -13.61 23.09
C PRO A 846 -49.45 -13.97 24.57
N PHE A 847 -48.23 -14.20 25.05
CA PHE A 847 -47.88 -14.39 26.47
C PHE A 847 -46.37 -14.15 26.61
N GLU A 848 -45.85 -14.04 27.84
CA GLU A 848 -44.47 -13.58 28.08
C GLU A 848 -43.39 -14.41 27.37
N ALA A 849 -43.62 -15.71 27.21
CA ALA A 849 -42.71 -16.63 26.55
C ALA A 849 -42.75 -16.59 25.01
N LEU A 850 -43.67 -15.86 24.37
CA LEU A 850 -43.83 -15.85 22.91
C LEU A 850 -43.83 -14.43 22.35
N SER A 851 -42.95 -14.18 21.38
CA SER A 851 -42.92 -12.96 20.58
C SER A 851 -42.88 -13.30 19.08
N ALA A 852 -43.73 -12.64 18.30
CA ALA A 852 -43.76 -12.78 16.86
C ALA A 852 -43.86 -11.39 16.22
N ARG A 853 -42.96 -11.08 15.29
CA ARG A 853 -42.88 -9.80 14.61
C ARG A 853 -42.70 -10.00 13.12
N TRP A 854 -43.51 -9.28 12.34
CA TRP A 854 -43.40 -9.22 10.89
C TRP A 854 -43.21 -7.78 10.48
N ASP A 855 -42.21 -7.52 9.64
CA ASP A 855 -41.93 -6.22 9.06
C ASP A 855 -41.97 -6.33 7.53
N PHE A 856 -42.81 -5.51 6.91
CA PHE A 856 -42.98 -5.41 5.47
C PHE A 856 -42.56 -4.03 5.00
N THR A 857 -41.77 -3.95 3.93
CA THR A 857 -41.41 -2.70 3.27
C THR A 857 -41.62 -2.86 1.77
N SER A 858 -42.24 -1.88 1.12
CA SER A 858 -42.42 -1.82 -0.33
C SER A 858 -42.08 -0.42 -0.83
N LEU A 859 -41.24 -0.32 -1.85
CA LEU A 859 -40.90 0.92 -2.55
C LEU A 859 -41.41 0.83 -3.98
N ARG A 860 -42.33 1.74 -4.34
CA ARG A 860 -42.88 1.86 -5.68
C ARG A 860 -42.40 3.12 -6.37
N ASP A 861 -42.00 2.99 -7.62
CA ASP A 861 -41.56 4.08 -8.49
C ASP A 861 -42.74 4.62 -9.29
N LEU A 862 -43.03 5.89 -9.08
CA LEU A 862 -44.16 6.61 -9.68
C LEU A 862 -43.77 7.32 -10.98
N ARG A 863 -42.53 7.19 -11.45
CA ARG A 863 -42.09 7.80 -12.72
C ARG A 863 -42.85 7.18 -13.89
N GLN A 864 -43.12 7.98 -14.91
CA GLN A 864 -43.65 7.51 -16.19
C GLN A 864 -42.45 7.21 -17.10
N TYR A 865 -42.34 5.96 -17.56
CA TYR A 865 -41.19 5.53 -18.38
C TYR A 865 -41.40 5.79 -19.87
N GLY A 866 -42.64 5.95 -20.32
CA GLY A 866 -42.97 6.18 -21.72
C GLY A 866 -42.81 4.91 -22.57
N ASP A 867 -42.70 5.09 -23.88
CA ASP A 867 -42.63 4.06 -24.92
C ASP A 867 -41.32 4.11 -25.73
N SER A 868 -40.37 4.95 -25.34
CA SER A 868 -39.12 5.20 -26.08
C SER A 868 -38.14 4.02 -26.11
N SER A 869 -38.35 2.97 -25.30
CA SER A 869 -37.54 1.76 -25.31
C SER A 869 -38.36 0.52 -24.92
N PRO A 870 -37.97 -0.70 -25.35
CA PRO A 870 -38.64 -1.93 -24.93
C PRO A 870 -38.71 -2.10 -23.40
N THR A 871 -37.64 -1.72 -22.69
CA THR A 871 -37.63 -1.73 -21.22
C THR A 871 -38.63 -0.73 -20.63
N ALA A 872 -38.78 0.45 -21.22
CA ALA A 872 -39.75 1.45 -20.77
C ALA A 872 -41.20 0.98 -20.97
N ILE A 873 -41.49 0.31 -22.09
CA ILE A 873 -42.79 -0.31 -22.37
C ILE A 873 -43.10 -1.38 -21.32
N VAL A 874 -42.18 -2.31 -21.08
CA VAL A 874 -42.35 -3.37 -20.07
C VAL A 874 -42.46 -2.80 -18.65
N ALA A 875 -41.63 -1.82 -18.30
CA ALA A 875 -41.69 -1.14 -17.00
C ALA A 875 -43.02 -0.39 -16.79
N THR A 876 -43.61 0.15 -17.86
CA THR A 876 -44.93 0.79 -17.84
C THR A 876 -46.05 -0.24 -17.72
N ALA A 877 -45.95 -1.38 -18.42
CA ALA A 877 -46.91 -2.48 -18.34
C ALA A 877 -46.92 -3.19 -16.97
N GLU A 878 -45.77 -3.28 -16.30
CA GLU A 878 -45.63 -3.89 -14.97
C GLU A 878 -46.01 -2.97 -13.79
N ARG A 879 -46.53 -1.77 -14.05
CA ARG A 879 -47.02 -0.87 -12.99
C ARG A 879 -48.26 -1.46 -12.33
N GLY A 880 -48.33 -1.35 -10.99
CA GLY A 880 -49.45 -1.84 -10.21
C GLY A 880 -50.63 -0.86 -10.21
N LYS A 881 -51.83 -1.38 -10.00
CA LYS A 881 -53.03 -0.59 -9.69
C LYS A 881 -53.57 -0.97 -8.31
N LEU A 882 -53.99 0.02 -7.53
CA LEU A 882 -54.68 -0.16 -6.24
C LEU A 882 -55.95 0.68 -6.26
N LEU A 883 -57.12 0.05 -6.09
CA LEU A 883 -58.42 0.72 -6.19
C LEU A 883 -58.60 1.51 -7.50
N GLY A 884 -58.08 0.98 -8.61
CA GLY A 884 -58.11 1.64 -9.94
C GLY A 884 -57.05 2.73 -10.14
N LEU A 885 -56.35 3.16 -9.09
CA LEU A 885 -55.30 4.16 -9.15
C LEU A 885 -53.94 3.51 -9.45
N ASP A 886 -53.19 4.10 -10.38
CA ASP A 886 -51.82 3.67 -10.69
C ASP A 886 -50.89 3.98 -9.52
N VAL A 887 -50.35 2.93 -8.91
CA VAL A 887 -49.44 3.00 -7.75
C VAL A 887 -47.97 2.83 -8.13
N GLY A 888 -47.67 2.86 -9.43
CA GLY A 888 -46.32 2.76 -9.98
C GLY A 888 -45.76 1.33 -9.98
N LEU A 889 -44.49 1.24 -10.38
CA LEU A 889 -43.74 -0.01 -10.46
C LEU A 889 -43.11 -0.33 -9.09
N GLU A 890 -43.45 -1.45 -8.47
CA GLU A 890 -42.79 -1.86 -7.21
C GLU A 890 -41.33 -2.26 -7.46
N ARG A 891 -40.38 -1.39 -7.11
CA ARG A 891 -38.95 -1.64 -7.34
C ARG A 891 -38.31 -2.48 -6.27
N GLU A 892 -38.72 -2.30 -5.02
CA GLU A 892 -38.14 -3.02 -3.89
C GLU A 892 -39.23 -3.56 -2.99
N ARG A 893 -39.00 -4.76 -2.46
CA ARG A 893 -39.78 -5.35 -1.39
C ARG A 893 -38.85 -6.00 -0.38
N GLN A 894 -39.08 -5.76 0.90
CA GLN A 894 -38.39 -6.45 1.99
C GLN A 894 -39.42 -7.00 2.96
N VAL A 895 -39.21 -8.25 3.39
CA VAL A 895 -40.04 -8.90 4.42
C VAL A 895 -39.09 -9.49 5.45
N ASN A 896 -39.20 -9.04 6.70
CA ASN A 896 -38.46 -9.62 7.81
C ASN A 896 -39.45 -10.28 8.77
N THR A 897 -39.14 -11.52 9.17
CA THR A 897 -39.93 -12.27 10.14
C THR A 897 -39.03 -12.62 11.32
N VAL A 898 -39.49 -12.34 12.53
CA VAL A 898 -38.82 -12.70 13.77
C VAL A 898 -39.82 -13.41 14.67
N PHE A 899 -39.48 -14.60 15.13
CA PHE A 899 -40.30 -15.40 16.02
C PHE A 899 -39.40 -15.94 17.12
N GLY A 900 -39.69 -15.58 18.37
CA GLY A 900 -38.95 -16.02 19.54
C GLY A 900 -39.90 -16.68 20.53
N PHE A 901 -39.58 -17.90 20.95
CA PHE A 901 -40.36 -18.67 21.91
C PHE A 901 -39.45 -19.27 23.00
N THR A 902 -39.63 -18.81 24.25
CA THR A 902 -38.82 -19.17 25.42
C THR A 902 -39.72 -19.61 26.58
N PRO A 903 -40.34 -20.80 26.52
CA PRO A 903 -41.24 -21.25 27.58
C PRO A 903 -40.48 -21.71 28.82
N THR A 904 -41.10 -21.57 29.98
CA THR A 904 -40.62 -22.13 31.24
C THR A 904 -41.18 -23.53 31.42
N VAL A 905 -40.41 -24.56 31.05
CA VAL A 905 -40.91 -25.96 31.11
C VAL A 905 -40.81 -26.54 32.53
N ALA A 906 -39.69 -26.26 33.20
CA ALA A 906 -39.47 -26.53 34.60
C ALA A 906 -38.47 -25.51 35.15
N PHE A 907 -38.41 -25.32 36.46
CA PHE A 907 -37.42 -24.44 37.09
C PHE A 907 -35.96 -24.78 36.71
N TRP A 908 -35.69 -26.02 36.29
CA TRP A 908 -34.39 -26.53 35.85
C TRP A 908 -34.21 -26.64 34.34
N MET A 909 -35.22 -26.36 33.51
CA MET A 909 -35.12 -26.48 32.04
C MET A 909 -35.78 -25.29 31.34
N ARG A 910 -34.97 -24.53 30.60
CA ARG A 910 -35.38 -23.33 29.85
C ARG A 910 -35.07 -23.51 28.35
N PRO A 911 -35.97 -24.12 27.58
CA PRO A 911 -35.83 -24.17 26.12
C PRO A 911 -36.06 -22.80 25.48
N ARG A 912 -35.44 -22.60 24.31
CA ARG A 912 -35.53 -21.41 23.47
C ARG A 912 -35.59 -21.80 21.99
N ILE A 913 -36.49 -21.17 21.24
CA ILE A 913 -36.61 -21.30 19.79
C ILE A 913 -36.60 -19.90 19.20
N ASP A 914 -35.64 -19.62 18.33
CA ASP A 914 -35.50 -18.35 17.63
C ASP A 914 -35.53 -18.63 16.12
N PHE A 915 -36.53 -18.11 15.43
CA PHE A 915 -36.66 -18.14 13.97
C PHE A 915 -36.56 -16.71 13.45
N THR A 916 -35.67 -16.50 12.49
CA THR A 916 -35.52 -15.23 11.79
C THR A 916 -35.47 -15.48 10.29
N SER A 917 -36.11 -14.61 9.52
CA SER A 917 -36.00 -14.61 8.06
C SER A 917 -35.97 -13.19 7.51
N SER A 918 -35.22 -13.01 6.43
CA SER A 918 -35.14 -11.77 5.67
C SER A 918 -35.22 -12.06 4.17
N TYR A 919 -36.33 -11.68 3.56
CA TYR A 919 -36.54 -11.70 2.12
C TYR A 919 -36.31 -10.29 1.55
N SER A 920 -35.65 -10.21 0.40
CA SER A 920 -35.53 -8.98 -0.38
C SER A 920 -35.73 -9.26 -1.87
N MET A 921 -36.41 -8.34 -2.54
CA MET A 921 -36.61 -8.34 -3.98
C MET A 921 -36.31 -6.97 -4.55
N GLN A 922 -35.56 -6.93 -5.65
CA GLN A 922 -35.18 -5.72 -6.35
C GLN A 922 -35.46 -5.86 -7.85
N ARG A 923 -36.01 -4.81 -8.45
CA ARG A 923 -36.21 -4.63 -9.89
C ARG A 923 -35.51 -3.37 -10.37
N ASP A 924 -34.74 -3.50 -11.44
CA ASP A 924 -34.11 -2.36 -12.11
C ASP A 924 -34.92 -1.96 -13.36
N PRO A 925 -35.60 -0.79 -13.36
CA PRO A 925 -36.33 -0.30 -14.52
C PRO A 925 -35.42 0.17 -15.67
N ASN A 926 -34.09 0.22 -15.48
CA ASN A 926 -33.12 0.61 -16.50
C ASN A 926 -32.33 -0.58 -17.07
N THR A 927 -32.76 -1.82 -16.78
CA THR A 927 -32.10 -3.02 -17.31
C THR A 927 -32.07 -3.04 -18.84
N ARG A 928 -30.94 -3.49 -19.39
CA ARG A 928 -30.77 -3.71 -20.84
C ARG A 928 -31.28 -5.08 -21.30
N LEU A 929 -31.41 -6.03 -20.37
CA LEU A 929 -31.83 -7.40 -20.64
C LEU A 929 -33.18 -7.65 -19.97
N LEU A 930 -34.16 -8.02 -20.79
CA LEU A 930 -35.48 -8.45 -20.36
C LEU A 930 -35.49 -9.97 -20.23
N VAL A 931 -36.23 -10.48 -19.26
CA VAL A 931 -36.37 -11.93 -19.04
C VAL A 931 -37.73 -12.34 -19.57
N ARG A 932 -37.80 -13.50 -20.22
CA ARG A 932 -39.06 -14.09 -20.68
C ARG A 932 -39.51 -15.17 -19.70
N ASP A 933 -40.81 -15.40 -19.61
CA ASP A 933 -41.32 -16.63 -19.03
C ASP A 933 -40.75 -17.86 -19.76
N ALA A 934 -40.78 -19.04 -19.14
CA ALA A 934 -40.05 -20.23 -19.58
C ALA A 934 -40.37 -20.78 -21.00
N ASP A 935 -41.29 -20.15 -21.75
CA ASP A 935 -41.65 -20.48 -23.13
C ASP A 935 -41.32 -19.33 -24.11
N THR A 936 -40.98 -19.68 -25.35
CA THR A 936 -40.65 -18.77 -26.46
C THR A 936 -41.80 -17.81 -26.83
N THR A 937 -43.03 -18.13 -26.43
CA THR A 937 -44.23 -17.29 -26.62
C THR A 937 -44.56 -16.37 -25.43
N GLY A 938 -43.85 -16.49 -24.29
CA GLY A 938 -44.14 -15.75 -23.06
C GLY A 938 -43.88 -14.24 -23.13
N GLY A 939 -44.52 -13.47 -22.25
CA GLY A 939 -44.33 -12.03 -22.12
C GLY A 939 -42.93 -11.65 -21.60
N PHE A 940 -42.47 -10.44 -21.94
CA PHE A 940 -41.22 -9.90 -21.38
C PHE A 940 -41.46 -9.26 -20.01
N HIS A 941 -40.56 -9.57 -19.09
CA HIS A 941 -40.58 -9.10 -17.71
C HIS A 941 -39.28 -8.40 -17.34
N LEU A 942 -39.36 -7.48 -16.38
CA LEU A 942 -38.14 -6.92 -15.78
C LEU A 942 -37.46 -8.01 -14.92
N PRO A 943 -36.14 -8.25 -15.08
CA PRO A 943 -35.41 -9.18 -14.24
C PRO A 943 -35.56 -8.79 -12.76
N ARG A 944 -35.93 -9.77 -11.93
CA ARG A 944 -35.97 -9.64 -10.48
C ARG A 944 -34.73 -10.27 -9.88
N ARG A 945 -34.08 -9.55 -8.96
CA ARG A 945 -33.11 -10.15 -8.03
C ARG A 945 -33.82 -10.44 -6.74
N VAL A 946 -33.79 -11.69 -6.32
CA VAL A 946 -34.53 -12.17 -5.15
C VAL A 946 -33.56 -12.87 -4.22
N ASN A 947 -33.42 -12.36 -3.01
CA ASN A 947 -32.60 -12.97 -1.97
C ASN A 947 -33.45 -13.34 -0.77
N ASN A 948 -33.10 -14.44 -0.13
CA ASN A 948 -33.73 -14.86 1.11
C ASN A 948 -32.69 -15.48 2.04
N ALA A 949 -32.79 -15.14 3.31
CA ALA A 949 -32.03 -15.76 4.37
C ALA A 949 -32.98 -16.17 5.49
N GLN A 950 -32.72 -17.33 6.08
CA GLN A 950 -33.49 -17.89 7.19
C GLN A 950 -32.51 -18.46 8.21
N THR A 951 -32.66 -18.13 9.48
CA THR A 951 -31.97 -18.80 10.59
C THR A 951 -32.97 -19.32 11.60
N LEU A 952 -32.93 -20.63 11.86
CA LEU A 952 -33.68 -21.30 12.92
C LEU A 952 -32.68 -21.79 13.96
N ALA A 953 -32.75 -21.27 15.19
CA ALA A 953 -31.98 -21.73 16.33
C ALA A 953 -32.92 -22.34 17.38
N ILE A 954 -32.59 -23.53 17.83
CA ILE A 954 -33.28 -24.25 18.90
C ILE A 954 -32.24 -24.56 19.96
N GLY A 955 -32.49 -24.18 21.20
CA GLY A 955 -31.59 -24.47 22.29
C GLY A 955 -32.32 -24.71 23.60
N ALA A 956 -31.60 -25.18 24.60
CA ALA A 956 -32.11 -25.31 25.95
C ALA A 956 -30.99 -25.12 26.96
N ASN A 957 -31.29 -24.37 28.02
CA ASN A 957 -30.46 -24.30 29.20
C ASN A 957 -31.02 -25.27 30.25
N ILE A 958 -30.22 -26.25 30.65
CA ILE A 958 -30.59 -27.33 31.56
C ILE A 958 -29.79 -27.18 32.85
N ASP A 959 -30.40 -26.64 33.90
CA ASP A 959 -29.85 -26.48 35.24
C ASP A 959 -30.00 -27.79 36.04
N ILE A 960 -29.18 -28.78 35.68
CA ILE A 960 -29.09 -30.07 36.39
C ILE A 960 -28.92 -29.88 37.91
N PRO A 961 -28.08 -28.94 38.41
CA PRO A 961 -28.00 -28.66 39.84
C PRO A 961 -29.35 -28.36 40.49
N ALA A 962 -30.14 -27.48 39.88
CA ALA A 962 -31.46 -27.15 40.39
C ALA A 962 -32.35 -28.40 40.44
N ALA A 963 -32.42 -29.18 39.35
CA ALA A 963 -33.21 -30.42 39.29
C ALA A 963 -32.85 -31.36 40.45
N LEU A 964 -31.57 -31.67 40.61
CA LEU A 964 -31.09 -32.60 41.63
C LEU A 964 -31.34 -32.10 43.06
N ARG A 965 -31.29 -30.79 43.33
CA ARG A 965 -31.64 -30.22 44.66
C ARG A 965 -33.10 -30.43 45.02
N ALA A 966 -34.01 -30.41 44.06
CA ALA A 966 -35.43 -30.63 44.32
C ALA A 966 -35.75 -32.08 44.71
N TYR A 967 -35.03 -33.05 44.13
CA TYR A 967 -35.26 -34.48 44.31
C TYR A 967 -34.36 -35.15 45.38
N LEU A 968 -33.16 -34.63 45.66
CA LEU A 968 -32.19 -35.20 46.62
C LEU A 968 -32.13 -34.36 47.92
N ARG A 969 -33.08 -34.56 48.84
CA ARG A 969 -33.21 -33.73 50.07
C ARG A 969 -32.30 -34.19 51.23
N ASP A 970 -31.99 -35.49 51.35
CA ASP A 970 -31.49 -36.07 52.61
C ASP A 970 -30.00 -36.49 52.63
N SER A 971 -29.24 -36.27 51.54
CA SER A 971 -27.81 -36.64 51.49
C SER A 971 -26.87 -35.43 51.44
N VAL A 972 -25.96 -35.35 52.41
CA VAL A 972 -24.88 -34.35 52.47
C VAL A 972 -23.90 -34.51 51.30
N VAL A 973 -23.59 -35.76 50.92
CA VAL A 973 -22.70 -36.08 49.79
C VAL A 973 -23.34 -35.68 48.45
N ALA A 974 -24.64 -35.91 48.29
CA ALA A 974 -25.38 -35.49 47.11
C ALA A 974 -25.35 -33.96 46.93
N ARG A 975 -25.54 -33.19 48.01
CA ARG A 975 -25.46 -31.71 47.95
C ARG A 975 -24.09 -31.21 47.50
N VAL A 976 -23.01 -31.86 47.93
CA VAL A 976 -21.64 -31.50 47.50
C VAL A 976 -21.46 -31.76 46.01
N LEU A 977 -21.84 -32.94 45.49
CA LEU A 977 -21.74 -33.28 44.07
C LEU A 977 -22.60 -32.38 43.18
N VAL A 978 -23.81 -32.04 43.64
CA VAL A 978 -24.74 -31.15 42.93
C VAL A 978 -24.21 -29.72 42.82
N ASN A 979 -23.48 -29.24 43.84
CA ASN A 979 -22.85 -27.93 43.81
C ASN A 979 -21.63 -27.86 42.86
N LEU A 980 -21.10 -29.02 42.42
CA LEU A 980 -20.03 -29.07 41.42
C LEU A 980 -20.54 -28.89 40.00
N LEU A 981 -21.80 -29.23 39.69
CA LEU A 981 -22.31 -29.16 38.31
C LEU A 981 -22.66 -27.70 37.91
N GLN A 982 -22.41 -27.31 36.66
CA GLN A 982 -22.98 -26.10 36.05
C GLN A 982 -24.12 -26.47 35.08
N PRO A 983 -25.00 -25.53 34.72
CA PRO A 983 -26.01 -25.78 33.70
C PRO A 983 -25.40 -26.20 32.36
N ILE A 984 -26.06 -27.13 31.67
CA ILE A 984 -25.73 -27.51 30.30
C ILE A 984 -26.50 -26.59 29.35
N ASP A 985 -25.81 -25.94 28.42
CA ASP A 985 -26.43 -25.19 27.33
C ASP A 985 -26.23 -25.95 26.02
N VAL A 986 -27.32 -26.38 25.40
CA VAL A 986 -27.35 -27.02 24.08
C VAL A 986 -27.99 -26.05 23.09
N GLN A 987 -27.37 -25.84 21.94
CA GLN A 987 -27.91 -25.01 20.87
C GLN A 987 -27.64 -25.67 19.51
N ALA A 988 -28.69 -25.93 18.76
CA ALA A 988 -28.63 -26.31 17.35
C ALA A 988 -29.19 -25.16 16.51
N SER A 989 -28.51 -24.79 15.43
CA SER A 989 -28.96 -23.75 14.51
C SER A 989 -28.80 -24.19 13.07
N ARG A 990 -29.75 -23.80 12.22
CA ARG A 990 -29.73 -23.98 10.77
C ARG A 990 -29.88 -22.62 10.11
N SER A 991 -28.95 -22.28 9.22
CA SER A 991 -29.06 -21.12 8.35
C SER A 991 -29.23 -21.57 6.90
N LEU A 992 -30.26 -21.05 6.23
CA LEU A 992 -30.46 -21.20 4.79
C LEU A 992 -30.31 -19.84 4.11
N VAL A 993 -29.65 -19.84 2.96
CA VAL A 993 -29.52 -18.66 2.11
C VAL A 993 -29.80 -19.03 0.66
N SER A 994 -30.40 -18.11 -0.10
CA SER A 994 -30.61 -18.27 -1.53
C SER A 994 -30.64 -16.94 -2.25
N ALA A 995 -30.09 -16.93 -3.45
CA ALA A 995 -30.12 -15.82 -4.40
C ALA A 995 -30.63 -16.32 -5.76
N PHE A 996 -31.54 -15.57 -6.36
CA PHE A 996 -32.01 -15.77 -7.73
C PHE A 996 -31.77 -14.48 -8.51
N ASP A 997 -30.86 -14.54 -9.50
CA ASP A 997 -30.65 -13.44 -10.43
C ASP A 997 -31.47 -13.64 -11.70
N GLY A 998 -32.28 -12.64 -12.05
CA GLY A 998 -33.07 -12.65 -13.27
C GLY A 998 -34.33 -13.51 -13.20
N ALA A 999 -34.98 -13.60 -12.04
CA ALA A 999 -36.24 -14.33 -11.91
C ALA A 999 -37.40 -13.57 -12.61
N PRO A 1000 -38.23 -14.23 -13.45
CA PRO A 1000 -39.39 -13.60 -14.10
C PRO A 1000 -40.63 -13.51 -13.19
N PHE A 1001 -40.64 -14.21 -12.04
CA PHE A 1001 -41.79 -14.31 -11.14
C PHE A 1001 -41.52 -13.68 -9.76
N THR A 1002 -42.59 -13.47 -8.97
CA THR A 1002 -42.47 -13.13 -7.54
C THR A 1002 -42.70 -14.41 -6.74
N PRO A 1003 -41.76 -14.84 -5.88
CA PRO A 1003 -41.94 -16.04 -5.07
C PRO A 1003 -43.18 -15.98 -4.17
N GLY A 1004 -43.73 -17.13 -3.79
CA GLY A 1004 -44.89 -17.20 -2.89
C GLY A 1004 -44.60 -16.66 -1.47
N ALA A 1005 -45.65 -16.42 -0.69
CA ALA A 1005 -45.54 -15.90 0.68
C ALA A 1005 -44.70 -16.79 1.60
N GLY A 1006 -44.73 -18.12 1.41
CA GLY A 1006 -43.91 -19.07 2.18
C GLY A 1006 -42.41 -18.78 2.04
N TYR A 1007 -41.92 -18.63 0.80
CA TYR A 1007 -40.55 -18.20 0.56
C TYR A 1007 -40.31 -16.80 1.14
N GLN A 1008 -41.19 -15.81 0.89
CA GLN A 1008 -41.01 -14.45 1.42
C GLN A 1008 -40.94 -14.37 2.97
N LEU A 1009 -41.61 -15.28 3.67
CA LEU A 1009 -41.57 -15.38 5.14
C LEU A 1009 -40.45 -16.29 5.67
N GLY A 1010 -39.70 -16.94 4.77
CA GLY A 1010 -38.66 -17.91 5.10
C GLY A 1010 -39.18 -19.24 5.61
N TRP A 1011 -40.44 -19.58 5.31
CA TRP A 1011 -41.03 -20.87 5.62
C TRP A 1011 -40.62 -21.91 4.57
N GLY A 1012 -40.11 -23.06 5.04
CA GLY A 1012 -39.72 -24.17 4.17
C GLY A 1012 -38.37 -24.80 4.53
N GLY A 1013 -38.02 -25.82 3.76
CA GLY A 1013 -36.71 -26.48 3.78
C GLY A 1013 -35.74 -25.94 2.72
N ILE A 1014 -34.60 -26.58 2.59
CA ILE A 1014 -33.57 -26.21 1.62
C ILE A 1014 -34.05 -26.31 0.17
N ASP A 1015 -34.97 -27.22 -0.15
CA ASP A 1015 -35.46 -27.35 -1.53
C ASP A 1015 -36.23 -26.11 -2.00
N HIS A 1016 -36.99 -25.46 -1.12
CA HIS A 1016 -37.62 -24.15 -1.41
C HIS A 1016 -36.61 -23.02 -1.60
N PHE A 1017 -35.41 -23.13 -1.04
CA PHE A 1017 -34.32 -22.16 -1.23
C PHE A 1017 -33.50 -22.49 -2.49
N ARG A 1018 -33.47 -23.75 -2.92
CA ARG A 1018 -32.75 -24.21 -4.12
C ARG A 1018 -33.54 -24.00 -5.40
N THR A 1019 -34.85 -24.23 -5.37
CA THR A 1019 -35.72 -24.16 -6.56
C THR A 1019 -37.01 -23.42 -6.28
N GLN A 1020 -37.43 -22.58 -7.23
CA GLN A 1020 -38.69 -21.84 -7.21
C GLN A 1020 -39.28 -21.82 -8.62
N ASN A 1021 -40.55 -22.24 -8.78
CA ASN A 1021 -41.24 -22.34 -10.07
C ASN A 1021 -40.40 -23.00 -11.19
N GLY A 1022 -39.69 -24.09 -10.88
CA GLY A 1022 -38.84 -24.81 -11.82
C GLY A 1022 -37.49 -24.16 -12.14
N LEU A 1023 -37.19 -22.96 -11.64
CA LEU A 1023 -35.88 -22.32 -11.77
C LEU A 1023 -34.99 -22.63 -10.57
N SER A 1024 -33.73 -22.99 -10.84
CA SER A 1024 -32.68 -23.16 -9.82
C SER A 1024 -32.09 -21.80 -9.42
N ALA A 1025 -31.85 -21.63 -8.11
CA ALA A 1025 -31.15 -20.48 -7.54
C ALA A 1025 -29.76 -20.31 -8.17
N THR A 1026 -29.30 -19.06 -8.33
CA THR A 1026 -27.93 -18.80 -8.78
C THR A 1026 -26.93 -19.25 -7.74
N THR A 1027 -27.23 -18.97 -6.47
CA THR A 1027 -26.55 -19.57 -5.32
C THR A 1027 -27.56 -19.97 -4.26
N ALA A 1028 -27.32 -21.09 -3.60
CA ALA A 1028 -28.04 -21.49 -2.40
C ALA A 1028 -27.05 -22.05 -1.39
N GLY A 1029 -27.33 -21.93 -0.10
CA GLY A 1029 -26.47 -22.40 0.97
C GLY A 1029 -27.27 -22.91 2.14
N SER A 1030 -26.74 -23.93 2.80
CA SER A 1030 -27.26 -24.49 4.05
C SER A 1030 -26.10 -24.67 5.00
N SER A 1031 -26.15 -24.04 6.17
CA SER A 1031 -25.24 -24.33 7.26
C SER A 1031 -26.00 -24.78 8.50
N ALA A 1032 -25.46 -25.78 9.18
CA ALA A 1032 -26.00 -26.29 10.43
C ALA A 1032 -24.89 -26.27 11.47
N GLN A 1033 -25.16 -25.68 12.63
CA GLN A 1033 -24.22 -25.60 13.74
C GLN A 1033 -24.86 -26.16 15.00
N VAL A 1034 -24.19 -27.12 15.64
CA VAL A 1034 -24.54 -27.63 16.97
C VAL A 1034 -23.44 -27.23 17.93
N THR A 1035 -23.82 -26.60 19.03
CA THR A 1035 -22.93 -26.23 20.14
C THR A 1035 -23.49 -26.81 21.43
N VAL A 1036 -22.66 -27.54 22.15
CA VAL A 1036 -22.97 -28.02 23.50
C VAL A 1036 -21.91 -27.46 24.42
N SER A 1037 -22.32 -26.82 25.51
CA SER A 1037 -21.40 -26.31 26.52
C SER A 1037 -21.87 -26.67 27.92
N THR A 1038 -20.94 -27.05 28.78
CA THR A 1038 -21.19 -27.33 30.19
C THR A 1038 -19.92 -27.08 30.99
N GLY A 1039 -20.03 -27.09 32.32
CA GLY A 1039 -18.87 -26.99 33.17
C GLY A 1039 -19.09 -27.57 34.56
N LEU A 1040 -18.00 -27.64 35.31
CA LEU A 1040 -17.93 -28.06 36.69
C LEU A 1040 -17.33 -26.93 37.52
N ARG A 1041 -18.01 -26.50 38.58
CA ARG A 1041 -17.44 -25.69 39.66
C ARG A 1041 -16.65 -26.63 40.55
N LEU A 1042 -15.34 -26.46 40.61
CA LEU A 1042 -14.48 -27.22 41.50
C LEU A 1042 -14.28 -26.44 42.81
N PRO A 1043 -13.86 -27.11 43.92
CA PRO A 1043 -13.47 -26.42 45.14
C PRO A 1043 -12.39 -25.35 44.89
N PHE A 1044 -12.21 -24.44 45.86
CA PHE A 1044 -11.14 -23.42 45.81
C PHE A 1044 -11.27 -22.40 44.66
N GLY A 1045 -12.48 -22.16 44.15
CA GLY A 1045 -12.72 -21.15 43.11
C GLY A 1045 -12.27 -21.57 41.70
N ALA A 1046 -12.08 -22.88 41.48
CA ALA A 1046 -11.79 -23.43 40.16
C ALA A 1046 -13.07 -23.74 39.36
N ALA A 1047 -13.00 -23.66 38.04
CA ALA A 1047 -14.09 -24.00 37.13
C ALA A 1047 -13.53 -24.68 35.87
N LEU A 1048 -13.99 -25.90 35.57
CA LEU A 1048 -13.70 -26.60 34.33
C LEU A 1048 -14.87 -26.39 33.36
N THR A 1049 -14.63 -25.91 32.16
CA THR A 1049 -15.66 -25.74 31.12
C THR A 1049 -15.30 -26.59 29.91
N THR A 1050 -16.29 -27.21 29.28
CA THR A 1050 -16.14 -27.99 28.06
C THR A 1050 -17.11 -27.51 27.00
N ARG A 1051 -16.66 -27.44 25.75
CA ARG A 1051 -17.46 -27.07 24.59
C ARG A 1051 -17.26 -28.08 23.45
N LEU A 1052 -18.35 -28.49 22.84
CA LEU A 1052 -18.39 -29.20 21.56
C LEU A 1052 -19.01 -28.24 20.55
N GLN A 1053 -18.35 -28.01 19.43
CA GLN A 1053 -18.91 -27.28 18.30
C GLN A 1053 -18.76 -28.10 17.03
N HIS A 1054 -19.86 -28.28 16.31
CA HIS A 1054 -19.92 -28.98 15.03
C HIS A 1054 -20.64 -28.11 14.02
N VAL A 1055 -20.00 -27.80 12.89
CA VAL A 1055 -20.53 -26.97 11.81
C VAL A 1055 -20.47 -27.77 10.51
N ASN A 1056 -21.61 -27.95 9.87
CA ASN A 1056 -21.71 -28.48 8.51
C ASN A 1056 -22.18 -27.36 7.59
N SER A 1057 -21.60 -27.22 6.42
CA SER A 1057 -22.02 -26.27 5.39
C SER A 1057 -22.07 -26.96 4.04
N ARG A 1058 -23.12 -26.70 3.28
CA ARG A 1058 -23.28 -27.15 1.89
C ARG A 1058 -23.75 -25.97 1.06
N ASN A 1059 -22.99 -25.67 0.00
CA ASN A 1059 -23.30 -24.58 -0.92
C ASN A 1059 -23.55 -25.14 -2.31
N TRP A 1060 -24.56 -24.60 -2.99
CA TRP A 1060 -24.91 -24.89 -4.37
C TRP A 1060 -24.66 -23.66 -5.22
N THR A 1061 -23.95 -23.83 -6.34
CA THR A 1061 -23.72 -22.75 -7.31
C THR A 1061 -24.13 -23.19 -8.71
N ARG A 1062 -24.88 -22.35 -9.42
CA ARG A 1062 -25.36 -22.66 -10.78
C ARG A 1062 -24.25 -22.51 -11.81
N ARG A 1063 -24.03 -23.56 -12.61
CA ARG A 1063 -23.12 -23.60 -13.76
C ARG A 1063 -23.79 -23.01 -15.01
N LEU A 1064 -23.01 -22.83 -16.08
CA LEU A 1064 -23.50 -22.31 -17.37
C LEU A 1064 -24.54 -23.23 -18.05
N ASP A 1065 -24.47 -24.54 -17.78
CA ASP A 1065 -25.43 -25.55 -18.24
C ASP A 1065 -26.68 -25.65 -17.33
N ASN A 1066 -26.86 -24.71 -16.40
CA ASN A 1066 -27.89 -24.69 -15.37
C ASN A 1066 -27.84 -25.84 -14.34
N SER A 1067 -26.79 -26.67 -14.34
CA SER A 1067 -26.56 -27.66 -13.27
C SER A 1067 -26.04 -26.98 -11.99
N LEU A 1068 -26.20 -27.63 -10.83
CA LEU A 1068 -25.73 -27.11 -9.54
C LEU A 1068 -24.45 -27.83 -9.11
N THR A 1069 -23.37 -27.09 -8.91
CA THR A 1069 -22.15 -27.58 -8.26
C THR A 1069 -22.35 -27.57 -6.75
N VAL A 1070 -21.97 -28.65 -6.06
CA VAL A 1070 -22.10 -28.75 -4.60
C VAL A 1070 -20.72 -28.65 -3.96
N ILE A 1071 -20.54 -27.69 -3.06
CA ILE A 1071 -19.33 -27.56 -2.23
C ILE A 1071 -19.71 -27.90 -0.80
N ASP A 1072 -19.05 -28.91 -0.24
CA ASP A 1072 -19.28 -29.38 1.13
C ASP A 1072 -18.14 -28.96 2.06
N GLY A 1073 -18.51 -28.51 3.25
CA GLY A 1073 -17.58 -28.12 4.31
C GLY A 1073 -18.03 -28.66 5.66
N GLU A 1074 -17.07 -29.12 6.45
CA GLU A 1074 -17.28 -29.60 7.81
C GLU A 1074 -16.21 -28.99 8.72
N GLN A 1075 -16.62 -28.48 9.88
CA GLN A 1075 -15.73 -28.01 10.93
C GLN A 1075 -16.18 -28.56 12.27
N ARG A 1076 -15.29 -29.29 12.95
CA ARG A 1076 -15.54 -29.84 14.28
C ARG A 1076 -14.48 -29.36 15.25
N THR A 1077 -14.90 -28.69 16.31
CA THR A 1077 -14.06 -28.28 17.44
C THR A 1077 -14.43 -29.12 18.64
N PHE A 1078 -13.60 -30.15 18.90
CA PHE A 1078 -13.72 -31.04 20.05
C PHE A 1078 -12.43 -31.84 20.26
N PRO A 1079 -11.97 -32.03 21.52
CA PRO A 1079 -12.50 -31.37 22.71
C PRO A 1079 -12.05 -29.89 22.79
N ASP A 1080 -12.85 -29.06 23.44
CA ASP A 1080 -12.49 -27.70 23.87
C ASP A 1080 -12.68 -27.62 25.39
N LEU A 1081 -11.61 -27.86 26.14
CA LEU A 1081 -11.59 -27.91 27.59
C LEU A 1081 -10.88 -26.67 28.13
N ALA A 1082 -11.50 -25.93 29.05
CA ALA A 1082 -10.87 -24.79 29.71
C ALA A 1082 -11.06 -24.86 31.23
N LEU A 1083 -9.95 -25.00 31.97
CA LEU A 1083 -9.89 -24.92 33.42
C LEU A 1083 -9.49 -23.50 33.83
N ARG A 1084 -10.30 -22.84 34.65
CA ARG A 1084 -10.01 -21.52 35.25
C ARG A 1084 -9.89 -21.67 36.75
N LEU A 1085 -8.99 -20.93 37.37
CA LEU A 1085 -8.76 -20.92 38.81
C LEU A 1085 -8.74 -19.47 39.29
N ASN A 1086 -9.57 -19.14 40.29
CA ASN A 1086 -9.50 -17.87 41.01
C ASN A 1086 -9.51 -18.19 42.52
N LEU A 1087 -8.31 -18.26 43.10
CA LEU A 1087 -8.10 -18.68 44.49
C LEU A 1087 -7.63 -17.50 45.35
N ARG A 1088 -8.22 -17.35 46.54
CA ARG A 1088 -7.69 -16.52 47.64
C ARG A 1088 -7.19 -17.45 48.76
N PRO A 1089 -5.89 -17.72 48.85
CA PRO A 1089 -5.36 -18.71 49.77
C PRO A 1089 -5.38 -18.21 51.22
N ARG A 1090 -6.33 -18.67 52.05
CA ARG A 1090 -6.43 -18.30 53.48
C ARG A 1090 -5.17 -18.69 54.29
N PHE A 1091 -4.50 -19.77 53.92
CA PHE A 1091 -3.27 -20.23 54.59
C PHE A 1091 -2.06 -19.31 54.33
N ALA A 1092 -2.11 -18.49 53.27
CA ALA A 1092 -1.04 -17.60 52.85
C ALA A 1092 -1.54 -16.17 52.64
N GLU A 1093 -2.66 -15.78 53.26
CA GLU A 1093 -3.32 -14.48 53.06
C GLU A 1093 -2.41 -13.31 53.45
N ARG A 1094 -1.47 -13.52 54.38
CA ARG A 1094 -0.43 -12.55 54.74
C ARG A 1094 0.60 -12.29 53.63
N VAL A 1095 0.68 -13.14 52.61
CA VAL A 1095 1.72 -13.11 51.55
C VAL A 1095 1.12 -13.05 50.14
N ILE A 1096 -0.08 -13.59 49.91
CA ILE A 1096 -0.75 -13.67 48.60
C ILE A 1096 -2.20 -13.19 48.74
N THR A 1097 -2.56 -12.16 47.96
CA THR A 1097 -3.92 -11.60 47.90
C THR A 1097 -4.83 -12.46 47.02
N SER A 1098 -4.34 -12.88 45.85
CA SER A 1098 -5.08 -13.72 44.93
C SER A 1098 -4.18 -14.44 43.92
N ILE A 1099 -4.60 -15.64 43.53
CA ILE A 1099 -4.02 -16.44 42.45
C ILE A 1099 -5.09 -16.62 41.38
N GLY A 1100 -4.82 -16.17 40.16
CA GLY A 1100 -5.69 -16.35 38.99
C GLY A 1100 -4.99 -17.18 37.92
N GLY A 1101 -5.67 -18.10 37.26
CA GLY A 1101 -5.09 -18.87 36.17
C GLY A 1101 -6.11 -19.47 35.22
N SER A 1102 -5.68 -19.78 34.01
CA SER A 1102 -6.49 -20.45 33.00
C SER A 1102 -5.63 -21.41 32.15
N VAL A 1103 -6.08 -22.63 31.97
CA VAL A 1103 -5.52 -23.62 31.05
C VAL A 1103 -6.61 -23.99 30.06
N ARG A 1104 -6.32 -23.98 28.75
CA ARG A 1104 -7.26 -24.44 27.72
C ARG A 1104 -6.58 -25.43 26.78
N TYR A 1105 -7.33 -26.45 26.37
CA TYR A 1105 -6.99 -27.38 25.31
C TYR A 1105 -8.10 -27.35 24.26
N LEU A 1106 -7.75 -27.05 23.02
CA LEU A 1106 -8.69 -26.90 21.91
C LEU A 1106 -8.15 -27.62 20.67
N ASN A 1107 -8.96 -28.48 20.08
CA ASN A 1107 -8.67 -29.17 18.82
C ASN A 1107 -9.79 -28.87 17.79
N THR A 1108 -9.42 -28.26 16.67
CA THR A 1108 -10.31 -27.95 15.55
C THR A 1108 -9.87 -28.71 14.32
N ARG A 1109 -10.80 -29.45 13.71
CA ARG A 1109 -10.64 -30.08 12.40
C ARG A 1109 -11.59 -29.40 11.43
N GLN A 1110 -11.10 -28.99 10.27
CA GLN A 1110 -11.86 -28.41 9.18
C GLN A 1110 -11.57 -29.19 7.90
N SER A 1111 -12.59 -29.51 7.11
CA SER A 1111 -12.45 -30.09 5.78
C SER A 1111 -13.38 -29.41 4.79
N SER A 1112 -12.91 -29.21 3.56
CA SER A 1112 -13.71 -28.75 2.44
C SER A 1112 -13.50 -29.62 1.22
N VAL A 1113 -14.57 -29.97 0.54
CA VAL A 1113 -14.57 -30.76 -0.69
C VAL A 1113 -15.09 -29.88 -1.81
N VAL A 1114 -14.24 -29.60 -2.79
CA VAL A 1114 -14.58 -28.84 -4.00
C VAL A 1114 -14.57 -29.82 -5.19
N PRO A 1115 -15.72 -30.09 -5.82
CA PRO A 1115 -15.77 -31.00 -6.97
C PRO A 1115 -15.00 -30.42 -8.16
N SER A 1116 -14.47 -31.31 -9.01
CA SER A 1116 -13.76 -30.90 -10.22
C SER A 1116 -14.68 -30.15 -11.20
N GLU A 1117 -14.10 -29.18 -11.91
CA GLU A 1117 -14.77 -28.52 -13.04
C GLU A 1117 -14.84 -29.43 -14.28
N PHE A 1118 -13.96 -30.43 -14.39
CA PHE A 1118 -13.92 -31.38 -15.48
C PHE A 1118 -14.73 -32.64 -15.17
N ALA A 1119 -15.50 -33.12 -16.15
CA ALA A 1119 -16.26 -34.36 -16.02
C ALA A 1119 -15.32 -35.55 -15.76
N GLY A 1120 -15.50 -36.24 -14.62
CA GLY A 1120 -14.67 -37.38 -14.20
C GLY A 1120 -13.41 -37.03 -13.40
N GLY A 1121 -13.15 -35.75 -13.11
CA GLY A 1121 -12.01 -35.34 -12.28
C GLY A 1121 -12.23 -35.62 -10.78
N ALA A 1122 -11.16 -35.98 -10.06
CA ALA A 1122 -11.20 -36.12 -8.60
C ALA A 1122 -11.50 -34.77 -7.92
N ALA A 1123 -12.27 -34.79 -6.83
CA ALA A 1123 -12.56 -33.60 -6.03
C ALA A 1123 -11.30 -33.11 -5.28
N ASP A 1124 -11.11 -31.79 -5.20
CA ASP A 1124 -10.10 -31.17 -4.35
C ASP A 1124 -10.58 -31.25 -2.89
N VAL A 1125 -9.89 -32.07 -2.08
CA VAL A 1125 -10.15 -32.21 -0.65
C VAL A 1125 -9.07 -31.51 0.13
N ARG A 1126 -9.45 -30.49 0.89
CA ARG A 1126 -8.57 -29.75 1.78
C ARG A 1126 -8.92 -30.05 3.22
N VAL A 1127 -7.93 -30.34 4.05
CA VAL A 1127 -8.13 -30.66 5.47
C VAL A 1127 -7.15 -29.84 6.31
N SER A 1128 -7.67 -29.11 7.29
CA SER A 1128 -6.86 -28.38 8.28
C SER A 1128 -7.15 -28.93 9.67
N ARG A 1129 -6.10 -29.14 10.46
CA ARG A 1129 -6.20 -29.53 11.87
C ARG A 1129 -5.37 -28.57 12.71
N VAL A 1130 -6.01 -27.92 13.67
CA VAL A 1130 -5.37 -26.95 14.57
C VAL A 1130 -5.57 -27.41 16.00
N THR A 1131 -4.47 -27.58 16.73
CA THR A 1131 -4.46 -27.95 18.14
C THR A 1131 -3.74 -26.87 18.93
N SER A 1132 -4.38 -26.31 19.95
CA SER A 1132 -3.83 -25.21 20.75
C SER A 1132 -3.91 -25.48 22.25
N TYR A 1133 -2.88 -25.06 22.98
CA TYR A 1133 -2.74 -25.25 24.43
C TYR A 1133 -2.34 -23.94 25.15
N PRO A 1134 -3.20 -22.91 25.22
CA PRO A 1134 -2.86 -21.70 25.95
C PRO A 1134 -3.03 -21.91 27.47
N VAL A 1135 -2.02 -21.49 28.22
CA VAL A 1135 -1.93 -21.51 29.68
C VAL A 1135 -1.57 -20.11 30.14
N ASN A 1136 -2.31 -19.55 31.09
CA ASN A 1136 -2.03 -18.25 31.69
C ASN A 1136 -2.15 -18.36 33.21
N GLY A 1137 -1.36 -17.58 33.93
CA GLY A 1137 -1.38 -17.51 35.39
C GLY A 1137 -0.98 -16.13 35.89
N SER A 1138 -1.49 -15.75 37.05
CA SER A 1138 -1.21 -14.49 37.71
C SER A 1138 -1.30 -14.66 39.23
N ILE A 1139 -0.41 -13.98 39.95
CA ILE A 1139 -0.37 -13.94 41.41
C ILE A 1139 -0.26 -12.48 41.81
N THR A 1140 -1.17 -12.04 42.67
CA THR A 1140 -1.12 -10.75 43.35
C THR A 1140 -0.61 -11.00 44.76
N TRP A 1141 0.53 -10.41 45.11
CA TRP A 1141 1.22 -10.65 46.36
C TRP A 1141 0.81 -9.60 47.39
N ASN A 1142 0.60 -10.05 48.63
CA ASN A 1142 0.31 -9.20 49.78
C ASN A 1142 1.61 -8.75 50.49
N VAL A 1143 2.65 -8.41 49.72
CA VAL A 1143 3.97 -8.02 50.23
C VAL A 1143 4.32 -6.61 49.72
N GLY A 1144 4.19 -5.61 50.60
CA GLY A 1144 4.48 -4.21 50.29
C GLY A 1144 3.49 -3.57 49.30
N THR A 1145 3.95 -2.56 48.55
CA THR A 1145 3.16 -1.76 47.60
C THR A 1145 2.89 -2.48 46.27
N GLY A 1146 2.00 -3.48 46.29
CA GLY A 1146 1.31 -4.00 45.10
C GLY A 1146 2.17 -4.77 44.08
N LEU A 1147 2.91 -5.80 44.52
CA LEU A 1147 3.62 -6.72 43.61
C LEU A 1147 2.62 -7.65 42.89
N MET A 1148 2.72 -7.73 41.56
CA MET A 1148 1.95 -8.63 40.70
C MET A 1148 2.88 -9.37 39.75
N THR A 1149 2.77 -10.69 39.70
CA THR A 1149 3.51 -11.55 38.76
C THR A 1149 2.54 -12.31 37.87
N SER A 1150 2.76 -12.35 36.57
CA SER A 1150 1.95 -13.14 35.64
C SER A 1150 2.81 -13.87 34.62
N PHE A 1151 2.29 -14.96 34.08
CA PHE A 1151 2.92 -15.71 33.00
C PHE A 1151 1.85 -16.22 32.03
N GLY A 1152 2.25 -16.46 30.79
CA GLY A 1152 1.45 -17.16 29.81
C GLY A 1152 2.35 -17.98 28.89
N VAL A 1153 1.81 -19.10 28.42
CA VAL A 1153 2.46 -20.02 27.49
C VAL A 1153 1.40 -20.50 26.51
N GLY A 1154 1.59 -20.23 25.23
CA GLY A 1154 0.75 -20.70 24.14
C GLY A 1154 1.53 -21.63 23.23
N SER A 1155 0.97 -22.78 22.89
CA SER A 1155 1.50 -23.67 21.86
C SER A 1155 0.40 -23.98 20.86
N THR A 1156 0.65 -23.72 19.57
CA THR A 1156 -0.28 -24.04 18.48
C THR A 1156 0.41 -24.95 17.48
N HIS A 1157 -0.25 -26.04 17.11
CA HIS A 1157 0.19 -26.96 16.08
C HIS A 1157 -0.88 -27.06 15.01
N ARG A 1158 -0.50 -26.78 13.76
CA ARG A 1158 -1.39 -26.76 12.60
C ARG A 1158 -0.87 -27.66 11.50
N LEU A 1159 -1.74 -28.50 10.97
CA LEU A 1159 -1.49 -29.40 9.84
C LEU A 1159 -2.50 -29.07 8.74
N ASP A 1160 -2.02 -28.62 7.58
CA ASP A 1160 -2.82 -28.33 6.40
C ASP A 1160 -2.49 -29.33 5.29
N SER A 1161 -3.48 -30.08 4.85
CA SER A 1161 -3.41 -30.97 3.69
C SER A 1161 -4.01 -30.26 2.49
N LEU A 1162 -3.20 -30.07 1.44
CA LEU A 1162 -3.57 -29.54 0.14
C LEU A 1162 -3.36 -30.63 -0.93
N PRO A 1163 -3.98 -30.53 -2.12
CA PRO A 1163 -3.66 -31.44 -3.22
C PRO A 1163 -2.14 -31.47 -3.48
N GLY A 1164 -1.55 -32.66 -3.35
CA GLY A 1164 -0.11 -32.89 -3.59
C GLY A 1164 0.86 -32.48 -2.47
N SER A 1165 0.41 -31.81 -1.40
CA SER A 1165 1.32 -31.39 -0.31
C SER A 1165 0.67 -31.32 1.08
N VAL A 1166 1.51 -31.46 2.11
CA VAL A 1166 1.11 -31.24 3.51
C VAL A 1166 2.03 -30.19 4.12
N ALA A 1167 1.45 -29.14 4.69
CA ALA A 1167 2.15 -28.13 5.46
C ALA A 1167 1.94 -28.34 6.96
N GLU A 1168 3.03 -28.37 7.72
CA GLU A 1168 3.02 -28.44 9.17
C GLU A 1168 3.58 -27.14 9.75
N SER A 1169 2.84 -26.50 10.64
CA SER A 1169 3.33 -25.34 11.39
C SER A 1169 3.19 -25.54 12.90
N ARG A 1170 4.15 -25.00 13.64
CA ARG A 1170 4.20 -24.99 15.10
C ARG A 1170 4.56 -23.58 15.55
N SER A 1171 3.75 -22.99 16.42
CA SER A 1171 4.08 -21.73 17.09
C SER A 1171 4.13 -21.94 18.60
N ARG A 1172 5.05 -21.24 19.25
CA ARG A 1172 5.18 -21.20 20.70
C ARG A 1172 5.39 -19.77 21.14
N ASP A 1173 4.56 -19.35 22.08
CA ASP A 1173 4.57 -18.04 22.69
C ASP A 1173 4.72 -18.19 24.20
N LEU A 1174 5.57 -17.38 24.80
CA LEU A 1174 5.78 -17.35 26.24
C LEU A 1174 5.92 -15.90 26.68
N ASN A 1175 5.15 -15.52 27.69
CA ASN A 1175 5.21 -14.21 28.31
C ASN A 1175 5.32 -14.37 29.82
N ALA A 1176 6.13 -13.54 30.46
CA ALA A 1176 6.22 -13.42 31.90
C ALA A 1176 6.37 -11.96 32.27
N ASP A 1177 5.59 -11.48 33.23
CA ASP A 1177 5.56 -10.10 33.65
C ASP A 1177 5.63 -10.03 35.17
N VAL A 1178 6.49 -9.17 35.69
CA VAL A 1178 6.61 -8.82 37.11
C VAL A 1178 6.45 -7.32 37.21
N SER A 1179 5.50 -6.84 38.01
CA SER A 1179 5.27 -5.41 38.23
C SER A 1179 5.15 -5.10 39.72
N ARG A 1180 5.72 -3.98 40.15
CA ARG A 1180 5.73 -3.55 41.55
C ARG A 1180 5.87 -2.03 41.64
N SER A 1181 5.12 -1.41 42.55
CA SER A 1181 5.37 -0.02 42.93
C SER A 1181 6.33 0.00 44.12
N LEU A 1182 7.35 0.84 44.09
CA LEU A 1182 8.37 0.94 45.13
C LEU A 1182 8.29 2.32 45.80
N LYS A 1183 8.08 2.34 47.12
CA LYS A 1183 8.18 3.59 47.89
C LYS A 1183 9.61 4.09 47.86
N MET A 1184 9.78 5.33 47.42
CA MET A 1184 11.09 5.98 47.37
C MET A 1184 11.43 6.64 48.72
N PRO A 1185 12.72 6.86 49.02
CA PRO A 1185 13.13 7.57 50.23
C PRO A 1185 12.45 8.94 50.32
N VAL A 1186 11.92 9.30 51.49
CA VAL A 1186 11.25 10.60 51.73
C VAL A 1186 12.15 11.79 51.34
N LYS A 1187 13.48 11.62 51.41
CA LYS A 1187 14.48 12.61 50.99
C LYS A 1187 14.42 12.97 49.49
N TRP A 1188 13.89 12.09 48.64
CA TRP A 1188 13.85 12.28 47.17
C TRP A 1188 12.66 13.12 46.70
N LYS A 1189 11.70 13.45 47.60
CA LYS A 1189 10.54 14.32 47.33
C LYS A 1189 9.74 13.98 46.06
N LEU A 1190 9.73 12.72 45.64
CA LEU A 1190 8.92 12.26 44.50
C LEU A 1190 7.43 12.27 44.87
N ARG A 1191 6.55 12.63 43.92
CA ARG A 1191 5.10 12.74 44.15
C ARG A 1191 4.41 11.37 44.10
N SER A 1192 4.92 10.45 43.29
CA SER A 1192 4.42 9.08 43.20
C SER A 1192 5.49 8.04 43.52
N ASP A 1193 5.04 6.84 43.88
CA ASP A 1193 5.90 5.66 44.04
C ASP A 1193 6.54 5.30 42.69
N LEU A 1194 7.75 4.76 42.70
CA LEU A 1194 8.39 4.27 41.48
C LEU A 1194 7.65 3.03 40.98
N ARG A 1195 6.94 3.15 39.87
CA ARG A 1195 6.26 2.05 39.20
C ARG A 1195 7.28 1.30 38.36
N THR A 1196 7.51 0.03 38.68
CA THR A 1196 8.47 -0.82 37.96
C THR A 1196 7.76 -2.01 37.31
N ARG A 1197 8.16 -2.35 36.08
CA ARG A 1197 7.69 -3.54 35.36
C ARG A 1197 8.84 -4.19 34.60
N VAL A 1198 9.01 -5.49 34.79
CA VAL A 1198 9.93 -6.33 34.02
C VAL A 1198 9.08 -7.34 33.25
N SER A 1199 9.22 -7.38 31.92
CA SER A 1199 8.52 -8.32 31.05
C SER A 1199 9.51 -9.14 30.24
N TYR A 1200 9.36 -10.45 30.21
CA TYR A 1200 10.01 -11.36 29.29
C TYR A 1200 8.99 -11.87 28.27
N GLN A 1201 9.31 -11.81 26.99
CA GLN A 1201 8.48 -12.28 25.90
C GLN A 1201 9.32 -13.13 24.95
N GLN A 1202 8.79 -14.27 24.54
CA GLN A 1202 9.40 -15.15 23.56
C GLN A 1202 8.32 -15.63 22.59
N SER A 1203 8.57 -15.47 21.30
CA SER A 1203 7.75 -16.02 20.22
C SER A 1203 8.64 -16.79 19.27
N SER A 1204 8.17 -17.93 18.80
CA SER A 1204 8.86 -18.73 17.79
C SER A 1204 7.84 -19.43 16.90
N ALA A 1205 8.10 -19.44 15.60
CA ALA A 1205 7.28 -20.11 14.60
C ALA A 1205 8.18 -20.96 13.71
N GLN A 1206 7.72 -22.18 13.46
CA GLN A 1206 8.38 -23.12 12.57
C GLN A 1206 7.36 -23.69 11.59
N SER A 1207 7.70 -23.70 10.30
CA SER A 1207 6.84 -24.25 9.25
C SER A 1207 7.61 -25.14 8.30
N TRP A 1208 7.01 -26.28 7.96
CA TRP A 1208 7.52 -27.30 7.07
C TRP A 1208 6.51 -27.61 5.98
N VAL A 1209 6.99 -27.98 4.79
CA VAL A 1209 6.17 -28.52 3.71
C VAL A 1209 6.69 -29.88 3.28
N GLN A 1210 5.79 -30.79 2.95
CA GLN A 1210 6.10 -32.14 2.49
C GLN A 1210 5.32 -32.44 1.21
N ASN A 1211 5.99 -33.04 0.23
CA ASN A 1211 5.35 -33.56 -0.98
C ASN A 1211 4.71 -34.93 -0.68
N LEU A 1212 3.43 -35.11 -1.05
CA LEU A 1212 2.73 -36.39 -0.85
C LEU A 1212 3.08 -37.45 -1.91
N GLY A 1213 3.53 -37.04 -3.09
CA GLY A 1213 3.89 -37.93 -4.21
C GLY A 1213 5.35 -38.41 -4.23
N ALA A 1214 6.24 -37.72 -3.49
CA ALA A 1214 7.64 -38.10 -3.33
C ALA A 1214 7.91 -38.42 -1.85
N SER A 1215 7.76 -39.70 -1.49
CA SER A 1215 7.99 -40.20 -0.13
C SER A 1215 9.34 -39.70 0.40
N ALA A 1216 9.32 -39.02 1.56
CA ALA A 1216 10.46 -38.47 2.31
C ALA A 1216 11.02 -37.06 1.97
N THR A 1217 10.45 -36.29 1.03
CA THR A 1217 10.91 -34.89 0.81
C THR A 1217 10.14 -33.91 1.72
N ARG A 1218 10.77 -33.50 2.83
CA ARG A 1218 10.27 -32.45 3.76
C ARG A 1218 11.24 -31.27 3.78
N ALA A 1219 10.73 -30.08 3.49
CA ALA A 1219 11.52 -28.84 3.45
C ALA A 1219 11.07 -27.85 4.53
N ARG A 1220 12.04 -27.17 5.16
CA ARG A 1220 11.79 -26.11 6.15
C ARG A 1220 11.57 -24.80 5.41
N LEU A 1221 10.37 -24.23 5.54
CA LEU A 1221 10.04 -22.95 4.91
C LEU A 1221 10.44 -21.76 5.78
N ALA A 1222 10.24 -21.87 7.09
CA ALA A 1222 10.56 -20.82 8.06
C ALA A 1222 10.83 -21.41 9.44
N ASP A 1223 11.75 -20.78 10.17
CA ASP A 1223 12.10 -21.10 11.55
C ASP A 1223 12.67 -19.84 12.19
N ASN A 1224 11.77 -18.98 12.65
CA ASN A 1224 12.12 -17.65 13.12
C ASN A 1224 11.40 -17.31 14.44
N GLY A 1225 11.95 -16.33 15.14
CA GLY A 1225 11.39 -15.92 16.42
C GLY A 1225 12.07 -14.70 17.01
N ARG A 1226 11.53 -14.29 18.16
CA ARG A 1226 11.95 -13.12 18.91
C ARG A 1226 11.89 -13.41 20.41
N GLN A 1227 12.96 -13.06 21.11
CA GLN A 1227 13.03 -13.01 22.57
C GLN A 1227 13.24 -11.55 22.98
N ALA A 1228 12.54 -11.07 24.00
CA ALA A 1228 12.64 -9.71 24.49
C ALA A 1228 12.57 -9.69 26.01
N ILE A 1229 13.49 -8.99 26.65
CA ILE A 1229 13.39 -8.60 28.06
C ILE A 1229 13.23 -7.09 28.08
N ASN A 1230 12.10 -6.60 28.59
CA ASN A 1230 11.86 -5.16 28.78
C ASN A 1230 11.80 -4.85 30.27
N VAL A 1231 12.36 -3.72 30.66
CA VAL A 1231 12.38 -3.17 32.00
C VAL A 1231 11.89 -1.73 31.89
N ASN A 1232 10.81 -1.39 32.58
CA ASN A 1232 10.27 -0.04 32.64
C ASN A 1232 10.22 0.40 34.10
N ALA A 1233 10.62 1.63 34.37
CA ALA A 1233 10.56 2.25 35.68
C ALA A 1233 10.16 3.72 35.53
N ASP A 1234 9.05 4.14 36.12
CA ASP A 1234 8.54 5.50 35.97
C ASP A 1234 8.04 6.08 37.30
N ALA A 1235 8.26 7.38 37.49
CA ALA A 1235 7.87 8.13 38.68
C ALA A 1235 7.53 9.59 38.33
N ASP A 1236 6.51 10.14 38.99
CA ASP A 1236 6.13 11.54 38.86
C ASP A 1236 6.97 12.38 39.81
N VAL A 1237 7.79 13.26 39.24
CA VAL A 1237 8.69 14.14 39.96
C VAL A 1237 7.96 15.44 40.33
N ALA A 1238 7.03 15.90 39.48
CA ALA A 1238 6.15 17.05 39.74
C ALA A 1238 4.77 16.86 39.06
N GLU A 1239 3.84 17.79 39.25
CA GLU A 1239 2.49 17.74 38.66
C GLU A 1239 2.49 17.70 37.13
N ASN A 1240 3.49 18.33 36.53
CA ASN A 1240 3.69 18.42 35.09
C ASN A 1240 4.92 17.65 34.60
N LEU A 1241 5.55 16.82 35.44
CA LEU A 1241 6.87 16.24 35.14
C LEU A 1241 6.96 14.76 35.56
N THR A 1242 7.08 13.87 34.59
CA THR A 1242 7.24 12.42 34.79
C THR A 1242 8.59 11.98 34.26
N PHE A 1243 9.35 11.26 35.07
CA PHE A 1243 10.60 10.62 34.66
C PHE A 1243 10.35 9.14 34.38
N SER A 1244 10.79 8.65 33.24
CA SER A 1244 10.70 7.24 32.85
C SER A 1244 12.04 6.71 32.36
N LEU A 1245 12.43 5.54 32.87
CA LEU A 1245 13.58 4.78 32.44
C LEU A 1245 13.08 3.49 31.80
N THR A 1246 13.43 3.24 30.54
CA THR A 1246 13.10 2.01 29.82
C THR A 1246 14.37 1.34 29.31
N GLY A 1247 14.47 0.03 29.50
CA GLY A 1247 15.56 -0.80 29.03
C GLY A 1247 15.00 -2.02 28.31
N ALA A 1248 15.50 -2.33 27.12
CA ALA A 1248 15.06 -3.48 26.34
C ALA A 1248 16.26 -4.25 25.77
N ARG A 1249 16.30 -5.56 26.00
CA ARG A 1249 17.18 -6.48 25.28
C ARG A 1249 16.34 -7.35 24.36
N ILE A 1250 16.52 -7.20 23.05
CA ILE A 1250 15.75 -7.92 22.04
C ILE A 1250 16.70 -8.81 21.24
N VAL A 1251 16.41 -10.10 21.18
CA VAL A 1251 17.11 -11.08 20.35
C VAL A 1251 16.13 -11.59 19.30
N THR A 1252 16.35 -11.24 18.04
CA THR A 1252 15.64 -11.82 16.89
C THR A 1252 16.51 -12.90 16.28
N PHE A 1253 15.93 -14.05 15.99
CA PHE A 1253 16.65 -15.17 15.40
C PHE A 1253 15.90 -15.73 14.19
N ASP A 1254 16.66 -16.21 13.23
CA ASP A 1254 16.22 -17.01 12.09
C ASP A 1254 17.14 -18.23 12.03
N ASN A 1255 16.63 -19.38 12.47
CA ASN A 1255 17.37 -20.63 12.45
C ASN A 1255 17.45 -21.22 11.05
N ASN A 1256 16.57 -20.83 10.12
CA ASN A 1256 16.63 -21.28 8.73
C ASN A 1256 17.84 -20.66 8.00
N LEU A 1257 18.18 -19.43 8.36
CA LEU A 1257 19.36 -18.69 7.87
C LEU A 1257 20.51 -18.63 8.88
N ASN A 1258 20.48 -19.43 9.97
CA ASN A 1258 21.43 -19.41 11.09
C ASN A 1258 21.86 -17.99 11.55
N ARG A 1259 20.92 -17.04 11.58
CA ARG A 1259 21.15 -15.63 11.91
C ARG A 1259 20.57 -15.31 13.27
N ARG A 1260 21.32 -14.57 14.08
CA ARG A 1260 20.85 -14.02 15.35
C ARG A 1260 21.30 -12.58 15.48
N PHE A 1261 20.38 -11.72 15.87
CA PHE A 1261 20.63 -10.31 16.05
C PHE A 1261 20.13 -9.90 17.44
N SER A 1262 21.04 -9.37 18.25
CA SER A 1262 20.77 -8.94 19.62
C SER A 1262 20.95 -7.43 19.71
N GLN A 1263 19.91 -6.73 20.16
CA GLN A 1263 19.90 -5.31 20.44
C GLN A 1263 19.73 -5.07 21.93
N LEU A 1264 20.43 -4.09 22.47
CA LEU A 1264 20.27 -3.59 23.83
C LEU A 1264 20.01 -2.09 23.73
N VAL A 1265 18.86 -1.64 24.23
CA VAL A 1265 18.42 -0.24 24.19
C VAL A 1265 18.15 0.21 25.61
N PHE A 1266 18.71 1.34 26.02
CA PHE A 1266 18.38 2.02 27.27
C PHE A 1266 17.96 3.45 26.95
N THR A 1267 16.81 3.86 27.45
CA THR A 1267 16.24 5.19 27.24
C THR A 1267 15.85 5.78 28.60
N ALA A 1268 16.34 6.97 28.90
CA ALA A 1268 15.85 7.78 30.01
C ALA A 1268 15.13 8.99 29.42
N VAL A 1269 13.85 9.17 29.77
CA VAL A 1269 12.99 10.23 29.24
C VAL A 1269 12.43 11.03 30.40
N LEU A 1270 12.49 12.36 30.28
CA LEU A 1270 11.81 13.30 31.15
C LEU A 1270 10.69 13.96 30.35
N GLN A 1271 9.44 13.64 30.67
CA GLN A 1271 8.27 14.19 29.99
C GLN A 1271 7.70 15.37 30.77
N VAL A 1272 7.60 16.53 30.12
CA VAL A 1272 7.02 17.76 30.67
C VAL A 1272 5.69 18.05 29.98
N SER A 1273 4.60 18.12 30.73
CA SER A 1273 3.25 18.37 30.21
C SER A 1273 2.77 19.76 30.62
N PHE A 1274 2.66 20.70 29.67
CA PHE A 1274 2.11 22.03 29.94
C PHE A 1274 0.59 22.01 29.79
N PHE A 1275 -0.13 22.24 30.88
CA PHE A 1275 -1.57 22.45 30.84
C PHE A 1275 -1.82 23.96 30.76
N ALA A 1276 -2.27 24.45 29.61
CA ALA A 1276 -2.82 25.80 29.50
C ALA A 1276 -4.22 25.78 30.13
N GLY A 1277 -4.35 26.26 31.37
CA GLY A 1277 -5.65 26.51 31.97
C GLY A 1277 -6.36 27.66 31.25
N GLU A 1278 -7.67 27.55 31.06
CA GLU A 1278 -8.53 28.68 30.70
C GLU A 1278 -8.25 29.85 31.64
N PHE A 1279 -7.77 30.97 31.10
CA PHE A 1279 -7.94 32.26 31.77
C PHE A 1279 -9.44 32.54 31.79
N LYS A 1280 -10.07 32.37 32.95
CA LYS A 1280 -11.43 32.84 33.22
C LYS A 1280 -11.47 34.35 33.34
#